data_AF-V5G341-F1
#
_entry.id   AF-V5G341-F1
#
_cell.length_a   1.000
_cell.length_b   1.000
_cell.length_c   1.000
_cell.angle_alpha   90.00
_cell.angle_beta   90.00
_cell.angle_gamma   90.00
#
_symmetry.space_group_name_H-M   'P 1'
#
loop_
_entity.id
_entity.type
_entity.pdbx_description
1 polymer ?
#
loop_
_entity_poly.entity_id
_entity_poly.type
_entity_poly.pdbx_seq_one_letter_code
_entity_poly.pdbx_strand_id
1 'polypeptide(L)'
;MASSQAATDDIAIAISKEISSTPYACSSLSRLTGGTGNFVYRGTLIHPLPDGTRTVVIKHAEDYVASQPDFKLPTTRCRAEEYMLNALNDFPKQHEGSFFVKSPRLFHFNQQTNTHIMEDLSGAVDLKTFLRSPAVSTLSQSSATAFGRAIGRWLAAFHTWGSAAEKSDLVAEIEKNQLMKEIKFQVNYEILMRTIDDFPDILSGSREVFEKVREFAKEELEKKKDEDGTGLIHGDFWTGNILLPNDSNPSDSPVAVFITDWELSQVCIRALDLGQMIAELYELKHFKDIDAGVWILQGFVAGYHPPLSDEVAFRTAIHVGVHLVCWGSRVPGWGSQDQVRDVVKIGRDFIVKGWEKDRKWRTKSILECFYSVWMEKWTTIIVLICAIAALLLPVRISRHCSIPTASISDIDLQDGLRQCALNQIRPYIDTDLASRRLKTQRTGPRTILRNATLINGDGEITKDTTIVIQGVIFINIKSGTAVLDYTEKDSNINLEGRFVTPGLIDMHSHAGVREEPQLWATEDVTEISAPVTPWGRAVDALKPHDQAIRTINSGGITTSLVLTGAKNLISGEGAVIKMKRTDSIRELLINMTENNPNGKPLRYLKMAMGENQKRQFEHVSGGPATRLGESYWFRFAYDQARQLIRKQDRWCEKGRSARGHPTLTEEYPTSLQWQTLVDVLRGDVRVNVHGYETEDVFAMFDHADEFGFNITAMHHALHSDLIAREIKDREITIAGFSDSWGDKKELYNVSSYMLRTIAEEGIPVALTRDHPAEHGQWLAYEAQIARHFGLNASLAISSITSVPARALGLDNRIGHILPGYDADLVVWDRHPLRVGATPLEVYIDGKVSVRAYESLWKRSLEPSYRNVPTHSRLPGKKILEGCHHGQADFVIRGITKSFVNGSAHLENNYSIKNITAVIRNGQIICVGGIECDIFIKQAERDNVPVITVEDGYMLPGLTVVTRQHGLTEMRQEPSTTDGFSTGNIWNRPLFSKHGIKFDGIHLQRAHRSGVTRIITPPLTKGSLHGISTLFRSGAHSVLDRGAIQQGEVALHFTIGHEAKQPESPSITSQISLLRDLLTPSPDLHPLYQRAAKGRFPVIVHTNNKDVIAHMVALKSETGANIIIMGGGEAHLISEHIAKASMPVILAPWGCEPLFWENRNCFPGPPLTERLGAQTLLDAGVKIGVSNWDDTNNHIRNSIWEASWIAGPDNQTLALDLVSRNIEEILGLPRSSDFVIYEGSPFEFGSKVALIVEEGIVQLCAPDVDG
;
A
#
# COMPACT_ATOMS: atom_id res chain seq x y z
N MET A 1 -5.72 -18.88 13.65
CA MET A 1 -7.19 -19.11 13.69
C MET A 1 -7.56 -20.59 13.56
N ALA A 2 -6.92 -21.40 12.70
CA ALA A 2 -7.18 -22.85 12.66
C ALA A 2 -6.94 -23.58 14.01
N SER A 3 -5.99 -23.12 14.84
CA SER A 3 -5.72 -23.73 16.16
C SER A 3 -6.75 -23.39 17.25
N SER A 4 -7.40 -22.21 17.21
CA SER A 4 -8.39 -21.82 18.22
C SER A 4 -9.77 -22.42 17.95
N GLN A 5 -10.08 -22.72 16.69
CA GLN A 5 -11.32 -23.37 16.28
C GLN A 5 -11.26 -24.88 16.59
N ALA A 6 -10.10 -25.53 16.35
CA ALA A 6 -9.87 -26.93 16.74
C ALA A 6 -10.02 -27.15 18.26
N ALA A 7 -9.42 -26.28 19.10
CA ALA A 7 -9.54 -26.37 20.56
C ALA A 7 -10.97 -26.12 21.08
N THR A 8 -11.76 -25.33 20.35
CA THR A 8 -13.18 -25.08 20.69
C THR A 8 -14.05 -26.31 20.43
N ASP A 9 -13.81 -27.01 19.33
CA ASP A 9 -14.55 -28.22 18.97
C ASP A 9 -14.24 -29.37 19.94
N ASP A 10 -12.98 -29.49 20.41
CA ASP A 10 -12.55 -30.49 21.38
C ASP A 10 -13.26 -30.33 22.75
N ILE A 11 -13.43 -29.10 23.24
CA ILE A 11 -14.12 -28.84 24.52
C ILE A 11 -15.61 -29.15 24.41
N ALA A 12 -16.26 -28.79 23.30
CA ALA A 12 -17.66 -29.12 23.09
C ALA A 12 -17.88 -30.66 23.05
N ILE A 13 -16.97 -31.40 22.41
CA ILE A 13 -16.99 -32.87 22.39
C ILE A 13 -16.80 -33.44 23.80
N ALA A 14 -15.85 -32.90 24.57
CA ALA A 14 -15.59 -33.34 25.95
C ALA A 14 -16.82 -33.14 26.85
N ILE A 15 -17.45 -31.96 26.79
CA ILE A 15 -18.69 -31.65 27.53
C ILE A 15 -19.81 -32.59 27.11
N SER A 16 -20.06 -32.77 25.81
CA SER A 16 -21.09 -33.68 25.29
C SER A 16 -20.90 -35.11 25.79
N LYS A 17 -19.65 -35.60 25.85
CA LYS A 17 -19.33 -36.92 26.38
C LYS A 17 -19.58 -37.00 27.89
N GLU A 18 -19.17 -35.97 28.64
CA GLU A 18 -19.34 -35.89 30.09
C GLU A 18 -20.82 -35.97 30.49
N ILE A 19 -21.67 -35.17 29.85
CA ILE A 19 -23.09 -35.07 30.22
C ILE A 19 -23.98 -36.17 29.61
N SER A 20 -23.47 -36.98 28.68
CA SER A 20 -24.24 -37.98 27.92
C SER A 20 -24.95 -39.02 28.79
N SER A 21 -24.37 -39.38 29.94
CA SER A 21 -24.94 -40.34 30.89
C SER A 21 -25.73 -39.68 32.02
N THR A 22 -25.96 -38.37 31.96
CA THR A 22 -26.69 -37.60 32.98
C THR A 22 -28.09 -37.21 32.48
N PRO A 23 -29.01 -36.77 33.35
CA PRO A 23 -30.30 -36.18 32.93
C PRO A 23 -30.16 -34.94 32.03
N TYR A 24 -28.94 -34.38 31.90
CA TYR A 24 -28.64 -33.19 31.13
C TYR A 24 -28.07 -33.48 29.73
N ALA A 25 -28.17 -34.73 29.26
CA ALA A 25 -27.72 -35.12 27.93
C ALA A 25 -28.36 -34.22 26.85
N CYS A 26 -27.52 -33.64 25.99
CA CYS A 26 -27.96 -32.66 24.98
C CYS A 26 -27.91 -33.24 23.57
N SER A 27 -28.94 -32.93 22.78
CA SER A 27 -29.02 -33.20 21.34
C SER A 27 -28.16 -32.25 20.52
N SER A 28 -27.91 -31.04 21.04
CA SER A 28 -27.04 -30.04 20.43
C SER A 28 -26.46 -29.09 21.48
N LEU A 29 -25.23 -28.61 21.24
CA LEU A 29 -24.58 -27.53 21.99
C LEU A 29 -24.35 -26.34 21.05
N SER A 30 -24.89 -25.17 21.38
CA SER A 30 -24.67 -23.92 20.66
C SER A 30 -23.82 -22.99 21.50
N ARG A 31 -22.65 -22.56 21.01
CA ARG A 31 -21.80 -21.63 21.77
C ARG A 31 -22.49 -20.27 21.92
N LEU A 32 -22.46 -19.70 23.13
CA LEU A 32 -23.02 -18.38 23.43
C LEU A 32 -21.92 -17.31 23.38
N THR A 33 -22.27 -16.12 22.87
CA THR A 33 -21.41 -14.93 22.88
C THR A 33 -21.46 -14.28 24.26
N GLY A 34 -20.31 -14.01 24.88
CA GLY A 34 -20.22 -13.33 26.19
C GLY A 34 -19.33 -14.01 27.23
N GLY A 35 -18.93 -15.27 27.02
CA GLY A 35 -17.97 -15.98 27.90
C GLY A 35 -16.51 -15.68 27.55
N THR A 36 -15.97 -14.54 27.98
CA THR A 36 -14.55 -14.20 27.73
C THR A 36 -13.62 -15.09 28.56
N GLY A 37 -13.97 -15.34 29.82
CA GLY A 37 -13.24 -16.20 30.75
C GLY A 37 -13.52 -17.70 30.60
N ASN A 38 -14.74 -18.08 30.20
CA ASN A 38 -15.22 -19.47 30.23
C ASN A 38 -15.85 -19.89 28.88
N PHE A 39 -15.85 -21.18 28.59
CA PHE A 39 -16.57 -21.75 27.44
C PHE A 39 -18.05 -21.93 27.80
N VAL A 40 -18.92 -21.12 27.20
CA VAL A 40 -20.36 -21.10 27.53
C VAL A 40 -21.18 -21.60 26.34
N TYR A 41 -22.07 -22.57 26.58
CA TYR A 41 -22.92 -23.19 25.58
C TYR A 41 -24.39 -23.19 26.03
N ARG A 42 -25.31 -23.08 25.09
CA ARG A 42 -26.72 -23.46 25.25
C ARG A 42 -26.90 -24.89 24.78
N GLY A 43 -27.31 -25.77 25.69
CA GLY A 43 -27.61 -27.16 25.41
C GLY A 43 -29.11 -27.38 25.24
N THR A 44 -29.50 -28.09 24.17
CA THR A 44 -30.89 -28.56 23.98
C THR A 44 -31.01 -29.98 24.49
N LEU A 45 -31.74 -30.19 25.57
CA LEU A 45 -31.85 -31.48 26.23
C LEU A 45 -32.53 -32.53 25.34
N ILE A 46 -32.02 -33.77 25.34
CA ILE A 46 -32.63 -34.91 24.64
C ILE A 46 -33.99 -35.25 25.27
N HIS A 47 -34.07 -35.18 26.60
CA HIS A 47 -35.29 -35.38 27.36
C HIS A 47 -35.53 -34.14 28.24
N PRO A 48 -36.75 -33.56 28.25
CA PRO A 48 -37.07 -32.46 29.16
C PRO A 48 -36.86 -32.86 30.63
N LEU A 49 -36.40 -31.91 31.46
CA LEU A 49 -36.34 -32.12 32.92
C LEU A 49 -37.76 -32.25 33.50
N PRO A 50 -37.92 -32.79 34.74
CA PRO A 50 -39.23 -32.97 35.37
C PRO A 50 -40.10 -31.70 35.50
N ASP A 51 -39.48 -30.52 35.50
CA ASP A 51 -40.16 -29.22 35.54
C ASP A 51 -40.52 -28.67 34.14
N GLY A 52 -40.26 -29.44 33.08
CA GLY A 52 -40.53 -29.07 31.70
C GLY A 52 -39.39 -28.32 31.00
N THR A 53 -38.25 -28.08 31.67
CA THR A 53 -37.08 -27.41 31.09
C THR A 53 -36.55 -28.17 29.86
N ARG A 54 -36.35 -27.47 28.74
CA ARG A 54 -35.86 -28.05 27.48
C ARG A 54 -34.47 -27.57 27.06
N THR A 55 -34.03 -26.44 27.61
CA THR A 55 -32.71 -25.87 27.35
C THR A 55 -32.00 -25.53 28.65
N VAL A 56 -30.68 -25.67 28.66
CA VAL A 56 -29.81 -25.38 29.80
C VAL A 56 -28.59 -24.59 29.33
N VAL A 57 -28.01 -23.78 30.22
CA VAL A 57 -26.71 -23.14 29.99
C VAL A 57 -25.62 -24.02 30.60
N ILE A 58 -24.59 -24.31 29.82
CA ILE A 58 -23.42 -25.09 30.24
C ILE A 58 -22.21 -24.17 30.22
N LYS A 59 -21.62 -23.93 31.39
CA LYS A 59 -20.45 -23.07 31.58
C LYS A 59 -19.26 -23.93 32.03
N HIS A 60 -18.26 -24.03 31.18
CA HIS A 60 -17.05 -24.84 31.41
C HIS A 60 -15.82 -23.94 31.52
N ALA A 61 -14.99 -24.20 32.53
CA ALA A 61 -13.85 -23.37 32.87
C ALA A 61 -12.54 -24.18 32.81
N GLU A 62 -11.55 -23.60 32.14
CA GLU A 62 -10.18 -24.09 32.12
C GLU A 62 -9.29 -23.24 33.05
N ASP A 63 -8.05 -23.69 33.25
CA ASP A 63 -7.01 -22.95 34.01
C ASP A 63 -6.48 -21.71 33.27
N TYR A 64 -7.15 -21.31 32.19
CA TYR A 64 -6.88 -20.16 31.33
C TYR A 64 -8.18 -19.47 30.88
N VAL A 65 -8.05 -18.26 30.35
CA VAL A 65 -9.15 -17.47 29.80
C VAL A 65 -9.57 -18.02 28.43
N ALA A 66 -10.83 -18.40 28.26
CA ALA A 66 -11.33 -19.04 27.02
C ALA A 66 -11.07 -18.22 25.73
N SER A 67 -11.03 -16.89 25.82
CA SER A 67 -10.69 -15.99 24.70
C SER A 67 -9.19 -15.74 24.51
N GLN A 68 -8.34 -16.09 25.48
CA GLN A 68 -6.89 -15.91 25.47
C GLN A 68 -6.20 -17.04 26.24
N PRO A 69 -5.95 -18.21 25.61
CA PRO A 69 -5.42 -19.40 26.31
C PRO A 69 -4.07 -19.22 27.01
N ASP A 70 -3.28 -18.22 26.60
CA ASP A 70 -2.01 -17.90 27.24
C ASP A 70 -2.17 -17.19 28.60
N PHE A 71 -3.35 -16.63 28.88
CA PHE A 71 -3.63 -15.96 30.15
C PHE A 71 -4.16 -16.98 31.16
N LYS A 72 -3.34 -17.31 32.16
CA LYS A 72 -3.71 -18.26 33.22
C LYS A 72 -4.72 -17.65 34.20
N LEU A 73 -5.82 -18.36 34.42
CA LEU A 73 -6.90 -17.98 35.32
C LEU A 73 -7.35 -19.22 36.11
N PRO A 74 -7.06 -19.31 37.42
CA PRO A 74 -7.36 -20.51 38.20
C PRO A 74 -8.84 -20.85 38.28
N THR A 75 -9.18 -22.14 38.15
CA THR A 75 -10.55 -22.67 38.18
C THR A 75 -11.17 -22.69 39.59
N THR A 76 -10.42 -22.29 40.62
CA THR A 76 -10.95 -22.15 41.99
C THR A 76 -12.14 -21.20 42.08
N ARG A 77 -12.22 -20.21 41.17
CA ARG A 77 -13.36 -19.29 41.01
C ARG A 77 -14.70 -20.00 40.76
N CYS A 78 -14.67 -21.18 40.12
CA CYS A 78 -15.87 -21.97 39.84
C CYS A 78 -16.55 -22.46 41.11
N ARG A 79 -15.79 -22.71 42.18
CA ARG A 79 -16.36 -23.09 43.48
C ARG A 79 -17.12 -21.93 44.10
N ALA A 80 -16.60 -20.70 44.02
CA ALA A 80 -17.32 -19.53 44.53
C ALA A 80 -18.68 -19.35 43.83
N GLU A 81 -18.71 -19.55 42.50
CA GLU A 81 -19.95 -19.53 41.72
C GLU A 81 -20.92 -20.65 42.13
N GLU A 82 -20.45 -21.89 42.33
CA GLU A 82 -21.27 -23.00 42.85
C GLU A 82 -21.93 -22.63 44.19
N TYR A 83 -21.14 -22.18 45.18
CA TYR A 83 -21.64 -21.85 46.51
C TYR A 83 -22.64 -20.69 46.47
N MET A 84 -22.38 -19.66 45.67
CA MET A 84 -23.29 -18.52 45.51
C MET A 84 -24.61 -18.93 44.89
N LEU A 85 -24.59 -19.63 43.75
CA LEU A 85 -25.81 -20.02 43.05
C LEU A 85 -26.68 -20.97 43.89
N ASN A 86 -26.06 -21.90 44.63
CA ASN A 86 -26.78 -22.76 45.57
C ASN A 86 -27.45 -21.96 46.69
N ALA A 87 -26.74 -21.01 47.30
CA ALA A 87 -27.31 -20.17 48.36
C ALA A 87 -28.40 -19.21 47.85
N LEU A 88 -28.30 -18.76 46.59
CA LEU A 88 -29.26 -17.85 45.97
C LEU A 88 -30.58 -18.52 45.57
N ASN A 89 -30.65 -19.86 45.54
CA ASN A 89 -31.91 -20.57 45.32
C ASN A 89 -32.98 -20.22 46.38
N ASP A 90 -32.54 -19.98 47.62
CA ASP A 90 -33.39 -19.60 48.75
C ASP A 90 -33.47 -18.07 48.94
N PHE A 91 -32.91 -17.29 48.01
CA PHE A 91 -32.92 -15.83 48.09
C PHE A 91 -34.33 -15.29 47.78
N PRO A 92 -34.89 -14.37 48.62
CA PRO A 92 -36.22 -13.83 48.41
C PRO A 92 -36.38 -13.17 47.04
N LYS A 93 -37.40 -13.62 46.30
CA LYS A 93 -37.76 -13.10 44.98
C LYS A 93 -38.09 -11.61 45.03
N GLN A 94 -37.40 -10.80 44.22
CA GLN A 94 -37.62 -9.36 44.12
C GLN A 94 -38.43 -9.05 42.86
N HIS A 95 -39.49 -8.28 43.01
CA HIS A 95 -40.34 -7.83 41.90
C HIS A 95 -40.60 -6.33 42.02
N GLU A 96 -40.60 -5.63 40.88
CA GLU A 96 -41.00 -4.23 40.77
C GLU A 96 -41.67 -4.02 39.41
N GLY A 97 -42.94 -3.63 39.43
CA GLY A 97 -43.76 -3.56 38.20
C GLY A 97 -43.87 -4.93 37.52
N SER A 98 -43.59 -4.99 36.22
CA SER A 98 -43.55 -6.23 35.44
C SER A 98 -42.21 -6.96 35.51
N PHE A 99 -41.19 -6.41 36.18
CA PHE A 99 -39.86 -7.00 36.21
C PHE A 99 -39.65 -7.89 37.43
N PHE A 100 -39.09 -9.07 37.17
CA PHE A 100 -38.80 -10.08 38.17
C PHE A 100 -37.31 -10.44 38.13
N VAL A 101 -36.56 -10.08 39.18
CA VAL A 101 -35.09 -10.20 39.20
C VAL A 101 -34.67 -11.39 40.07
N LYS A 102 -33.84 -12.28 39.51
CA LYS A 102 -33.27 -13.45 40.20
C LYS A 102 -31.91 -13.85 39.62
N SER A 103 -31.22 -14.78 40.26
CA SER A 103 -30.08 -15.49 39.68
C SER A 103 -30.55 -16.80 39.03
N PRO A 104 -29.85 -17.33 38.02
CA PRO A 104 -30.16 -18.63 37.44
C PRO A 104 -29.99 -19.75 38.48
N ARG A 105 -30.86 -20.75 38.45
CA ARG A 105 -30.70 -21.95 39.28
C ARG A 105 -29.52 -22.79 38.77
N LEU A 106 -28.67 -23.24 39.68
CA LEU A 106 -27.67 -24.27 39.39
C LEU A 106 -28.33 -25.66 39.47
N PHE A 107 -28.31 -26.40 38.36
CA PHE A 107 -28.84 -27.77 38.30
C PHE A 107 -27.77 -28.81 38.67
N HIS A 108 -26.54 -28.60 38.23
CA HIS A 108 -25.43 -29.51 38.49
C HIS A 108 -24.09 -28.79 38.36
N PHE A 109 -23.11 -29.18 39.17
CA PHE A 109 -21.71 -28.78 39.00
C PHE A 109 -20.82 -30.01 39.10
N ASN A 110 -19.98 -30.22 38.09
CA ASN A 110 -18.95 -31.24 38.12
C ASN A 110 -17.63 -30.62 38.58
N GLN A 111 -17.25 -30.92 39.82
CA GLN A 111 -16.03 -30.41 40.44
C GLN A 111 -14.72 -30.92 39.80
N GLN A 112 -14.75 -32.03 39.05
CA GLN A 112 -13.56 -32.59 38.41
C GLN A 112 -13.24 -31.86 37.10
N THR A 113 -14.26 -31.47 36.36
CA THR A 113 -14.14 -30.80 35.05
C THR A 113 -14.45 -29.31 35.09
N ASN A 114 -14.90 -28.79 36.24
CA ASN A 114 -15.33 -27.41 36.43
C ASN A 114 -16.49 -26.99 35.50
N THR A 115 -17.41 -27.93 35.23
CA THR A 115 -18.57 -27.73 34.36
C THR A 115 -19.84 -27.44 35.18
N HIS A 116 -20.43 -26.25 35.00
CA HIS A 116 -21.74 -25.90 35.57
C HIS A 116 -22.85 -26.12 34.55
N ILE A 117 -23.99 -26.63 35.02
CA ILE A 117 -25.25 -26.75 34.26
C ILE A 117 -26.30 -25.92 34.98
N MET A 118 -26.81 -24.90 34.30
CA MET A 118 -27.60 -23.83 34.88
C MET A 118 -28.90 -23.58 34.10
N GLU A 119 -29.87 -22.96 34.77
CA GLU A 119 -31.12 -22.49 34.18
C GLU A 119 -30.86 -21.54 33.00
N ASP A 120 -31.46 -21.85 31.84
CA ASP A 120 -31.39 -21.02 30.64
C ASP A 120 -32.54 -20.01 30.62
N LEU A 121 -32.22 -18.76 30.30
CA LEU A 121 -33.21 -17.75 29.93
C LEU A 121 -33.27 -17.70 28.40
N SER A 122 -34.29 -18.34 27.83
CA SER A 122 -34.44 -18.48 26.38
C SER A 122 -34.52 -17.11 25.69
N GLY A 123 -33.72 -16.92 24.64
CA GLY A 123 -33.70 -15.67 23.87
C GLY A 123 -33.12 -14.46 24.64
N ALA A 124 -32.41 -14.69 25.75
CA ALA A 124 -31.81 -13.60 26.51
C ALA A 124 -30.62 -12.96 25.80
N VAL A 125 -30.51 -11.65 25.97
CA VAL A 125 -29.33 -10.82 25.67
C VAL A 125 -28.90 -10.12 26.96
N ASP A 126 -27.65 -9.67 27.03
CA ASP A 126 -27.21 -8.83 28.14
C ASP A 126 -27.77 -7.40 28.01
N LEU A 127 -27.93 -6.70 29.15
CA LEU A 127 -28.53 -5.38 29.22
C LEU A 127 -27.81 -4.35 28.37
N LYS A 128 -26.48 -4.45 28.26
CA LYS A 128 -25.67 -3.56 27.42
C LYS A 128 -25.99 -3.75 25.94
N THR A 129 -26.11 -4.99 25.48
CA THR A 129 -26.53 -5.34 24.13
C THR A 129 -27.99 -4.91 23.88
N PHE A 130 -28.89 -5.15 24.83
CA PHE A 130 -30.29 -4.73 24.73
C PHE A 130 -30.43 -3.21 24.57
N LEU A 131 -29.75 -2.41 25.41
CA LEU A 131 -29.81 -0.96 25.36
C LEU A 131 -29.21 -0.35 24.09
N ARG A 132 -28.36 -1.11 23.39
CA ARG A 132 -27.79 -0.72 22.09
C ARG A 132 -28.59 -1.23 20.90
N SER A 133 -29.60 -2.07 21.12
CA SER A 133 -30.46 -2.59 20.07
C SER A 133 -31.52 -1.56 19.65
N PRO A 134 -32.11 -1.68 18.45
CA PRO A 134 -33.23 -0.83 18.04
C PRO A 134 -34.44 -0.88 18.99
N ALA A 135 -34.60 -1.96 19.76
CA ALA A 135 -35.68 -2.14 20.73
C ALA A 135 -35.62 -1.14 21.90
N VAL A 136 -34.48 -0.47 22.13
CA VAL A 136 -34.39 0.60 23.14
C VAL A 136 -35.31 1.78 22.82
N SER A 137 -35.60 2.02 21.53
CA SER A 137 -36.47 3.12 21.08
C SER A 137 -37.92 2.99 21.54
N THR A 138 -38.34 1.78 21.91
CA THR A 138 -39.68 1.49 22.44
C THR A 138 -39.74 1.52 23.98
N LEU A 139 -38.60 1.66 24.67
CA LEU A 139 -38.55 1.66 26.13
C LEU A 139 -38.96 3.03 26.69
N SER A 140 -40.15 3.12 27.29
CA SER A 140 -40.61 4.34 27.94
C SER A 140 -39.73 4.70 29.15
N GLN A 141 -39.59 5.99 29.46
CA GLN A 141 -38.89 6.45 30.67
C GLN A 141 -39.43 5.80 31.94
N SER A 142 -40.75 5.65 32.06
CA SER A 142 -41.38 4.97 33.21
C SER A 142 -40.97 3.49 33.33
N SER A 143 -40.89 2.77 32.20
CA SER A 143 -40.48 1.37 32.15
C SER A 143 -38.99 1.22 32.45
N ALA A 144 -38.15 2.08 31.88
CA ALA A 144 -36.70 2.12 32.14
C ALA A 144 -36.39 2.40 33.61
N THR A 145 -37.06 3.38 34.23
CA THR A 145 -36.89 3.68 35.65
C THR A 145 -37.47 2.59 36.56
N ALA A 146 -38.55 1.91 36.17
CA ALA A 146 -39.06 0.75 36.91
C ALA A 146 -38.08 -0.44 36.86
N PHE A 147 -37.50 -0.72 35.69
CA PHE A 147 -36.46 -1.73 35.51
C PHE A 147 -35.22 -1.43 36.38
N GLY A 148 -34.73 -0.18 36.34
CA GLY A 148 -33.66 0.27 37.22
C GLY A 148 -33.98 0.02 38.69
N ARG A 149 -35.19 0.41 39.15
CA ARG A 149 -35.62 0.18 40.53
C ARG A 149 -35.65 -1.30 40.91
N ALA A 150 -36.06 -2.18 40.01
CA ALA A 150 -36.07 -3.63 40.23
C ALA A 150 -34.65 -4.15 40.53
N ILE A 151 -33.67 -3.77 39.70
CA ILE A 151 -32.26 -4.18 39.87
C ILE A 151 -31.67 -3.56 41.15
N GLY A 152 -31.95 -2.28 41.42
CA GLY A 152 -31.46 -1.57 42.61
C GLY A 152 -31.97 -2.18 43.91
N ARG A 153 -33.27 -2.51 43.97
CA ARG A 153 -33.88 -3.20 45.13
C ARG A 153 -33.30 -4.58 45.31
N TRP A 154 -33.10 -5.30 44.21
CA TRP A 154 -32.51 -6.63 44.27
C TRP A 154 -31.10 -6.58 44.84
N LEU A 155 -30.25 -5.64 44.39
CA LEU A 155 -28.88 -5.52 44.89
C LEU A 155 -28.84 -5.11 46.36
N ALA A 156 -29.72 -4.20 46.79
CA ALA A 156 -29.84 -3.82 48.20
C ALA A 156 -30.30 -4.99 49.08
N ALA A 157 -31.28 -5.77 48.62
CA ALA A 157 -31.73 -6.98 49.30
C ALA A 157 -30.62 -8.03 49.39
N PHE A 158 -29.83 -8.18 48.32
CA PHE A 158 -28.69 -9.10 48.27
C PHE A 158 -27.59 -8.69 49.27
N HIS A 159 -27.19 -7.42 49.28
CA HIS A 159 -26.21 -6.89 50.24
C HIS A 159 -26.68 -7.00 51.69
N THR A 160 -27.99 -6.83 51.94
CA THR A 160 -28.57 -7.01 53.29
C THR A 160 -28.59 -8.47 53.69
N TRP A 161 -29.01 -9.35 52.78
CA TRP A 161 -29.06 -10.80 52.97
C TRP A 161 -27.67 -11.40 53.21
N GLY A 162 -26.67 -11.00 52.44
CA GLY A 162 -25.28 -11.46 52.60
C GLY A 162 -24.62 -11.00 53.89
N SER A 163 -25.15 -9.94 54.53
CA SER A 163 -24.73 -9.46 55.84
C SER A 163 -25.48 -10.11 57.02
N ALA A 164 -26.48 -10.96 56.77
CA ALA A 164 -27.20 -11.65 57.85
C ALA A 164 -26.30 -12.67 58.57
N ALA A 165 -26.44 -12.77 59.90
CA ALA A 165 -25.64 -13.69 60.73
C ALA A 165 -25.75 -15.15 60.27
N GLU A 166 -26.94 -15.55 59.79
CA GLU A 166 -27.23 -16.89 59.24
C GLU A 166 -26.43 -17.24 57.97
N LYS A 167 -25.75 -16.26 57.35
CA LYS A 167 -24.91 -16.45 56.17
C LYS A 167 -23.41 -16.47 56.50
N SER A 168 -23.04 -16.61 57.78
CA SER A 168 -21.63 -16.68 58.22
C SER A 168 -20.83 -17.71 57.44
N ASP A 169 -21.39 -18.90 57.23
CA ASP A 169 -20.70 -20.03 56.60
C ASP A 169 -20.49 -19.80 55.11
N LEU A 170 -21.51 -19.27 54.42
CA LEU A 170 -21.39 -18.84 53.02
C LEU A 170 -20.29 -17.79 52.88
N VAL A 171 -20.31 -16.77 53.75
CA VAL A 171 -19.32 -15.70 53.69
C VAL A 171 -17.91 -16.22 53.95
N ALA A 172 -17.71 -17.11 54.92
CA ALA A 172 -16.42 -17.72 55.19
C ALA A 172 -15.90 -18.55 53.99
N GLU A 173 -16.78 -19.15 53.21
CA GLU A 173 -16.39 -19.85 51.97
C GLU A 173 -16.01 -18.87 50.86
N ILE A 174 -16.80 -17.82 50.66
CA ILE A 174 -16.52 -16.78 49.65
C ILE A 174 -15.26 -15.96 49.99
N GLU A 175 -14.93 -15.80 51.27
CA GLU A 175 -13.66 -15.20 51.71
C GLU A 175 -12.43 -15.98 51.22
N LYS A 176 -12.55 -17.26 50.84
CA LYS A 176 -11.44 -18.02 50.25
C LYS A 176 -11.14 -17.59 48.81
N ASN A 177 -12.01 -16.81 48.16
CA ASN A 177 -11.82 -16.30 46.79
C ASN A 177 -10.82 -15.11 46.72
N GLN A 178 -9.70 -15.20 47.45
CA GLN A 178 -8.72 -14.11 47.60
C GLN A 178 -8.08 -13.72 46.27
N LEU A 179 -7.78 -14.69 45.40
CA LEU A 179 -7.17 -14.39 44.11
C LEU A 179 -8.07 -13.50 43.23
N MET A 180 -9.38 -13.73 43.22
CA MET A 180 -10.30 -12.90 42.43
C MET A 180 -10.43 -11.49 43.04
N LYS A 181 -10.37 -11.39 44.36
CA LYS A 181 -10.29 -10.11 45.08
C LYS A 181 -9.02 -9.33 44.73
N GLU A 182 -7.87 -9.99 44.67
CA GLU A 182 -6.59 -9.40 44.22
C GLU A 182 -6.63 -8.97 42.75
N ILE A 183 -7.18 -9.80 41.86
CA ILE A 183 -7.32 -9.46 40.43
C ILE A 183 -8.19 -8.22 40.26
N LYS A 184 -9.33 -8.12 40.95
CA LYS A 184 -10.18 -6.92 40.87
C LYS A 184 -9.50 -5.67 41.40
N PHE A 185 -8.65 -5.78 42.42
CA PHE A 185 -7.81 -4.67 42.85
C PHE A 185 -6.81 -4.25 41.77
N GLN A 186 -6.07 -5.20 41.20
CA GLN A 186 -5.10 -4.91 40.14
C GLN A 186 -5.76 -4.22 38.95
N VAL A 187 -6.88 -4.76 38.50
CA VAL A 187 -7.61 -4.28 37.32
C VAL A 187 -8.20 -2.89 37.53
N ASN A 188 -8.67 -2.56 38.73
CA ASN A 188 -9.25 -1.23 38.98
C ASN A 188 -8.19 -0.19 39.36
N TYR A 189 -7.23 -0.55 40.23
CA TYR A 189 -6.37 0.43 40.91
C TYR A 189 -4.91 0.42 40.44
N GLU A 190 -4.35 -0.70 39.96
CA GLU A 190 -3.03 -0.68 39.31
C GLU A 190 -3.15 -0.13 37.88
N ILE A 191 -4.23 -0.44 37.16
CA ILE A 191 -4.51 0.16 35.86
C ILE A 191 -4.75 1.67 36.00
N LEU A 192 -5.38 2.15 37.08
CA LEU A 192 -5.55 3.58 37.33
C LEU A 192 -4.21 4.32 37.30
N MET A 193 -3.20 3.75 37.96
CA MET A 193 -1.86 4.33 38.02
C MET A 193 -1.16 4.34 36.66
N ARG A 194 -1.31 3.27 35.88
CA ARG A 194 -0.76 3.18 34.51
C ARG A 194 -1.45 4.15 33.55
N THR A 195 -2.76 4.37 33.74
CA THR A 195 -3.56 5.26 32.88
C THR A 195 -3.16 6.73 33.01
N ILE A 196 -2.44 7.11 34.08
CA ILE A 196 -1.88 8.46 34.20
C ILE A 196 -0.91 8.75 33.05
N ASP A 197 -0.12 7.75 32.65
CA ASP A 197 0.89 7.91 31.61
C ASP A 197 0.24 7.99 30.21
N ASP A 198 -0.98 7.45 30.06
CA ASP A 198 -1.79 7.55 28.84
C ASP A 198 -2.47 8.93 28.70
N PHE A 199 -2.74 9.63 29.81
CA PHE A 199 -3.40 10.96 29.83
C PHE A 199 -2.69 11.95 30.77
N PRO A 200 -1.40 12.25 30.56
CA PRO A 200 -0.59 12.99 31.52
C PRO A 200 -1.07 14.43 31.71
N ASP A 201 -1.64 15.04 30.69
CA ASP A 201 -2.18 16.41 30.72
C ASP A 201 -3.48 16.54 31.53
N ILE A 202 -4.25 15.45 31.66
CA ILE A 202 -5.51 15.43 32.40
C ILE A 202 -5.30 14.94 33.84
N LEU A 203 -4.46 13.91 34.02
CA LEU A 203 -4.39 13.10 35.24
C LEU A 203 -3.18 13.40 36.13
N SER A 204 -2.05 13.89 35.58
CA SER A 204 -0.81 14.06 36.37
C SER A 204 -0.98 15.02 37.55
N GLY A 205 -1.80 16.06 37.41
CA GLY A 205 -2.10 17.02 38.47
C GLY A 205 -2.86 16.42 39.67
N SER A 206 -3.38 15.20 39.55
CA SER A 206 -4.13 14.48 40.60
C SER A 206 -3.45 13.19 41.05
N ARG A 207 -2.20 12.95 40.62
CA ARG A 207 -1.44 11.71 40.92
C ARG A 207 -1.40 11.38 42.42
N GLU A 208 -1.13 12.37 43.28
CA GLU A 208 -1.08 12.17 44.74
C GLU A 208 -2.42 11.64 45.30
N VAL A 209 -3.55 12.12 44.75
CA VAL A 209 -4.87 11.64 45.17
C VAL A 209 -5.09 10.21 44.69
N PHE A 210 -4.66 9.87 43.48
CA PHE A 210 -4.80 8.50 42.95
C PHE A 210 -3.96 7.49 43.71
N GLU A 211 -2.75 7.87 44.12
CA GLU A 211 -1.89 7.06 45.00
C GLU A 211 -2.58 6.81 46.34
N LYS A 212 -3.13 7.85 46.97
CA LYS A 212 -3.89 7.70 48.23
C LYS A 212 -5.13 6.82 48.06
N VAL A 213 -5.85 6.95 46.95
CA VAL A 213 -7.02 6.12 46.62
C VAL A 213 -6.63 4.66 46.43
N ARG A 214 -5.51 4.38 45.75
CA ARG A 214 -4.97 3.03 45.57
C ARG A 214 -4.56 2.42 46.92
N GLU A 215 -3.79 3.13 47.73
CA GLU A 215 -3.35 2.61 49.04
C GLU A 215 -4.55 2.37 49.96
N PHE A 216 -5.52 3.28 49.98
CA PHE A 216 -6.74 3.08 50.76
C PHE A 216 -7.55 1.87 50.27
N ALA A 217 -7.66 1.66 48.95
CA ALA A 217 -8.28 0.47 48.40
C ALA A 217 -7.53 -0.82 48.78
N LYS A 218 -6.21 -0.77 48.88
CA LYS A 218 -5.35 -1.90 49.29
C LYS A 218 -5.56 -2.24 50.76
N GLU A 219 -5.62 -1.24 51.63
CA GLU A 219 -5.96 -1.42 53.05
C GLU A 219 -7.34 -2.07 53.22
N GLU A 220 -8.33 -1.67 52.42
CA GLU A 220 -9.67 -2.28 52.44
C GLU A 220 -9.69 -3.77 52.03
N LEU A 221 -8.68 -4.26 51.31
CA LEU A 221 -8.58 -5.69 50.99
C LEU A 221 -8.24 -6.54 52.22
N GLU A 222 -7.49 -5.99 53.16
CA GLU A 222 -6.97 -6.67 54.34
C GLU A 222 -7.93 -6.60 55.55
N LYS A 223 -8.96 -5.76 55.48
CA LYS A 223 -9.96 -5.58 56.55
C LYS A 223 -10.95 -6.76 56.66
N LYS A 224 -11.32 -7.11 57.90
CA LYS A 224 -12.32 -8.16 58.23
C LYS A 224 -13.75 -7.59 58.36
N LYS A 225 -14.73 -8.49 58.20
CA LYS A 225 -16.18 -8.36 57.94
C LYS A 225 -17.07 -7.29 58.65
N ASP A 226 -16.62 -6.43 59.55
CA ASP A 226 -17.54 -5.64 60.41
C ASP A 226 -17.31 -4.10 60.43
N GLU A 227 -16.95 -3.47 59.31
CA GLU A 227 -16.95 -2.00 59.16
C GLU A 227 -18.09 -1.50 58.23
N ASP A 228 -18.61 -0.29 58.51
CA ASP A 228 -19.74 0.34 57.79
C ASP A 228 -19.51 0.33 56.27
N GLY A 229 -20.34 -0.43 55.54
CA GLY A 229 -20.30 -0.52 54.07
C GLY A 229 -19.58 -1.74 53.48
N THR A 230 -18.92 -2.57 54.29
CA THR A 230 -18.29 -3.82 53.84
C THR A 230 -19.24 -5.02 53.97
N GLY A 231 -19.16 -6.00 53.07
CA GLY A 231 -20.01 -7.19 53.09
C GLY A 231 -19.84 -8.08 51.86
N LEU A 232 -20.69 -9.09 51.74
CA LEU A 232 -20.75 -9.94 50.54
C LEU A 232 -21.25 -9.11 49.35
N ILE A 233 -20.48 -9.09 48.27
CA ILE A 233 -20.78 -8.40 47.01
C ILE A 233 -20.71 -9.39 45.84
N HIS A 234 -21.35 -9.06 44.72
CA HIS A 234 -21.22 -9.82 43.47
C HIS A 234 -19.81 -9.69 42.89
N GLY A 235 -19.18 -8.53 43.09
CA GLY A 235 -17.79 -8.29 42.71
C GLY A 235 -17.60 -7.94 41.23
N ASP A 236 -18.55 -8.26 40.36
CA ASP A 236 -18.57 -7.89 38.94
C ASP A 236 -19.99 -7.53 38.50
N PHE A 237 -20.61 -6.60 39.22
CA PHE A 237 -21.98 -6.20 38.97
C PHE A 237 -22.06 -5.10 37.91
N TRP A 238 -22.32 -5.47 36.65
CA TRP A 238 -22.41 -4.54 35.53
C TRP A 238 -23.40 -4.96 34.44
N THR A 239 -23.66 -4.09 33.47
CA THR A 239 -24.69 -4.29 32.44
C THR A 239 -24.48 -5.54 31.58
N GLY A 240 -23.25 -6.08 31.49
CA GLY A 240 -22.98 -7.34 30.78
C GLY A 240 -23.47 -8.60 31.52
N ASN A 241 -23.65 -8.51 32.83
CA ASN A 241 -24.06 -9.63 33.70
C ASN A 241 -25.55 -9.58 34.10
N ILE A 242 -26.32 -8.71 33.45
CA ILE A 242 -27.77 -8.59 33.59
C ILE A 242 -28.41 -9.10 32.31
N LEU A 243 -29.05 -10.26 32.33
CA LEU A 243 -29.69 -10.85 31.15
C LEU A 243 -31.20 -10.64 31.15
N LEU A 244 -31.77 -10.33 29.99
CA LEU A 244 -33.21 -10.17 29.76
C LEU A 244 -33.62 -10.64 28.35
N PRO A 245 -34.88 -11.07 28.13
CA PRO A 245 -35.33 -11.52 26.81
C PRO A 245 -35.32 -10.40 25.77
N ASN A 246 -34.87 -10.70 24.55
CA ASN A 246 -34.70 -9.71 23.48
C ASN A 246 -36.02 -9.07 22.97
N ASP A 247 -37.14 -9.78 23.06
CA ASP A 247 -38.46 -9.36 22.53
C ASP A 247 -39.36 -8.66 23.58
N SER A 248 -38.80 -8.23 24.70
CA SER A 248 -39.57 -7.70 25.82
C SER A 248 -40.09 -6.29 25.53
N ASN A 249 -41.33 -6.16 25.05
CA ASN A 249 -42.11 -4.93 25.23
C ASN A 249 -42.82 -5.05 26.60
N PRO A 250 -42.39 -4.32 27.65
CA PRO A 250 -42.72 -4.64 29.05
C PRO A 250 -44.17 -4.34 29.49
N SER A 251 -45.12 -4.19 28.56
CA SER A 251 -46.48 -3.72 28.87
C SER A 251 -47.48 -4.80 29.28
N ASP A 252 -47.32 -6.08 28.91
CA ASP A 252 -48.41 -7.08 29.07
C ASP A 252 -48.01 -8.44 29.67
N SER A 253 -46.74 -8.68 30.05
CA SER A 253 -46.32 -9.92 30.72
C SER A 253 -45.14 -9.73 31.68
N PRO A 254 -45.00 -10.57 32.73
CA PRO A 254 -43.84 -10.52 33.62
C PRO A 254 -42.54 -10.81 32.86
N VAL A 255 -41.54 -9.93 32.98
CA VAL A 255 -40.23 -10.06 32.36
C VAL A 255 -39.23 -10.56 33.39
N ALA A 256 -38.67 -11.75 33.15
CA ALA A 256 -37.60 -12.30 33.98
C ALA A 256 -36.25 -11.64 33.65
N VAL A 257 -35.50 -11.28 34.69
CA VAL A 257 -34.18 -10.65 34.60
C VAL A 257 -33.20 -11.48 35.42
N PHE A 258 -32.14 -11.98 34.76
CA PHE A 258 -31.15 -12.86 35.39
C PHE A 258 -29.87 -12.09 35.73
N ILE A 259 -29.36 -12.30 36.94
CA ILE A 259 -28.05 -11.81 37.39
C ILE A 259 -27.08 -12.98 37.38
N THR A 260 -26.07 -12.89 36.52
CA THR A 260 -25.18 -14.01 36.16
C THR A 260 -23.72 -13.71 36.45
N ASP A 261 -22.87 -14.74 36.33
CA ASP A 261 -21.41 -14.67 36.46
C ASP A 261 -20.91 -14.39 37.88
N TRP A 262 -21.14 -15.36 38.77
CA TRP A 262 -20.89 -15.22 40.21
C TRP A 262 -19.46 -15.59 40.63
N GLU A 263 -18.55 -15.83 39.67
CA GLU A 263 -17.19 -16.32 39.92
C GLU A 263 -16.28 -15.29 40.63
N LEU A 264 -16.61 -14.00 40.54
CA LEU A 264 -15.90 -12.87 41.18
C LEU A 264 -16.50 -12.44 42.52
N SER A 265 -17.45 -13.21 43.06
CA SER A 265 -18.07 -12.94 44.37
C SER A 265 -17.03 -12.90 45.47
N GLN A 266 -17.14 -11.90 46.35
CA GLN A 266 -16.14 -11.61 47.37
C GLN A 266 -16.72 -10.81 48.54
N VAL A 267 -15.95 -10.72 49.63
CA VAL A 267 -16.25 -9.81 50.75
C VAL A 267 -15.43 -8.54 50.59
N CYS A 268 -16.10 -7.43 50.28
CA CYS A 268 -15.48 -6.13 50.03
C CYS A 268 -16.49 -4.98 50.25
N ILE A 269 -16.10 -3.76 49.89
CA ILE A 269 -16.96 -2.57 49.96
C ILE A 269 -18.10 -2.66 48.92
N ARG A 270 -19.34 -2.42 49.35
CA ARG A 270 -20.53 -2.40 48.46
C ARG A 270 -20.47 -1.35 47.36
N ALA A 271 -19.60 -0.36 47.52
CA ALA A 271 -19.32 0.68 46.55
C ALA A 271 -18.77 0.14 45.22
N LEU A 272 -18.17 -1.06 45.21
CA LEU A 272 -17.64 -1.68 43.99
C LEU A 272 -18.78 -2.06 43.02
N ASP A 273 -19.79 -2.80 43.51
CA ASP A 273 -20.95 -3.21 42.70
C ASP A 273 -21.77 -2.01 42.23
N LEU A 274 -21.95 -1.03 43.11
CA LEU A 274 -22.66 0.20 42.79
C LEU A 274 -21.89 1.00 41.72
N GLY A 275 -20.62 1.30 41.97
CA GLY A 275 -19.81 2.17 41.12
C GLY A 275 -19.64 1.62 39.71
N GLN A 276 -19.44 0.31 39.57
CA GLN A 276 -19.30 -0.36 38.27
C GLN A 276 -20.59 -0.26 37.44
N MET A 277 -21.75 -0.62 38.01
CA MET A 277 -23.05 -0.51 37.31
C MET A 277 -23.37 0.93 36.92
N ILE A 278 -23.11 1.89 37.81
CA ILE A 278 -23.36 3.31 37.57
C ILE A 278 -22.51 3.83 36.41
N ALA A 279 -21.21 3.51 36.40
CA ALA A 279 -20.30 3.94 35.35
C ALA A 279 -20.71 3.39 33.98
N GLU A 280 -21.04 2.10 33.88
CA GLU A 280 -21.46 1.46 32.63
C GLU A 280 -22.76 2.06 32.07
N LEU A 281 -23.75 2.35 32.94
CA LEU A 281 -24.98 3.02 32.51
C LEU A 281 -24.74 4.46 32.07
N TYR A 282 -23.79 5.17 32.70
CA TYR A 282 -23.39 6.51 32.31
C TYR A 282 -22.66 6.53 30.96
N GLU A 283 -21.77 5.58 30.72
CA GLU A 283 -21.03 5.45 29.46
C GLU A 283 -21.94 5.29 28.24
N LEU A 284 -23.10 4.63 28.39
CA LEU A 284 -24.10 4.53 27.33
C LEU A 284 -24.65 5.92 26.93
N LYS A 285 -24.87 6.81 27.89
CA LYS A 285 -25.27 8.19 27.59
C LYS A 285 -24.12 9.00 27.01
N HIS A 286 -22.96 8.98 27.68
CA HIS A 286 -21.80 9.79 27.29
C HIS A 286 -21.31 9.50 25.87
N PHE A 287 -21.25 8.23 25.52
CA PHE A 287 -20.65 7.82 24.26
C PHE A 287 -21.65 7.53 23.13
N LYS A 288 -22.85 7.04 23.47
CA LYS A 288 -23.85 6.59 22.49
C LYS A 288 -25.15 7.38 22.52
N ASP A 289 -25.25 8.39 23.40
CA ASP A 289 -26.43 9.25 23.57
C ASP A 289 -27.73 8.50 23.89
N ILE A 290 -27.63 7.40 24.66
CA ILE A 290 -28.78 6.57 25.02
C ILE A 290 -29.40 7.06 26.33
N ASP A 291 -30.52 7.80 26.24
CA ASP A 291 -31.25 8.33 27.41
C ASP A 291 -31.74 7.24 28.38
N ALA A 292 -32.07 6.05 27.86
CA ALA A 292 -32.48 4.91 28.68
C ALA A 292 -31.41 4.51 29.71
N GLY A 293 -30.12 4.70 29.43
CA GLY A 293 -29.05 4.49 30.41
C GLY A 293 -29.20 5.38 31.64
N VAL A 294 -29.55 6.66 31.43
CA VAL A 294 -29.79 7.61 32.53
C VAL A 294 -31.08 7.28 33.29
N TRP A 295 -32.15 6.90 32.59
CA TRP A 295 -33.42 6.56 33.23
C TRP A 295 -33.32 5.30 34.09
N ILE A 296 -32.57 4.29 33.63
CA ILE A 296 -32.26 3.07 34.39
C ILE A 296 -31.35 3.42 35.57
N LEU A 297 -30.32 4.25 35.38
CA LEU A 297 -29.45 4.71 36.46
C LEU A 297 -30.25 5.41 37.57
N GLN A 298 -31.15 6.32 37.21
CA GLN A 298 -32.04 7.00 38.17
C GLN A 298 -32.90 5.99 38.94
N GLY A 299 -33.46 5.00 38.25
CA GLY A 299 -34.23 3.93 38.87
C GLY A 299 -33.38 3.05 39.79
N PHE A 300 -32.19 2.64 39.34
CA PHE A 300 -31.25 1.79 40.07
C PHE A 300 -30.85 2.43 41.39
N VAL A 301 -30.48 3.70 41.35
CA VAL A 301 -30.17 4.44 42.57
C VAL A 301 -31.43 4.62 43.41
N ALA A 302 -32.59 4.97 42.85
CA ALA A 302 -33.83 5.07 43.63
C ALA A 302 -34.27 3.75 44.31
N GLY A 303 -33.93 2.60 43.71
CA GLY A 303 -34.33 1.28 44.19
C GLY A 303 -33.48 0.75 45.34
N TYR A 304 -32.24 1.19 45.47
CA TYR A 304 -31.34 0.65 46.50
C TYR A 304 -31.66 1.28 47.87
N HIS A 305 -32.16 0.50 48.84
CA HIS A 305 -32.61 0.99 50.17
C HIS A 305 -32.25 0.00 51.29
N PRO A 306 -31.86 0.43 52.52
CA PRO A 306 -31.85 1.78 53.07
C PRO A 306 -30.76 2.71 52.50
N PRO A 307 -30.83 4.02 52.79
CA PRO A 307 -29.90 4.98 52.24
C PRO A 307 -28.42 4.73 52.63
N LEU A 308 -27.46 5.04 51.75
CA LEU A 308 -26.03 4.84 51.90
C LEU A 308 -25.58 5.84 52.95
N SER A 309 -24.66 5.45 53.82
CA SER A 309 -23.95 6.42 54.62
C SER A 309 -23.15 7.35 53.69
N ASP A 310 -22.91 8.59 54.14
CA ASP A 310 -22.11 9.56 53.39
C ASP A 310 -20.75 8.95 52.97
N GLU A 311 -20.18 8.08 53.82
CA GLU A 311 -18.92 7.38 53.55
C GLU A 311 -19.01 6.45 52.33
N VAL A 312 -19.99 5.54 52.32
CA VAL A 312 -20.18 4.59 51.22
C VAL A 312 -20.54 5.32 49.92
N ALA A 313 -21.26 6.43 50.01
CA ALA A 313 -21.65 7.20 48.86
C ALA A 313 -20.47 7.97 48.21
N PHE A 314 -19.55 8.55 49.00
CA PHE A 314 -18.30 9.10 48.46
C PHE A 314 -17.37 8.00 47.93
N ARG A 315 -17.33 6.83 48.59
CA ARG A 315 -16.56 5.69 48.10
C ARG A 315 -17.11 5.19 46.76
N THR A 316 -18.44 5.16 46.60
CA THR A 316 -19.11 4.84 45.33
C THR A 316 -18.72 5.83 44.24
N ALA A 317 -18.69 7.14 44.53
CA ALA A 317 -18.24 8.15 43.56
C ALA A 317 -16.79 7.91 43.11
N ILE A 318 -15.89 7.55 44.04
CA ILE A 318 -14.51 7.18 43.69
C ILE A 318 -14.51 5.99 42.73
N HIS A 319 -15.25 4.92 43.04
CA HIS A 319 -15.32 3.73 42.18
C HIS A 319 -15.91 4.02 40.80
N VAL A 320 -16.91 4.89 40.69
CA VAL A 320 -17.42 5.37 39.38
C VAL A 320 -16.27 6.01 38.61
N GLY A 321 -15.54 6.93 39.23
CA GLY A 321 -14.44 7.63 38.56
C GLY A 321 -13.29 6.71 38.16
N VAL A 322 -12.93 5.74 39.01
CA VAL A 322 -11.93 4.71 38.69
C VAL A 322 -12.36 3.89 37.47
N HIS A 323 -13.62 3.47 37.41
CA HIS A 323 -14.14 2.71 36.26
C HIS A 323 -14.09 3.54 34.97
N LEU A 324 -14.55 4.79 35.01
CA LEU A 324 -14.54 5.69 33.85
C LEU A 324 -13.12 5.95 33.32
N VAL A 325 -12.14 6.12 34.22
CA VAL A 325 -10.73 6.32 33.83
C VAL A 325 -10.14 5.02 33.28
N CYS A 326 -10.31 3.89 33.95
CA CYS A 326 -9.62 2.64 33.60
C CYS A 326 -10.26 1.93 32.40
N TRP A 327 -11.59 1.91 32.34
CA TRP A 327 -12.35 1.15 31.35
C TRP A 327 -12.95 2.05 30.29
N GLY A 328 -13.64 3.12 30.68
CA GLY A 328 -14.24 4.07 29.75
C GLY A 328 -13.25 4.66 28.74
N SER A 329 -11.96 4.77 29.10
CA SER A 329 -10.91 5.25 28.20
C SER A 329 -10.34 4.20 27.24
N ARG A 330 -10.58 2.90 27.50
CA ARG A 330 -9.90 1.79 26.84
C ARG A 330 -10.81 0.94 25.95
N VAL A 331 -12.13 1.17 25.93
CA VAL A 331 -13.02 0.33 25.12
C VAL A 331 -12.95 0.70 23.63
N PRO A 332 -12.42 -0.16 22.75
CA PRO A 332 -12.24 0.19 21.34
C PRO A 332 -13.58 0.42 20.63
N GLY A 333 -13.65 1.47 19.78
CA GLY A 333 -14.83 1.79 18.97
C GLY A 333 -16.03 2.35 19.74
N TRP A 334 -15.85 2.64 21.04
CA TRP A 334 -16.94 3.09 21.88
C TRP A 334 -17.26 4.59 21.72
N GLY A 335 -16.26 5.45 21.59
CA GLY A 335 -16.43 6.91 21.43
C GLY A 335 -15.34 7.57 20.59
N SER A 336 -15.53 8.86 20.28
CA SER A 336 -14.47 9.72 19.72
C SER A 336 -13.34 9.95 20.73
N GLN A 337 -12.17 10.37 20.26
CA GLN A 337 -11.04 10.72 21.15
C GLN A 337 -11.42 11.84 22.14
N ASP A 338 -12.25 12.79 21.74
CA ASP A 338 -12.73 13.86 22.62
C ASP A 338 -13.66 13.32 23.70
N GLN A 339 -14.59 12.44 23.34
CA GLN A 339 -15.43 11.76 24.34
C GLN A 339 -14.58 10.91 25.29
N VAL A 340 -13.52 10.26 24.81
CA VAL A 340 -12.58 9.51 25.67
C VAL A 340 -11.84 10.46 26.62
N ARG A 341 -11.32 11.59 26.13
CA ARG A 341 -10.66 12.59 26.99
C ARG A 341 -11.64 13.19 28.00
N ASP A 342 -12.88 13.43 27.61
CA ASP A 342 -13.92 13.97 28.49
C ASP A 342 -14.35 12.96 29.55
N VAL A 343 -14.49 11.68 29.21
CA VAL A 343 -14.81 10.64 30.21
C VAL A 343 -13.68 10.52 31.24
N VAL A 344 -12.42 10.68 30.81
CA VAL A 344 -11.25 10.69 31.69
C VAL A 344 -11.23 11.92 32.60
N LYS A 345 -11.57 13.12 32.10
CA LYS A 345 -11.72 14.34 32.93
C LYS A 345 -12.82 14.16 33.98
N ILE A 346 -13.98 13.65 33.57
CA ILE A 346 -15.11 13.38 34.47
C ILE A 346 -14.68 12.34 35.52
N GLY A 347 -14.06 11.25 35.09
CA GLY A 347 -13.58 10.20 35.99
C GLY A 347 -12.56 10.71 37.02
N ARG A 348 -11.60 11.56 36.60
CA ARG A 348 -10.70 12.26 37.52
C ARG A 348 -11.47 13.08 38.56
N ASP A 349 -12.44 13.89 38.12
CA ASP A 349 -13.19 14.75 39.04
C ASP A 349 -13.99 13.92 40.06
N PHE A 350 -14.55 12.79 39.63
CA PHE A 350 -15.19 11.81 40.52
C PHE A 350 -14.26 11.25 41.59
N ILE A 351 -13.03 10.89 41.21
CA ILE A 351 -12.03 10.37 42.15
C ILE A 351 -11.60 11.49 43.12
N VAL A 352 -11.20 12.65 42.59
CA VAL A 352 -10.66 13.76 43.40
C VAL A 352 -11.71 14.32 44.34
N LYS A 353 -12.90 14.62 43.85
CA LYS A 353 -13.97 15.22 44.66
C LYS A 353 -14.61 14.22 45.61
N GLY A 354 -14.63 12.94 45.23
CA GLY A 354 -14.99 11.85 46.12
C GLY A 354 -14.00 11.73 47.29
N TRP A 355 -12.70 11.81 47.01
CA TRP A 355 -11.64 11.79 48.02
C TRP A 355 -11.69 13.01 48.96
N GLU A 356 -11.94 14.20 48.42
CA GLU A 356 -12.11 15.45 49.19
C GLU A 356 -13.41 15.50 50.02
N LYS A 357 -14.34 14.55 49.79
CA LYS A 357 -15.69 14.56 50.38
C LYS A 357 -16.45 15.86 50.09
N ASP A 358 -16.28 16.43 48.88
CA ASP A 358 -16.82 17.73 48.48
C ASP A 358 -18.35 17.71 48.34
N ARG A 359 -19.03 18.16 49.40
CA ARG A 359 -20.50 18.22 49.47
C ARG A 359 -21.15 19.25 48.54
N LYS A 360 -20.42 20.24 48.02
CA LYS A 360 -20.95 21.27 47.09
C LYS A 360 -20.88 20.76 45.65
N TRP A 361 -19.77 20.13 45.26
CA TRP A 361 -19.64 19.44 43.98
C TRP A 361 -20.66 18.29 43.86
N ARG A 362 -20.89 17.58 44.98
CA ARG A 362 -21.94 16.56 45.14
C ARG A 362 -23.34 17.02 44.70
N THR A 363 -23.72 18.28 44.92
CA THR A 363 -25.05 18.81 44.57
C THR A 363 -25.15 19.39 43.16
N LYS A 364 -24.07 19.37 42.37
CA LYS A 364 -23.99 20.01 41.04
C LYS A 364 -23.53 19.07 39.92
N SER A 365 -23.09 17.86 40.24
CA SER A 365 -22.69 16.86 39.25
C SER A 365 -23.82 15.86 38.99
N ILE A 366 -23.60 14.85 38.14
CA ILE A 366 -24.55 13.74 38.00
C ILE A 366 -24.83 13.03 39.33
N LEU A 367 -23.96 13.22 40.36
CA LEU A 367 -24.21 12.87 41.77
C LEU A 367 -25.49 13.48 42.37
N GLU A 368 -26.03 14.58 41.83
CA GLU A 368 -27.30 15.13 42.30
C GLU A 368 -28.44 14.11 42.18
N CYS A 369 -28.47 13.33 41.08
CA CYS A 369 -29.40 12.21 40.88
C CYS A 369 -29.28 11.13 41.97
N PHE A 370 -28.11 10.99 42.59
CA PHE A 370 -27.81 9.97 43.58
C PHE A 370 -28.31 10.34 44.97
N TYR A 371 -28.42 11.63 45.27
CA TYR A 371 -28.78 12.12 46.60
C TYR A 371 -30.18 12.74 46.67
N SER A 372 -30.71 13.28 45.56
CA SER A 372 -32.05 13.89 45.54
C SER A 372 -33.18 12.89 45.87
N VAL A 373 -32.92 11.59 45.70
CA VAL A 373 -33.87 10.51 45.98
C VAL A 373 -33.68 9.90 47.40
N TRP A 374 -32.58 10.19 48.09
CA TRP A 374 -32.18 9.50 49.34
C TRP A 374 -32.36 10.36 50.61
N MET A 375 -32.77 11.62 50.47
CA MET A 375 -33.14 12.53 51.57
C MET A 375 -34.67 12.64 51.74
N GLU A 376 -35.33 11.52 52.08
CA GLU A 376 -36.67 11.52 52.70
C GLU A 376 -36.60 11.16 54.19
N LYS A 377 -35.63 11.72 54.91
CA LYS A 377 -35.64 11.75 56.39
C LYS A 377 -35.49 13.15 56.97
N TRP A 378 -36.13 14.16 56.36
CA TRP A 378 -36.32 15.47 57.00
C TRP A 378 -37.64 16.19 56.63
N THR A 379 -38.55 15.54 55.91
CA THR A 379 -39.85 16.13 55.56
C THR A 379 -40.95 15.91 56.62
N THR A 380 -40.79 14.98 57.57
CA THR A 380 -41.81 14.77 58.62
C THR A 380 -41.78 15.79 59.75
N ILE A 381 -40.70 16.56 59.92
CA ILE A 381 -40.61 17.63 60.93
C ILE A 381 -41.04 19.00 60.36
N ILE A 382 -40.90 19.21 59.04
CA ILE A 382 -41.30 20.48 58.39
C ILE A 382 -42.78 20.45 57.96
N VAL A 383 -43.36 19.27 57.73
CA VAL A 383 -44.80 19.12 57.42
C VAL A 383 -45.71 19.45 58.63
N LEU A 384 -45.18 19.45 59.86
CA LEU A 384 -45.94 19.99 61.02
C LEU A 384 -45.88 21.52 61.12
N ILE A 385 -44.91 22.17 60.47
CA ILE A 385 -44.72 23.64 60.51
C ILE A 385 -45.38 24.32 59.29
N CYS A 386 -45.56 23.62 58.17
CA CYS A 386 -46.14 24.19 56.94
C CYS A 386 -47.61 23.84 56.67
N ALA A 387 -48.35 23.30 57.65
CA ALA A 387 -49.78 23.01 57.52
C ALA A 387 -50.72 24.25 57.53
N ILE A 388 -50.18 25.48 57.54
CA ILE A 388 -50.99 26.72 57.52
C ILE A 388 -50.96 27.43 56.14
N ALA A 389 -50.14 26.99 55.19
CA ALA A 389 -50.05 27.62 53.86
C ALA A 389 -50.56 26.70 52.75
N ALA A 390 -51.69 26.05 52.96
CA ALA A 390 -52.49 25.54 51.86
C ALA A 390 -53.33 26.69 51.30
N LEU A 391 -52.94 27.26 50.16
CA LEU A 391 -53.85 27.84 49.17
C LEU A 391 -53.08 28.26 47.90
N LEU A 392 -53.44 27.58 46.80
CA LEU A 392 -53.26 27.91 45.37
C LEU A 392 -52.11 27.21 44.59
N LEU A 393 -52.57 26.35 43.64
CA LEU A 393 -51.93 25.72 42.47
C LEU A 393 -51.07 24.44 42.69
N PRO A 394 -51.33 23.34 41.93
CA PRO A 394 -50.52 22.14 41.97
C PRO A 394 -49.30 22.32 41.05
N VAL A 395 -48.18 22.82 41.58
CA VAL A 395 -46.90 22.68 40.88
C VAL A 395 -46.28 21.36 41.30
N ARG A 396 -46.48 20.31 40.48
CA ARG A 396 -45.55 19.17 40.48
C ARG A 396 -44.22 19.68 39.94
N ILE A 397 -43.32 20.10 40.83
CA ILE A 397 -41.91 20.30 40.47
C ILE A 397 -41.30 18.90 40.29
N SER A 398 -41.42 18.34 39.09
CA SER A 398 -40.49 17.30 38.66
C SER A 398 -39.19 18.03 38.33
N ARG A 399 -38.23 18.04 39.27
CA ARG A 399 -36.87 18.54 39.01
C ARG A 399 -36.25 17.62 37.96
N HIS A 400 -36.31 18.05 36.70
CA HIS A 400 -35.59 17.41 35.61
C HIS A 400 -34.11 17.75 35.76
N CYS A 401 -33.27 16.73 35.87
CA CYS A 401 -31.84 16.84 35.73
C CYS A 401 -31.53 17.51 34.39
N SER A 402 -31.05 18.76 34.42
CA SER A 402 -30.72 19.53 33.22
C SER A 402 -29.21 19.75 33.23
N ILE A 403 -28.53 19.17 32.24
CA ILE A 403 -27.09 19.39 32.01
C ILE A 403 -26.90 20.83 31.51
N PRO A 404 -25.92 21.60 32.00
CA PRO A 404 -25.65 22.93 31.45
C PRO A 404 -25.28 22.81 29.97
N THR A 405 -25.99 23.53 29.09
CA THR A 405 -25.59 23.68 27.69
C THR A 405 -24.30 24.48 27.65
N ALA A 406 -23.20 23.84 27.26
CA ALA A 406 -21.95 24.52 26.96
C ALA A 406 -22.19 25.54 25.83
N SER A 407 -21.81 26.80 26.05
CA SER A 407 -21.70 27.79 24.98
C SER A 407 -20.34 27.64 24.30
N ILE A 408 -20.31 27.58 22.97
CA ILE A 408 -19.08 27.61 22.18
C ILE A 408 -18.26 28.87 22.51
N SER A 409 -16.93 28.78 22.55
CA SER A 409 -16.09 29.96 22.77
C SER A 409 -16.13 30.89 21.54
N ASP A 410 -15.86 32.19 21.73
CA ASP A 410 -15.79 33.14 20.62
C ASP A 410 -14.67 32.79 19.61
N ILE A 411 -13.58 32.17 20.07
CA ILE A 411 -12.47 31.75 19.22
C ILE A 411 -12.92 30.60 18.31
N ASP A 412 -13.51 29.55 18.88
CA ASP A 412 -13.96 28.38 18.13
C ASP A 412 -15.11 28.74 17.16
N LEU A 413 -15.95 29.70 17.56
CA LEU A 413 -16.96 30.27 16.67
C LEU A 413 -16.32 31.00 15.49
N GLN A 414 -15.33 31.87 15.73
CA GLN A 414 -14.64 32.60 14.66
C GLN A 414 -13.88 31.66 13.73
N ASP A 415 -13.18 30.66 14.28
CA ASP A 415 -12.48 29.65 13.51
C ASP A 415 -13.44 28.80 12.68
N GLY A 416 -14.57 28.38 13.25
CA GLY A 416 -15.62 27.68 12.51
C GLY A 416 -16.23 28.54 11.40
N LEU A 417 -16.50 29.82 11.63
CA LEU A 417 -16.99 30.74 10.60
C LEU A 417 -15.95 30.96 9.49
N ARG A 418 -14.66 31.00 9.84
CA ARG A 418 -13.56 31.04 8.86
C ARG A 418 -13.53 29.77 8.02
N GLN A 419 -13.69 28.59 8.62
CA GLN A 419 -13.81 27.33 7.87
C GLN A 419 -15.02 27.34 6.95
N CYS A 420 -16.16 27.85 7.41
CA CYS A 420 -17.35 28.02 6.56
C CYS A 420 -17.12 28.94 5.36
N ALA A 421 -16.29 29.97 5.50
CA ALA A 421 -15.88 30.81 4.37
C ALA A 421 -14.94 30.05 3.42
N LEU A 422 -13.95 29.33 3.95
CA LEU A 422 -13.05 28.49 3.17
C LEU A 422 -13.79 27.40 2.39
N ASN A 423 -14.85 26.81 2.95
CA ASN A 423 -15.69 25.81 2.26
C ASN A 423 -16.36 26.34 0.99
N GLN A 424 -16.45 27.66 0.79
CA GLN A 424 -17.01 28.29 -0.41
C GLN A 424 -15.95 28.67 -1.45
N ILE A 425 -14.66 28.58 -1.09
CA ILE A 425 -13.54 28.86 -1.99
C ILE A 425 -13.12 27.55 -2.65
N ARG A 426 -12.84 27.59 -3.96
CA ARG A 426 -12.23 26.50 -4.72
C ARG A 426 -10.81 26.88 -5.15
N PRO A 427 -9.88 25.92 -5.27
CA PRO A 427 -8.63 26.14 -5.99
C PRO A 427 -8.93 26.59 -7.42
N TYR A 428 -8.19 27.57 -7.93
CA TYR A 428 -8.35 28.06 -9.31
C TYR A 428 -7.00 28.15 -10.01
N ILE A 429 -6.98 27.89 -11.32
CA ILE A 429 -5.80 28.08 -12.17
C ILE A 429 -5.80 29.51 -12.68
N ASP A 430 -4.73 30.24 -12.45
CA ASP A 430 -4.59 31.64 -12.86
C ASP A 430 -3.95 31.77 -14.23
N THR A 431 -4.82 32.02 -15.19
CA THR A 431 -4.48 32.21 -16.60
C THR A 431 -3.70 33.51 -16.85
N ASP A 432 -3.73 34.48 -15.91
CA ASP A 432 -3.02 35.76 -16.01
C ASP A 432 -1.64 35.75 -15.33
N LEU A 433 -1.24 34.64 -14.71
CA LEU A 433 0.02 34.52 -13.95
C LEU A 433 1.24 34.91 -14.79
N ALA A 434 1.38 34.34 -15.99
CA ALA A 434 2.50 34.59 -16.89
C ALA A 434 2.60 36.09 -17.27
N SER A 435 1.49 36.69 -17.68
CA SER A 435 1.40 38.12 -18.02
C SER A 435 1.77 39.02 -16.85
N ARG A 436 1.37 38.65 -15.63
CA ARG A 436 1.66 39.40 -14.40
C ARG A 436 3.14 39.32 -14.04
N ARG A 437 3.72 38.12 -14.08
CA ARG A 437 5.14 37.88 -13.82
C ARG A 437 6.02 38.72 -14.74
N LEU A 438 5.69 38.76 -16.04
CA LEU A 438 6.38 39.60 -17.04
C LEU A 438 6.33 41.10 -16.69
N LYS A 439 5.22 41.60 -16.14
CA LYS A 439 5.09 43.01 -15.72
C LYS A 439 5.87 43.32 -14.43
N THR A 440 5.97 42.36 -13.52
CA THR A 440 6.63 42.52 -12.21
C THR A 440 8.11 42.17 -12.22
N GLN A 441 8.60 41.50 -13.27
CA GLN A 441 9.99 41.05 -13.38
C GLN A 441 10.96 42.24 -13.26
N ARG A 442 11.85 42.19 -12.25
CA ARG A 442 12.84 43.24 -11.99
C ARG A 442 14.18 42.95 -12.67
N THR A 443 14.92 44.02 -12.93
CA THR A 443 16.24 44.09 -13.57
C THR A 443 17.27 43.14 -12.97
N GLY A 444 18.01 42.43 -13.82
CA GLY A 444 19.12 41.53 -13.45
C GLY A 444 19.81 40.96 -14.71
N PRO A 445 20.95 40.26 -14.56
CA PRO A 445 21.63 39.64 -15.71
C PRO A 445 20.73 38.59 -16.37
N ARG A 446 20.77 38.50 -17.70
CA ARG A 446 19.99 37.54 -18.48
C ARG A 446 20.86 36.35 -18.87
N THR A 447 20.23 35.19 -19.04
CA THR A 447 20.82 34.06 -19.77
C THR A 447 20.16 33.99 -21.14
N ILE A 448 20.96 34.11 -22.20
CA ILE A 448 20.52 34.15 -23.58
C ILE A 448 21.05 32.90 -24.29
N LEU A 449 20.16 32.00 -24.66
CA LEU A 449 20.46 30.78 -25.41
C LEU A 449 20.13 31.02 -26.88
N ARG A 450 21.14 31.12 -27.76
CA ARG A 450 20.98 31.41 -29.20
C ARG A 450 21.13 30.16 -30.05
N ASN A 451 20.57 30.20 -31.26
CA ASN A 451 20.64 29.13 -32.27
C ASN A 451 20.15 27.77 -31.74
N ALA A 452 19.04 27.75 -31.01
CA ALA A 452 18.41 26.50 -30.57
C ALA A 452 17.47 25.94 -31.66
N THR A 453 17.37 24.61 -31.74
CA THR A 453 16.22 23.92 -32.34
C THR A 453 15.21 23.62 -31.23
N LEU A 454 14.25 24.53 -31.02
CA LEU A 454 13.23 24.39 -29.98
C LEU A 454 12.20 23.34 -30.41
N ILE A 455 12.01 22.31 -29.59
CA ILE A 455 10.86 21.40 -29.62
C ILE A 455 9.98 21.82 -28.43
N ASN A 456 8.91 22.57 -28.69
CA ASN A 456 8.05 23.08 -27.62
C ASN A 456 7.16 21.97 -27.01
N GLY A 457 6.38 22.30 -25.98
CA GLY A 457 5.58 21.34 -25.21
C GLY A 457 4.51 20.56 -25.98
N ASP A 458 4.09 21.06 -27.13
CA ASP A 458 3.18 20.38 -28.06
C ASP A 458 3.93 19.55 -29.12
N GLY A 459 5.26 19.55 -29.09
CA GLY A 459 6.11 18.92 -30.08
C GLY A 459 6.36 19.76 -31.34
N GLU A 460 5.92 21.03 -31.38
CA GLU A 460 6.24 21.92 -32.49
C GLU A 460 7.75 22.23 -32.54
N ILE A 461 8.35 22.11 -33.73
CA ILE A 461 9.78 22.31 -33.93
C ILE A 461 10.05 23.67 -34.60
N THR A 462 10.77 24.56 -33.89
CA THR A 462 11.22 25.86 -34.39
C THR A 462 12.75 25.95 -34.38
N LYS A 463 13.35 26.09 -35.57
CA LYS A 463 14.81 26.26 -35.74
C LYS A 463 15.24 27.71 -35.49
N ASP A 464 16.55 27.90 -35.28
CA ASP A 464 17.18 29.21 -35.10
C ASP A 464 16.49 30.07 -34.03
N THR A 465 16.10 29.42 -32.93
CA THR A 465 15.38 30.05 -31.83
C THR A 465 16.35 30.66 -30.83
N THR A 466 16.05 31.87 -30.36
CA THR A 466 16.70 32.49 -29.21
C THR A 466 15.76 32.51 -28.00
N ILE A 467 16.21 31.94 -26.89
CA ILE A 467 15.48 31.84 -25.62
C ILE A 467 16.17 32.76 -24.61
N VAL A 468 15.40 33.66 -23.97
CA VAL A 468 15.93 34.61 -22.98
C VAL A 468 15.31 34.34 -21.62
N ILE A 469 16.16 34.03 -20.66
CA ILE A 469 15.82 33.79 -19.26
C ILE A 469 16.25 35.00 -18.43
N GLN A 470 15.41 35.42 -17.49
CA GLN A 470 15.78 36.41 -16.48
C GLN A 470 15.12 36.05 -15.14
N GLY A 471 15.94 35.85 -14.11
CA GLY A 471 15.44 35.30 -12.85
C GLY A 471 14.92 33.88 -13.05
N VAL A 472 13.68 33.63 -12.63
CA VAL A 472 13.07 32.28 -12.64
C VAL A 472 12.12 32.03 -13.83
N ILE A 473 12.00 32.96 -14.79
CA ILE A 473 11.08 32.84 -15.93
C ILE A 473 11.76 33.07 -17.28
N PHE A 474 11.11 32.58 -18.33
CA PHE A 474 11.38 33.03 -19.69
C PHE A 474 10.79 34.44 -19.90
N ILE A 475 11.56 35.36 -20.47
CA ILE A 475 11.09 36.72 -20.77
C ILE A 475 10.91 36.98 -22.27
N ASN A 476 11.56 36.20 -23.13
CA ASN A 476 11.45 36.37 -24.57
C ASN A 476 11.83 35.09 -25.32
N ILE A 477 11.05 34.72 -26.34
CA ILE A 477 11.35 33.62 -27.28
C ILE A 477 11.17 34.21 -28.68
N LYS A 478 12.24 34.18 -29.49
CA LYS A 478 12.21 34.71 -30.86
C LYS A 478 12.79 33.68 -31.83
N SER A 479 12.12 33.50 -32.96
CA SER A 479 12.68 32.78 -34.11
C SER A 479 13.52 33.73 -34.98
N GLY A 480 14.57 33.17 -35.60
CA GLY A 480 15.45 33.88 -36.52
C GLY A 480 16.66 34.56 -35.87
N THR A 481 17.55 35.10 -36.70
CA THR A 481 18.86 35.66 -36.31
C THR A 481 18.80 37.07 -35.71
N ALA A 482 17.69 37.44 -35.07
CA ALA A 482 17.51 38.78 -34.53
C ALA A 482 18.64 39.14 -33.54
N VAL A 483 19.34 40.23 -33.82
CA VAL A 483 20.38 40.76 -32.93
C VAL A 483 19.71 41.29 -31.67
N LEU A 484 19.80 40.53 -30.57
CA LEU A 484 19.45 41.02 -29.25
C LEU A 484 20.61 41.85 -28.70
N ASP A 485 20.31 43.04 -28.21
CA ASP A 485 21.28 43.87 -27.51
C ASP A 485 21.59 43.24 -26.15
N TYR A 486 22.83 42.79 -25.94
CA TYR A 486 23.30 42.17 -24.70
C TYR A 486 24.47 42.94 -24.12
N THR A 487 24.48 43.03 -22.80
CA THR A 487 25.53 43.69 -22.02
C THR A 487 26.58 42.66 -21.59
N GLU A 488 27.76 43.10 -21.15
CA GLU A 488 28.77 42.20 -20.56
C GLU A 488 28.28 41.43 -19.33
N LYS A 489 27.17 41.85 -18.71
CA LYS A 489 26.56 41.17 -17.56
C LYS A 489 25.67 39.99 -17.96
N ASP A 490 25.28 39.88 -19.22
CA ASP A 490 24.43 38.80 -19.70
C ASP A 490 25.28 37.56 -20.04
N SER A 491 24.81 36.38 -19.63
CA SER A 491 25.37 35.11 -20.06
C SER A 491 24.84 34.79 -21.46
N ASN A 492 25.73 34.72 -22.43
CA ASN A 492 25.36 34.54 -23.83
C ASN A 492 25.94 33.24 -24.40
N ILE A 493 25.07 32.26 -24.60
CA ILE A 493 25.44 30.88 -24.95
C ILE A 493 24.90 30.57 -26.35
N ASN A 494 25.79 30.17 -27.26
CA ASN A 494 25.40 29.65 -28.58
C ASN A 494 25.21 28.14 -28.48
N LEU A 495 24.02 27.65 -28.82
CA LEU A 495 23.68 26.23 -28.79
C LEU A 495 23.95 25.51 -30.11
N GLU A 496 24.42 26.21 -31.15
CA GLU A 496 24.90 25.60 -32.41
C GLU A 496 23.89 24.65 -33.07
N GLY A 497 22.60 24.96 -32.98
CA GLY A 497 21.50 24.18 -33.55
C GLY A 497 20.98 23.04 -32.67
N ARG A 498 21.52 22.85 -31.45
CA ARG A 498 21.11 21.79 -30.52
C ARG A 498 19.62 21.84 -30.20
N PHE A 499 19.06 20.66 -29.90
CA PHE A 499 17.67 20.53 -29.54
C PHE A 499 17.42 21.04 -28.13
N VAL A 500 16.32 21.76 -27.95
CA VAL A 500 15.87 22.27 -26.64
C VAL A 500 14.41 21.88 -26.44
N THR A 501 14.07 21.32 -25.29
CA THR A 501 12.68 21.05 -24.88
C THR A 501 12.34 21.83 -23.60
N PRO A 502 11.06 22.04 -23.26
CA PRO A 502 10.67 22.30 -21.89
C PRO A 502 11.23 21.22 -20.95
N GLY A 503 11.35 21.55 -19.67
CA GLY A 503 11.63 20.56 -18.63
C GLY A 503 10.61 19.42 -18.68
N LEU A 504 11.08 18.17 -18.60
CA LEU A 504 10.19 17.01 -18.62
C LEU A 504 9.43 16.91 -17.29
N ILE A 505 8.22 16.33 -17.35
CA ILE A 505 7.30 16.24 -16.20
C ILE A 505 6.83 14.80 -16.03
N ASP A 506 7.12 14.21 -14.87
CA ASP A 506 6.60 12.89 -14.48
C ASP A 506 5.41 13.06 -13.53
N MET A 507 4.20 12.79 -13.99
CA MET A 507 3.01 12.93 -13.14
C MET A 507 2.72 11.71 -12.24
N HIS A 508 3.60 10.71 -12.20
CA HIS A 508 3.51 9.60 -11.26
C HIS A 508 4.91 9.13 -10.82
N SER A 509 5.33 9.54 -9.63
CA SER A 509 6.61 9.11 -9.08
C SER A 509 6.52 8.85 -7.57
N HIS A 510 7.47 8.08 -7.04
CA HIS A 510 7.70 7.92 -5.61
C HIS A 510 9.06 8.47 -5.16
N ALA A 511 9.73 9.26 -6.01
CA ALA A 511 11.00 9.91 -5.69
C ALA A 511 10.92 10.73 -4.41
N GLY A 512 11.93 10.62 -3.56
CA GLY A 512 11.98 11.32 -2.27
C GLY A 512 11.13 10.69 -1.17
N VAL A 513 10.11 9.87 -1.45
CA VAL A 513 9.41 9.10 -0.40
C VAL A 513 9.92 7.65 -0.33
N ARG A 514 10.41 7.12 -1.46
CA ARG A 514 11.19 5.88 -1.56
C ARG A 514 12.66 6.21 -1.79
N GLU A 515 13.39 6.47 -0.70
CA GLU A 515 14.77 6.93 -0.77
C GLU A 515 15.70 5.90 -1.42
N GLU A 516 16.66 6.36 -2.23
CA GLU A 516 17.76 5.53 -2.76
C GLU A 516 19.07 5.70 -1.97
N PRO A 517 19.73 4.60 -1.54
CA PRO A 517 19.31 3.21 -1.68
C PRO A 517 18.16 2.86 -0.74
N GLN A 518 17.27 2.00 -1.20
CA GLN A 518 16.12 1.54 -0.44
C GLN A 518 16.56 0.66 0.73
N LEU A 519 16.14 1.06 1.93
CA LEU A 519 16.29 0.29 3.15
C LEU A 519 14.91 0.08 3.78
N TRP A 520 14.75 -1.01 4.53
CA TRP A 520 13.47 -1.34 5.15
C TRP A 520 12.95 -0.23 6.09
N ALA A 521 13.86 0.52 6.73
CA ALA A 521 13.54 1.57 7.68
C ALA A 521 13.23 2.94 7.04
N THR A 522 13.49 3.11 5.74
CA THR A 522 13.30 4.36 4.99
C THR A 522 12.19 4.26 3.94
N GLU A 523 11.47 3.13 3.93
CA GLU A 523 10.33 2.86 3.06
C GLU A 523 9.06 3.56 3.59
N ASP A 524 8.77 4.74 3.05
CA ASP A 524 7.63 5.58 3.47
C ASP A 524 6.59 5.82 2.35
N VAL A 525 6.57 4.98 1.30
CA VAL A 525 5.68 5.20 0.14
C VAL A 525 4.21 4.97 0.49
N THR A 526 3.90 3.95 1.30
CA THR A 526 2.52 3.61 1.66
C THR A 526 2.39 3.19 3.12
N GLU A 527 1.49 3.86 3.84
CA GLU A 527 1.10 3.51 5.20
C GLU A 527 0.11 2.34 5.21
N ILE A 528 0.58 1.12 5.48
CA ILE A 528 -0.19 -0.13 5.33
C ILE A 528 -0.97 -0.56 6.59
N SER A 529 -1.13 0.32 7.59
CA SER A 529 -1.94 0.04 8.79
C SER A 529 -3.44 -0.12 8.54
N ALA A 530 -3.96 0.41 7.42
CA ALA A 530 -5.37 0.26 7.04
C ALA A 530 -5.57 0.39 5.52
N PRO A 531 -6.66 -0.16 4.93
CA PRO A 531 -6.95 -0.02 3.50
C PRO A 531 -7.25 1.41 3.04
N VAL A 532 -7.59 2.31 3.97
CA VAL A 532 -8.03 3.68 3.71
C VAL A 532 -7.30 4.63 4.66
N THR A 533 -6.30 5.34 4.12
CA THR A 533 -5.44 6.30 4.83
C THR A 533 -5.39 7.69 4.15
N PRO A 534 -6.54 8.33 3.84
CA PRO A 534 -6.59 9.64 3.15
C PRO A 534 -5.93 10.80 3.92
N TRP A 535 -5.62 10.61 5.19
CA TRP A 535 -4.92 11.56 6.06
C TRP A 535 -3.40 11.52 5.88
N GLY A 536 -2.84 10.47 5.27
CA GLY A 536 -1.42 10.39 4.95
C GLY A 536 -1.04 11.43 3.90
N ARG A 537 0.20 11.93 3.93
CA ARG A 537 0.68 12.95 2.98
C ARG A 537 2.14 12.67 2.61
N ALA A 538 2.43 12.62 1.31
CA ALA A 538 3.78 12.45 0.79
C ALA A 538 4.75 13.53 1.30
N VAL A 539 4.26 14.77 1.54
CA VAL A 539 5.09 15.87 2.06
C VAL A 539 5.72 15.57 3.43
N ASP A 540 5.08 14.72 4.24
CA ASP A 540 5.53 14.39 5.59
C ASP A 540 6.69 13.37 5.57
N ALA A 541 6.84 12.65 4.46
CA ALA A 541 7.84 11.60 4.27
C ALA A 541 8.90 11.94 3.21
N LEU A 542 8.83 13.12 2.60
CA LEU A 542 9.71 13.53 1.50
C LEU A 542 11.13 13.85 2.00
N LYS A 543 12.13 13.17 1.46
CA LYS A 543 13.56 13.39 1.73
C LYS A 543 14.13 14.33 0.66
N PRO A 544 14.42 15.61 0.98
CA PRO A 544 14.90 16.57 -0.03
C PRO A 544 16.32 16.29 -0.52
N HIS A 545 17.07 15.45 0.21
CA HIS A 545 18.43 15.05 -0.10
C HIS A 545 18.53 13.67 -0.76
N ASP A 546 17.39 13.04 -1.09
CA ASP A 546 17.38 11.77 -1.81
C ASP A 546 18.19 11.88 -3.11
N GLN A 547 19.14 10.95 -3.30
CA GLN A 547 19.99 10.93 -4.47
C GLN A 547 19.18 10.73 -5.76
N ALA A 548 18.03 10.03 -5.67
CA ALA A 548 17.12 9.82 -6.79
C ALA A 548 16.70 11.14 -7.45
N ILE A 549 16.47 12.22 -6.66
CA ILE A 549 16.08 13.53 -7.19
C ILE A 549 17.13 14.05 -8.19
N ARG A 550 18.42 13.91 -7.86
CA ARG A 550 19.51 14.34 -8.74
C ARG A 550 19.65 13.42 -9.95
N THR A 551 19.53 12.10 -9.75
CA THR A 551 19.61 11.11 -10.83
C THR A 551 18.50 11.34 -11.85
N ILE A 552 17.25 11.47 -11.39
CA ILE A 552 16.08 11.72 -12.24
C ILE A 552 16.19 13.09 -12.94
N ASN A 553 16.62 14.14 -12.23
CA ASN A 553 16.87 15.46 -12.86
C ASN A 553 17.80 15.35 -14.07
N SER A 554 18.85 14.54 -13.96
CA SER A 554 19.83 14.40 -15.03
C SER A 554 19.27 13.79 -16.32
N GLY A 555 18.11 13.14 -16.26
CA GLY A 555 17.33 12.69 -17.41
C GLY A 555 16.51 13.77 -18.11
N GLY A 556 16.53 15.01 -17.59
CA GLY A 556 15.76 16.14 -18.09
C GLY A 556 14.43 16.35 -17.37
N ILE A 557 14.11 15.54 -16.35
CA ILE A 557 12.90 15.67 -15.55
C ILE A 557 13.07 16.82 -14.56
N THR A 558 12.24 17.84 -14.69
CA THR A 558 12.32 19.05 -13.86
C THR A 558 11.22 19.12 -12.81
N THR A 559 10.11 18.40 -13.03
CA THR A 559 8.95 18.39 -12.14
C THR A 559 8.41 16.97 -12.00
N SER A 560 8.05 16.58 -10.78
CA SER A 560 7.36 15.31 -10.54
C SER A 560 6.17 15.49 -9.60
N LEU A 561 5.06 14.77 -9.86
CA LEU A 561 4.03 14.53 -8.86
C LEU A 561 4.43 13.29 -8.06
N VAL A 562 4.90 13.52 -6.83
CA VAL A 562 5.24 12.47 -5.88
C VAL A 562 3.96 11.99 -5.20
N LEU A 563 3.59 10.74 -5.44
CA LEU A 563 2.38 10.12 -4.90
C LEU A 563 2.74 9.14 -3.79
N THR A 564 1.79 8.90 -2.90
CA THR A 564 1.78 7.69 -2.09
C THR A 564 1.54 6.46 -3.00
N GLY A 565 1.86 5.27 -2.50
CA GLY A 565 1.82 4.05 -3.32
C GLY A 565 0.43 3.49 -3.56
N ALA A 566 0.39 2.32 -4.17
CA ALA A 566 -0.83 1.61 -4.52
C ALA A 566 -1.03 0.34 -3.68
N LYS A 567 -0.58 0.30 -2.41
CA LYS A 567 -0.92 -0.84 -1.53
C LYS A 567 -2.28 -0.67 -0.83
N ASN A 568 -2.79 0.56 -0.76
CA ASN A 568 -4.08 0.91 -0.15
C ASN A 568 -5.10 1.31 -1.23
N LEU A 569 -6.39 1.31 -0.87
CA LEU A 569 -7.46 1.79 -1.74
C LEU A 569 -7.44 3.33 -1.84
N ILE A 570 -7.15 3.98 -0.71
CA ILE A 570 -6.92 5.41 -0.63
C ILE A 570 -5.65 5.60 0.19
N SER A 571 -4.57 6.03 -0.44
CA SER A 571 -3.22 6.01 0.15
C SER A 571 -2.77 7.37 0.73
N GLY A 572 -3.55 8.42 0.52
CA GLY A 572 -3.23 9.77 0.99
C GLY A 572 -2.75 10.73 -0.09
N GLU A 573 -2.34 11.92 0.32
CA GLU A 573 -2.04 13.03 -0.56
C GLU A 573 -0.67 12.94 -1.21
N GLY A 574 -0.58 13.33 -2.48
CA GLY A 574 0.67 13.57 -3.18
C GLY A 574 1.14 15.02 -3.13
N ALA A 575 2.33 15.27 -3.65
CA ALA A 575 2.94 16.59 -3.72
C ALA A 575 3.69 16.80 -5.03
N VAL A 576 3.53 17.97 -5.64
CA VAL A 576 4.30 18.34 -6.83
C VAL A 576 5.59 19.03 -6.42
N ILE A 577 6.72 18.51 -6.90
CA ILE A 577 8.05 19.01 -6.59
C ILE A 577 8.80 19.42 -7.85
N LYS A 578 9.67 20.43 -7.73
CA LYS A 578 10.77 20.66 -8.66
C LYS A 578 11.90 19.68 -8.32
N MET A 579 12.44 18.98 -9.31
CA MET A 579 13.50 17.98 -9.14
C MET A 579 14.87 18.62 -8.91
N LYS A 580 14.99 19.58 -8.00
CA LYS A 580 16.24 20.29 -7.72
C LYS A 580 16.81 19.89 -6.36
N ARG A 581 18.14 19.95 -6.21
CA ARG A 581 18.78 19.71 -4.92
C ARG A 581 18.53 20.87 -3.96
N THR A 582 18.09 20.58 -2.75
CA THR A 582 17.89 21.54 -1.65
C THR A 582 17.92 20.80 -0.31
N ASP A 583 18.10 21.52 0.79
CA ASP A 583 17.99 20.99 2.15
C ASP A 583 16.57 21.21 2.73
N SER A 584 15.66 21.84 2.00
CA SER A 584 14.31 22.17 2.46
C SER A 584 13.22 21.57 1.58
N ILE A 585 12.32 20.81 2.19
CA ILE A 585 11.08 20.32 1.55
C ILE A 585 10.29 21.49 0.95
N ARG A 586 10.23 22.64 1.64
CA ARG A 586 9.49 23.82 1.16
C ARG A 586 10.04 24.40 -0.14
N GLU A 587 11.35 24.26 -0.38
CA GLU A 587 11.97 24.73 -1.62
C GLU A 587 11.77 23.77 -2.79
N LEU A 588 11.52 22.48 -2.52
CA LEU A 588 11.11 21.52 -3.54
C LEU A 588 9.68 21.79 -4.04
N LEU A 589 8.77 22.14 -3.14
CA LEU A 589 7.36 22.33 -3.48
C LEU A 589 7.17 23.49 -4.46
N ILE A 590 6.31 23.28 -5.45
CA ILE A 590 5.85 24.37 -6.33
C ILE A 590 4.87 25.26 -5.54
N ASN A 591 5.09 26.58 -5.55
CA ASN A 591 4.17 27.51 -4.88
C ASN A 591 2.83 27.61 -5.63
N MET A 592 1.82 26.89 -5.13
CA MET A 592 0.48 26.80 -5.74
C MET A 592 -0.42 28.02 -5.47
N THR A 593 0.02 29.01 -4.68
CA THR A 593 -0.80 30.16 -4.25
C THR A 593 -0.15 31.53 -4.49
N GLU A 594 0.90 31.59 -5.31
CA GLU A 594 1.70 32.80 -5.59
C GLU A 594 0.86 34.05 -5.92
N ASN A 595 -0.28 33.83 -6.55
CA ASN A 595 -1.20 34.84 -7.05
C ASN A 595 -2.36 35.19 -6.10
N ASN A 596 -2.65 34.35 -5.11
CA ASN A 596 -3.72 34.52 -4.15
C ASN A 596 -3.32 33.93 -2.79
N PRO A 597 -2.69 34.73 -1.92
CA PRO A 597 -2.30 34.31 -0.57
C PRO A 597 -3.48 33.84 0.30
N ASN A 598 -4.70 34.23 -0.07
CA ASN A 598 -5.94 33.87 0.62
C ASN A 598 -6.70 32.70 -0.07
N GLY A 599 -6.14 32.13 -1.14
CA GLY A 599 -6.73 31.02 -1.90
C GLY A 599 -6.33 29.64 -1.36
N LYS A 600 -7.06 28.60 -1.78
CA LYS A 600 -6.67 27.21 -1.47
C LYS A 600 -5.60 26.73 -2.46
N PRO A 601 -4.55 26.03 -2.00
CA PRO A 601 -3.63 25.35 -2.90
C PRO A 601 -4.35 24.18 -3.60
N LEU A 602 -3.96 23.91 -4.84
CA LEU A 602 -4.29 22.64 -5.50
C LEU A 602 -3.64 21.48 -4.73
N ARG A 603 -4.43 20.42 -4.48
CA ARG A 603 -4.01 19.20 -3.77
C ARG A 603 -4.27 17.99 -4.66
N TYR A 604 -3.57 16.90 -4.38
CA TYR A 604 -3.61 15.66 -5.17
C TYR A 604 -3.80 14.47 -4.23
N LEU A 605 -4.71 13.56 -4.55
CA LEU A 605 -4.96 12.36 -3.74
C LEU A 605 -4.74 11.11 -4.58
N LYS A 606 -4.03 10.13 -4.00
CA LYS A 606 -3.86 8.80 -4.61
C LYS A 606 -4.95 7.85 -4.12
N MET A 607 -5.60 7.20 -5.08
CA MET A 607 -6.44 6.03 -4.87
C MET A 607 -5.93 4.88 -5.73
N ALA A 608 -6.37 3.67 -5.43
CA ALA A 608 -6.01 2.51 -6.20
C ALA A 608 -7.03 1.38 -6.06
N MET A 609 -7.05 0.49 -7.06
CA MET A 609 -7.99 -0.62 -7.22
C MET A 609 -7.30 -1.77 -7.96
N GLY A 610 -7.85 -2.98 -7.84
CA GLY A 610 -7.35 -4.15 -8.56
C GLY A 610 -6.58 -5.11 -7.67
N GLU A 611 -5.57 -5.80 -8.21
CA GLU A 611 -4.91 -6.91 -7.51
C GLU A 611 -4.07 -6.50 -6.30
N ASN A 612 -3.49 -5.29 -6.35
CA ASN A 612 -2.52 -4.84 -5.35
C ASN A 612 -3.11 -4.75 -3.94
N GLN A 613 -4.30 -4.16 -3.81
CA GLN A 613 -4.94 -3.87 -2.52
C GLN A 613 -5.50 -5.14 -1.92
N LYS A 614 -6.27 -5.92 -2.68
CA LYS A 614 -6.77 -7.21 -2.20
C LYS A 614 -5.66 -8.14 -1.75
N ARG A 615 -4.51 -8.20 -2.44
CA ARG A 615 -3.37 -9.03 -2.03
C ARG A 615 -2.70 -8.48 -0.77
N GLN A 616 -2.60 -7.16 -0.63
CA GLN A 616 -2.04 -6.55 0.57
C GLN A 616 -2.86 -6.87 1.82
N PHE A 617 -4.20 -6.93 1.71
CA PHE A 617 -5.11 -7.05 2.83
C PHE A 617 -5.83 -8.41 2.94
N GLU A 618 -5.52 -9.40 2.10
CA GLU A 618 -6.21 -10.70 2.07
C GLU A 618 -6.15 -11.48 3.39
N HIS A 619 -5.09 -11.28 4.18
CA HIS A 619 -4.89 -11.93 5.47
C HIS A 619 -5.08 -10.97 6.65
N VAL A 620 -5.52 -9.74 6.39
CA VAL A 620 -5.79 -8.74 7.42
C VAL A 620 -7.27 -8.82 7.80
N SER A 621 -7.54 -9.02 9.10
CA SER A 621 -8.92 -9.11 9.60
C SER A 621 -9.71 -7.84 9.25
N GLY A 622 -10.81 -7.99 8.52
CA GLY A 622 -11.66 -6.88 8.05
C GLY A 622 -11.16 -6.16 6.79
N GLY A 623 -9.99 -6.50 6.27
CA GLY A 623 -9.45 -5.96 5.02
C GLY A 623 -10.17 -6.49 3.77
N PRO A 624 -10.09 -5.78 2.62
CA PRO A 624 -10.62 -6.29 1.37
C PRO A 624 -9.78 -7.48 0.88
N ALA A 625 -10.43 -8.62 0.62
CA ALA A 625 -9.80 -9.76 -0.06
C ALA A 625 -10.30 -9.93 -1.52
N THR A 626 -11.24 -9.09 -1.95
CA THR A 626 -11.90 -9.15 -3.26
C THR A 626 -12.24 -7.74 -3.74
N ARG A 627 -12.40 -7.55 -5.07
CA ARG A 627 -12.90 -6.30 -5.68
C ARG A 627 -14.25 -5.83 -5.11
N LEU A 628 -15.09 -6.77 -4.66
CA LEU A 628 -16.35 -6.47 -3.96
C LEU A 628 -16.07 -5.82 -2.60
N GLY A 629 -15.12 -6.37 -1.84
CA GLY A 629 -14.66 -5.79 -0.57
C GLY A 629 -13.99 -4.43 -0.77
N GLU A 630 -13.22 -4.25 -1.83
CA GLU A 630 -12.62 -2.96 -2.20
C GLU A 630 -13.69 -1.90 -2.44
N SER A 631 -14.71 -2.23 -3.23
CA SER A 631 -15.85 -1.36 -3.49
C SER A 631 -16.63 -1.00 -2.22
N TYR A 632 -16.79 -1.94 -1.27
CA TYR A 632 -17.39 -1.62 0.04
C TYR A 632 -16.55 -0.59 0.81
N TRP A 633 -15.23 -0.73 0.84
CA TRP A 633 -14.34 0.18 1.55
C TRP A 633 -14.30 1.59 0.94
N PHE A 634 -14.37 1.70 -0.39
CA PHE A 634 -14.58 3.00 -1.05
C PHE A 634 -15.90 3.66 -0.62
N ARG A 635 -17.01 2.92 -0.68
CA ARG A 635 -18.33 3.42 -0.25
C ARG A 635 -18.34 3.82 1.21
N PHE A 636 -17.74 3.00 2.08
CA PHE A 636 -17.61 3.30 3.50
C PHE A 636 -16.88 4.62 3.72
N ALA A 637 -15.69 4.78 3.11
CA ALA A 637 -14.85 5.96 3.27
C ALA A 637 -15.56 7.25 2.81
N TYR A 638 -16.19 7.21 1.64
CA TYR A 638 -16.91 8.37 1.12
C TYR A 638 -18.24 8.64 1.81
N ASP A 639 -18.92 7.63 2.34
CA ASP A 639 -20.08 7.86 3.19
C ASP A 639 -19.69 8.57 4.50
N GLN A 640 -18.55 8.22 5.10
CA GLN A 640 -18.01 8.97 6.26
C GLN A 640 -17.75 10.44 5.91
N ALA A 641 -17.12 10.71 4.77
CA ALA A 641 -16.87 12.07 4.29
C ALA A 641 -18.18 12.84 4.03
N ARG A 642 -19.17 12.20 3.39
CA ARG A 642 -20.49 12.79 3.13
C ARG A 642 -21.24 13.12 4.41
N GLN A 643 -21.18 12.25 5.41
CA GLN A 643 -21.75 12.52 6.73
C GLN A 643 -21.07 13.73 7.40
N LEU A 644 -19.76 13.86 7.26
CA LEU A 644 -19.01 15.00 7.78
C LEU A 644 -19.38 16.31 7.06
N ILE A 645 -19.49 16.31 5.72
CA ILE A 645 -19.99 17.47 4.95
C ILE A 645 -21.34 17.93 5.46
N ARG A 646 -22.30 17.01 5.65
CA ARG A 646 -23.64 17.35 6.16
C ARG A 646 -23.61 17.95 7.57
N LYS A 647 -22.65 17.57 8.41
CA LYS A 647 -22.45 18.18 9.73
C LYS A 647 -21.87 19.59 9.59
N GLN A 648 -20.82 19.74 8.77
CA GLN A 648 -20.18 21.03 8.49
C GLN A 648 -21.14 22.05 7.88
N ASP A 649 -21.89 21.67 6.85
CA ASP A 649 -22.80 22.58 6.15
C ASP A 649 -23.96 23.02 7.06
N ARG A 650 -24.56 22.11 7.84
CA ARG A 650 -25.57 22.46 8.84
C ARG A 650 -25.03 23.41 9.91
N TRP A 651 -23.79 23.21 10.35
CA TRP A 651 -23.13 24.12 11.29
C TRP A 651 -22.98 25.52 10.65
N CYS A 652 -22.52 25.59 9.41
CA CYS A 652 -22.36 26.86 8.67
C CYS A 652 -23.68 27.60 8.44
N GLU A 653 -24.77 26.89 8.11
CA GLU A 653 -26.10 27.47 7.94
C GLU A 653 -26.62 28.09 9.23
N LYS A 654 -26.45 27.40 10.37
CA LYS A 654 -26.80 27.92 11.70
C LYS A 654 -25.96 29.15 12.06
N GLY A 655 -24.65 29.10 11.81
CA GLY A 655 -23.74 30.22 12.05
C GLY A 655 -24.09 31.47 11.24
N ARG A 656 -24.51 31.31 9.97
CA ARG A 656 -24.97 32.43 9.11
C ARG A 656 -26.31 33.02 9.53
N SER A 657 -27.21 32.19 10.07
CA SER A 657 -28.57 32.58 10.45
C SER A 657 -28.66 33.28 11.81
N ALA A 658 -27.63 33.12 12.65
CA ALA A 658 -27.53 33.76 13.95
C ALA A 658 -27.10 35.24 13.81
N ARG A 659 -28.05 36.18 13.87
CA ARG A 659 -27.81 37.65 13.89
C ARG A 659 -27.15 38.10 15.21
N GLY A 660 -25.89 37.72 15.46
CA GLY A 660 -25.11 38.19 16.61
C GLY A 660 -25.34 37.46 17.94
N HIS A 661 -26.14 36.38 17.97
CA HIS A 661 -26.24 35.46 19.10
C HIS A 661 -26.24 34.01 18.59
N PRO A 662 -25.08 33.33 18.57
CA PRO A 662 -24.99 31.96 18.05
C PRO A 662 -25.72 31.01 18.99
N THR A 663 -26.79 30.38 18.51
CA THR A 663 -27.41 29.19 19.12
C THR A 663 -26.54 27.93 18.90
N LEU A 664 -25.26 28.11 18.57
CA LEU A 664 -24.29 27.04 18.39
C LEU A 664 -23.71 26.68 19.75
N THR A 665 -23.86 25.41 20.11
CA THR A 665 -23.36 24.84 21.38
C THR A 665 -22.19 23.88 21.14
N GLU A 666 -21.86 23.60 19.88
CA GLU A 666 -20.84 22.64 19.45
C GLU A 666 -19.87 23.32 18.48
N GLU A 667 -18.60 22.94 18.55
CA GLU A 667 -17.54 23.39 17.65
C GLU A 667 -17.81 22.98 16.19
N TYR A 668 -17.11 23.64 15.25
CA TYR A 668 -17.20 23.28 13.84
C TYR A 668 -16.75 21.81 13.64
N PRO A 669 -17.56 20.96 12.98
CA PRO A 669 -17.22 19.54 12.83
C PRO A 669 -15.95 19.31 12.00
N THR A 670 -14.90 18.79 12.64
CA THR A 670 -13.63 18.42 11.99
C THR A 670 -13.34 16.92 12.11
N SER A 671 -12.58 16.37 11.16
CA SER A 671 -12.01 15.04 11.26
C SER A 671 -10.70 14.97 10.51
N LEU A 672 -9.58 14.76 11.21
CA LEU A 672 -8.28 14.57 10.55
C LEU A 672 -8.33 13.40 9.56
N GLN A 673 -9.00 12.31 9.94
CA GLN A 673 -9.12 11.11 9.13
C GLN A 673 -9.87 11.36 7.82
N TRP A 674 -10.97 12.12 7.84
CA TRP A 674 -11.88 12.22 6.68
C TRP A 674 -11.83 13.55 5.94
N GLN A 675 -11.10 14.55 6.45
CA GLN A 675 -11.10 15.90 5.85
C GLN A 675 -10.62 15.91 4.40
N THR A 676 -9.59 15.14 4.04
CA THR A 676 -9.13 15.06 2.65
C THR A 676 -10.23 14.56 1.70
N LEU A 677 -11.04 13.58 2.13
CA LEU A 677 -12.16 13.09 1.31
C LEU A 677 -13.32 14.08 1.27
N VAL A 678 -13.54 14.84 2.34
CA VAL A 678 -14.46 15.99 2.31
C VAL A 678 -14.02 17.00 1.25
N ASP A 679 -12.72 17.30 1.20
CA ASP A 679 -12.16 18.25 0.24
C ASP A 679 -12.28 17.73 -1.21
N VAL A 680 -12.16 16.41 -1.43
CA VAL A 680 -12.46 15.76 -2.72
C VAL A 680 -13.93 16.00 -3.12
N LEU A 681 -14.88 15.70 -2.24
CA LEU A 681 -16.31 15.87 -2.50
C LEU A 681 -16.71 17.35 -2.69
N ARG A 682 -15.93 18.30 -2.17
CA ARG A 682 -16.12 19.73 -2.43
C ARG A 682 -15.50 20.16 -3.77
N GLY A 683 -14.63 19.37 -4.38
CA GLY A 683 -13.92 19.70 -5.62
C GLY A 683 -12.60 20.45 -5.40
N ASP A 684 -11.98 20.32 -4.23
CA ASP A 684 -10.73 20.99 -3.86
C ASP A 684 -9.47 20.14 -4.16
N VAL A 685 -9.64 18.87 -4.53
CA VAL A 685 -8.55 17.89 -4.68
C VAL A 685 -8.63 17.19 -6.03
N ARG A 686 -7.49 17.07 -6.73
CA ARG A 686 -7.35 16.28 -7.96
C ARG A 686 -7.12 14.81 -7.62
N VAL A 687 -8.05 13.95 -8.03
CA VAL A 687 -8.00 12.51 -7.73
C VAL A 687 -7.21 11.78 -8.82
N ASN A 688 -6.19 11.04 -8.40
CA ASN A 688 -5.35 10.19 -9.23
C ASN A 688 -5.58 8.73 -8.82
N VAL A 689 -6.01 7.89 -9.75
CA VAL A 689 -6.44 6.52 -9.45
C VAL A 689 -5.58 5.51 -10.17
N HIS A 690 -4.89 4.65 -9.44
CA HIS A 690 -4.20 3.49 -10.00
C HIS A 690 -5.18 2.36 -10.28
N GLY A 691 -5.12 1.78 -11.48
CA GLY A 691 -5.87 0.58 -11.84
C GLY A 691 -5.49 0.12 -13.24
N TYR A 692 -5.94 -1.05 -13.67
CA TYR A 692 -5.53 -1.64 -14.95
C TYR A 692 -6.71 -2.13 -15.79
N GLU A 693 -7.50 -3.04 -15.23
CA GLU A 693 -8.61 -3.70 -15.95
C GLU A 693 -9.86 -2.81 -16.05
N THR A 694 -10.69 -3.10 -17.05
CA THR A 694 -11.88 -2.30 -17.38
C THR A 694 -12.93 -2.29 -16.27
N GLU A 695 -13.15 -3.41 -15.60
CA GLU A 695 -14.12 -3.54 -14.51
C GLU A 695 -13.73 -2.74 -13.27
N ASP A 696 -12.42 -2.62 -13.01
CA ASP A 696 -11.92 -1.79 -11.92
C ASP A 696 -12.20 -0.32 -12.25
N VAL A 697 -11.88 0.10 -13.47
CA VAL A 697 -12.17 1.45 -13.98
C VAL A 697 -13.66 1.79 -13.90
N PHE A 698 -14.54 0.90 -14.35
CA PHE A 698 -15.99 1.11 -14.26
C PHE A 698 -16.48 1.18 -12.82
N ALA A 699 -15.98 0.31 -11.93
CA ALA A 699 -16.34 0.39 -10.52
C ALA A 699 -15.94 1.75 -9.92
N MET A 700 -14.78 2.29 -10.28
CA MET A 700 -14.37 3.63 -9.85
C MET A 700 -15.24 4.73 -10.47
N PHE A 701 -15.68 4.60 -11.72
CA PHE A 701 -16.66 5.53 -12.31
C PHE A 701 -17.98 5.51 -11.52
N ASP A 702 -18.47 4.32 -11.16
CA ASP A 702 -19.68 4.18 -10.33
C ASP A 702 -19.48 4.84 -8.97
N HIS A 703 -18.33 4.68 -8.31
CA HIS A 703 -18.03 5.35 -7.04
C HIS A 703 -17.96 6.88 -7.20
N ALA A 704 -17.35 7.35 -8.29
CA ALA A 704 -17.26 8.77 -8.61
C ALA A 704 -18.65 9.40 -8.83
N ASP A 705 -19.52 8.71 -9.58
CA ASP A 705 -20.89 9.14 -9.85
C ASP A 705 -21.79 9.04 -8.59
N GLU A 706 -21.63 7.99 -7.78
CA GLU A 706 -22.39 7.76 -6.54
C GLU A 706 -22.15 8.87 -5.49
N PHE A 707 -20.91 9.33 -5.38
CA PHE A 707 -20.54 10.34 -4.37
C PHE A 707 -20.32 11.75 -4.93
N GLY A 708 -20.22 11.91 -6.25
CA GLY A 708 -20.12 13.20 -6.93
C GLY A 708 -18.73 13.83 -6.90
N PHE A 709 -17.68 13.07 -7.24
CA PHE A 709 -16.32 13.59 -7.41
C PHE A 709 -15.76 13.30 -8.81
N ASN A 710 -14.79 14.10 -9.25
CA ASN A 710 -14.16 13.93 -10.56
C ASN A 710 -12.81 13.23 -10.44
N ILE A 711 -12.51 12.38 -11.43
CA ILE A 711 -11.20 11.72 -11.57
C ILE A 711 -10.36 12.58 -12.52
N THR A 712 -9.16 12.96 -12.09
CA THR A 712 -8.24 13.76 -12.91
C THR A 712 -7.41 12.88 -13.83
N ALA A 713 -6.85 11.80 -13.29
CA ALA A 713 -6.02 10.88 -14.04
C ALA A 713 -6.22 9.43 -13.58
N MET A 714 -6.23 8.52 -14.54
CA MET A 714 -6.09 7.10 -14.31
C MET A 714 -4.65 6.71 -14.57
N HIS A 715 -4.02 6.08 -13.58
CA HIS A 715 -2.63 5.69 -13.58
C HIS A 715 -2.54 4.23 -14.00
N HIS A 716 -1.66 4.00 -14.97
CA HIS A 716 -1.46 2.78 -15.75
C HIS A 716 -2.62 2.47 -16.71
N ALA A 717 -3.80 2.10 -16.20
CA ALA A 717 -5.05 1.86 -16.93
C ALA A 717 -4.83 1.22 -18.31
N LEU A 718 -4.07 0.14 -18.33
CA LEU A 718 -3.48 -0.40 -19.55
C LEU A 718 -4.49 -1.10 -20.48
N HIS A 719 -5.75 -1.25 -20.07
CA HIS A 719 -6.88 -1.68 -20.91
C HIS A 719 -7.83 -0.54 -21.29
N SER A 720 -7.36 0.71 -21.18
CA SER A 720 -8.16 1.90 -21.52
C SER A 720 -8.57 1.98 -22.98
N ASP A 721 -7.88 1.31 -23.91
CA ASP A 721 -8.28 1.18 -25.31
C ASP A 721 -9.62 0.46 -25.47
N LEU A 722 -9.96 -0.46 -24.56
CA LEU A 722 -11.22 -1.20 -24.60
C LEU A 722 -12.44 -0.35 -24.17
N ILE A 723 -12.19 0.77 -23.48
CA ILE A 723 -13.22 1.67 -22.89
C ILE A 723 -12.89 3.15 -23.18
N ALA A 724 -12.27 3.40 -24.33
CA ALA A 724 -11.75 4.72 -24.69
C ALA A 724 -12.86 5.78 -24.70
N ARG A 725 -14.07 5.42 -25.14
CA ARG A 725 -15.19 6.34 -25.24
C ARG A 725 -15.63 6.86 -23.87
N GLU A 726 -15.74 5.95 -22.90
CA GLU A 726 -16.15 6.24 -21.53
C GLU A 726 -15.11 7.10 -20.79
N ILE A 727 -13.83 6.88 -21.05
CA ILE A 727 -12.72 7.70 -20.55
C ILE A 727 -12.76 9.11 -21.16
N LYS A 728 -12.95 9.20 -22.48
CA LYS A 728 -13.01 10.46 -23.21
C LYS A 728 -14.17 11.34 -22.75
N ASP A 729 -15.35 10.76 -22.54
CA ASP A 729 -16.56 11.49 -22.10
C ASP A 729 -16.39 12.11 -20.69
N ARG A 730 -15.42 11.64 -19.90
CA ARG A 730 -15.09 12.14 -18.56
C ARG A 730 -13.86 13.06 -18.54
N GLU A 731 -13.24 13.32 -19.69
CA GLU A 731 -12.03 14.15 -19.83
C GLU A 731 -10.84 13.69 -18.96
N ILE A 732 -10.73 12.38 -18.73
CA ILE A 732 -9.69 11.78 -17.88
C ILE A 732 -8.37 11.64 -18.65
N THR A 733 -7.26 12.01 -18.00
CA THR A 733 -5.90 11.74 -18.54
C THR A 733 -5.47 10.31 -18.21
N ILE A 734 -4.87 9.61 -19.16
CA ILE A 734 -4.24 8.30 -18.93
C ILE A 734 -2.74 8.50 -18.73
N ALA A 735 -2.26 8.21 -17.52
CA ALA A 735 -0.85 8.24 -17.15
C ALA A 735 -0.28 6.82 -17.12
N GLY A 736 0.32 6.34 -18.20
CA GLY A 736 0.66 4.92 -18.37
C GLY A 736 2.08 4.61 -18.80
N PHE A 737 2.39 3.32 -18.81
CA PHE A 737 3.60 2.77 -19.39
C PHE A 737 3.38 2.48 -20.89
N SER A 738 4.46 2.57 -21.65
CA SER A 738 4.52 2.18 -23.06
C SER A 738 4.78 0.70 -23.25
N ASP A 739 5.58 0.08 -22.36
CA ASP A 739 6.00 -1.31 -22.48
C ASP A 739 6.30 -1.97 -21.13
N SER A 740 5.41 -1.80 -20.15
CA SER A 740 5.45 -2.55 -18.89
C SER A 740 4.17 -3.37 -18.73
N TRP A 741 4.27 -4.68 -19.00
CA TRP A 741 3.16 -5.64 -19.04
C TRP A 741 3.59 -7.02 -18.48
N GLY A 742 2.65 -7.96 -18.33
CA GLY A 742 2.96 -9.38 -18.09
C GLY A 742 3.37 -9.81 -16.67
N ASP A 743 3.49 -8.89 -15.71
CA ASP A 743 3.94 -9.21 -14.34
C ASP A 743 2.84 -9.81 -13.42
N LYS A 744 1.58 -9.49 -13.73
CA LYS A 744 0.33 -9.84 -13.00
C LYS A 744 -0.80 -10.15 -13.97
N LYS A 745 -1.91 -10.70 -13.48
CA LYS A 745 -3.07 -11.03 -14.33
C LYS A 745 -3.71 -9.79 -14.95
N GLU A 746 -3.88 -8.72 -14.18
CA GLU A 746 -4.38 -7.41 -14.62
C GLU A 746 -3.46 -6.71 -15.64
N LEU A 747 -2.21 -7.19 -15.79
CA LEU A 747 -1.20 -6.71 -16.74
C LEU A 747 -0.97 -7.65 -17.92
N TYR A 748 -1.59 -8.83 -17.93
CA TYR A 748 -1.10 -9.94 -18.73
C TYR A 748 -1.37 -9.78 -20.24
N ASN A 749 -2.56 -9.31 -20.59
CA ASN A 749 -2.99 -9.18 -21.98
C ASN A 749 -3.14 -7.71 -22.39
N VAL A 750 -2.08 -6.93 -22.17
CA VAL A 750 -2.01 -5.50 -22.55
C VAL A 750 -1.42 -5.37 -23.95
N SER A 751 -2.01 -4.53 -24.79
CA SER A 751 -1.42 -4.20 -26.09
C SER A 751 -0.34 -3.13 -25.96
N SER A 752 0.79 -3.36 -26.63
CA SER A 752 1.88 -2.40 -26.82
C SER A 752 1.43 -1.16 -27.60
N TYR A 753 0.34 -1.26 -28.38
CA TYR A 753 -0.23 -0.18 -29.18
C TYR A 753 -1.30 0.64 -28.44
N MET A 754 -1.66 0.27 -27.20
CA MET A 754 -2.79 0.87 -26.47
C MET A 754 -2.70 2.40 -26.40
N LEU A 755 -1.53 2.95 -26.04
CA LEU A 755 -1.33 4.40 -25.93
C LEU A 755 -1.56 5.14 -27.24
N ARG A 756 -1.19 4.53 -28.37
CA ARG A 756 -1.48 5.07 -29.69
C ARG A 756 -2.99 5.10 -29.92
N THR A 757 -3.67 3.98 -29.66
CA THR A 757 -5.12 3.84 -29.88
C THR A 757 -5.91 4.91 -29.11
N ILE A 758 -5.64 5.08 -27.80
CA ILE A 758 -6.35 6.08 -27.00
C ILE A 758 -6.01 7.51 -27.41
N ALA A 759 -4.77 7.77 -27.83
CA ALA A 759 -4.37 9.10 -28.28
C ALA A 759 -5.01 9.49 -29.63
N GLU A 760 -5.20 8.53 -30.55
CA GLU A 760 -5.93 8.73 -31.81
C GLU A 760 -7.41 9.07 -31.58
N GLU A 761 -8.00 8.57 -30.48
CA GLU A 761 -9.35 8.95 -30.01
C GLU A 761 -9.40 10.33 -29.33
N GLY A 762 -8.26 11.00 -29.15
CA GLY A 762 -8.16 12.32 -28.53
C GLY A 762 -8.14 12.29 -27.00
N ILE A 763 -7.85 11.15 -26.39
CA ILE A 763 -7.66 11.03 -24.93
C ILE A 763 -6.26 11.56 -24.57
N PRO A 764 -6.13 12.44 -23.56
CA PRO A 764 -4.82 12.91 -23.12
C PRO A 764 -3.97 11.77 -22.56
N VAL A 765 -2.76 11.59 -23.10
CA VAL A 765 -1.81 10.58 -22.65
C VAL A 765 -0.62 11.26 -21.98
N ALA A 766 -0.32 10.84 -20.75
CA ALA A 766 0.94 11.14 -20.07
C ALA A 766 1.74 9.83 -19.90
N LEU A 767 3.05 9.92 -20.04
CA LEU A 767 3.95 8.80 -19.80
C LEU A 767 4.58 8.91 -18.41
N THR A 768 4.87 7.77 -17.81
CA THR A 768 5.54 7.69 -16.51
C THR A 768 6.46 6.49 -16.43
N ARG A 769 7.45 6.56 -15.54
CA ARG A 769 8.30 5.42 -15.13
C ARG A 769 7.93 4.92 -13.73
N ASP A 770 6.97 5.54 -13.04
CA ASP A 770 6.51 5.11 -11.71
C ASP A 770 7.69 4.85 -10.74
N HIS A 771 8.72 5.71 -10.81
CA HIS A 771 10.00 5.43 -10.16
C HIS A 771 9.83 5.13 -8.66
N PRO A 772 10.48 4.09 -8.12
CA PRO A 772 11.49 3.21 -8.75
C PRO A 772 10.92 1.87 -9.27
N ALA A 773 9.65 1.81 -9.69
CA ALA A 773 9.17 0.62 -10.42
C ALA A 773 9.97 0.44 -11.72
N GLU A 774 10.18 1.55 -12.43
CA GLU A 774 11.14 1.66 -13.51
C GLU A 774 12.11 2.83 -13.26
N HIS A 775 13.28 2.78 -13.91
CA HIS A 775 14.30 3.82 -13.74
C HIS A 775 13.80 5.20 -14.20
N GLY A 776 13.62 6.12 -13.23
CA GLY A 776 13.00 7.44 -13.45
C GLY A 776 13.80 8.44 -14.28
N GLN A 777 15.13 8.26 -14.41
CA GLN A 777 15.98 9.07 -15.30
C GLN A 777 15.57 8.91 -16.77
N TRP A 778 14.89 7.82 -17.13
CA TRP A 778 14.67 7.41 -18.51
C TRP A 778 13.24 7.72 -19.00
N LEU A 779 12.61 8.78 -18.51
CA LEU A 779 11.28 9.18 -18.99
C LEU A 779 11.24 9.48 -20.50
N ALA A 780 12.32 10.04 -21.08
CA ALA A 780 12.43 10.22 -22.53
C ALA A 780 12.53 8.89 -23.29
N TYR A 781 13.14 7.87 -22.70
CA TYR A 781 13.19 6.52 -23.26
C TYR A 781 11.79 5.88 -23.32
N GLU A 782 10.93 6.15 -22.32
CA GLU A 782 9.52 5.75 -22.36
C GLU A 782 8.79 6.33 -23.59
N ALA A 783 9.01 7.62 -23.88
CA ALA A 783 8.43 8.27 -25.05
C ALA A 783 8.97 7.71 -26.36
N GLN A 784 10.23 7.25 -26.38
CA GLN A 784 10.83 6.60 -27.52
C GLN A 784 10.18 5.24 -27.81
N ILE A 785 9.92 4.43 -26.77
CA ILE A 785 9.22 3.15 -26.91
C ILE A 785 7.77 3.35 -27.36
N ALA A 786 7.04 4.31 -26.77
CA ALA A 786 5.68 4.64 -27.22
C ALA A 786 5.65 5.04 -28.70
N ARG A 787 6.66 5.78 -29.17
CA ARG A 787 6.83 6.13 -30.59
C ARG A 787 7.14 4.92 -31.47
N HIS A 788 7.88 3.93 -30.98
CA HIS A 788 8.10 2.67 -31.68
C HIS A 788 6.77 1.94 -31.92
N PHE A 789 5.90 1.88 -30.90
CA PHE A 789 4.55 1.33 -31.01
C PHE A 789 3.51 2.32 -31.59
N GLY A 790 3.98 3.33 -32.33
CA GLY A 790 3.17 4.11 -33.26
C GLY A 790 2.51 5.36 -32.68
N LEU A 791 2.79 5.76 -31.43
CA LEU A 791 2.41 7.08 -30.94
C LEU A 791 3.10 8.17 -31.80
N ASN A 792 2.38 9.20 -32.21
CA ASN A 792 2.96 10.28 -33.03
C ASN A 792 4.10 11.00 -32.27
N ALA A 793 5.13 11.48 -32.98
CA ALA A 793 6.27 12.17 -32.37
C ALA A 793 5.87 13.41 -31.54
N SER A 794 4.93 14.23 -32.03
CA SER A 794 4.45 15.41 -31.29
C SER A 794 3.69 14.98 -30.03
N LEU A 795 2.86 13.93 -30.13
CA LEU A 795 2.14 13.38 -28.97
C LEU A 795 3.09 12.76 -27.94
N ALA A 796 4.13 12.04 -28.38
CA ALA A 796 5.16 11.47 -27.51
C ALA A 796 5.98 12.53 -26.76
N ILE A 797 6.22 13.71 -27.35
CA ILE A 797 6.82 14.85 -26.63
C ILE A 797 5.82 15.46 -25.65
N SER A 798 4.58 15.68 -26.09
CA SER A 798 3.55 16.29 -25.24
C SER A 798 3.20 15.43 -24.02
N SER A 799 3.30 14.10 -24.13
CA SER A 799 3.02 13.15 -23.05
C SER A 799 4.02 13.19 -21.89
N ILE A 800 5.18 13.83 -22.08
CA ILE A 800 6.19 14.05 -21.03
C ILE A 800 6.42 15.55 -20.76
N THR A 801 5.56 16.43 -21.29
CA THR A 801 5.64 17.90 -21.13
C THR A 801 4.26 18.52 -20.90
N SER A 802 3.56 18.97 -21.95
CA SER A 802 2.34 19.79 -21.81
C SER A 802 1.12 19.03 -21.28
N VAL A 803 0.98 17.74 -21.61
CA VAL A 803 -0.16 16.92 -21.12
C VAL A 803 -0.10 16.74 -19.60
N PRO A 804 1.00 16.24 -19.00
CA PRO A 804 1.09 16.16 -17.54
C PRO A 804 1.01 17.54 -16.87
N ALA A 805 1.56 18.61 -17.45
CA ALA A 805 1.39 19.97 -16.88
C ALA A 805 -0.09 20.36 -16.72
N ARG A 806 -0.92 20.08 -17.74
CA ARG A 806 -2.37 20.36 -17.74
C ARG A 806 -3.13 19.47 -16.74
N ALA A 807 -2.79 18.17 -16.72
CA ALA A 807 -3.37 17.22 -15.77
C ALA A 807 -3.03 17.57 -14.30
N LEU A 808 -1.90 18.24 -14.07
CA LEU A 808 -1.55 18.79 -12.75
C LEU A 808 -2.19 20.15 -12.46
N GLY A 809 -2.68 20.88 -13.47
CA GLY A 809 -3.22 22.24 -13.32
C GLY A 809 -2.12 23.30 -13.22
N LEU A 810 -0.99 23.04 -13.89
CA LEU A 810 0.23 23.84 -13.88
C LEU A 810 0.67 24.27 -15.30
N ASP A 811 -0.20 24.12 -16.30
CA ASP A 811 0.02 24.50 -17.70
C ASP A 811 0.08 26.02 -17.94
N ASN A 812 -0.17 26.83 -16.90
CA ASN A 812 0.11 28.26 -16.85
C ASN A 812 1.53 28.59 -16.35
N ARG A 813 2.34 27.57 -16.00
CA ARG A 813 3.68 27.72 -15.42
C ARG A 813 4.74 26.85 -16.09
N ILE A 814 4.43 25.60 -16.40
CA ILE A 814 5.37 24.59 -16.91
C ILE A 814 4.79 23.86 -18.12
N GLY A 815 5.58 22.98 -18.73
CA GLY A 815 5.18 22.17 -19.88
C GLY A 815 5.40 22.86 -21.23
N HIS A 816 5.67 24.16 -21.26
CA HIS A 816 6.00 24.92 -22.47
C HIS A 816 7.13 25.93 -22.22
N ILE A 817 7.85 26.31 -23.28
CA ILE A 817 8.80 27.44 -23.25
C ILE A 817 8.08 28.67 -23.83
N LEU A 818 7.40 29.42 -22.96
CA LEU A 818 6.64 30.63 -23.29
C LEU A 818 6.99 31.78 -22.34
N PRO A 819 6.85 33.06 -22.75
CA PRO A 819 7.15 34.18 -21.86
C PRO A 819 6.26 34.16 -20.61
N GLY A 820 6.85 34.36 -19.43
CA GLY A 820 6.17 34.34 -18.13
C GLY A 820 6.12 32.98 -17.43
N TYR A 821 6.45 31.90 -18.14
CA TYR A 821 6.51 30.54 -17.61
C TYR A 821 7.81 30.33 -16.82
N ASP A 822 7.79 29.36 -15.89
CA ASP A 822 8.97 28.93 -15.14
C ASP A 822 10.08 28.54 -16.13
N ALA A 823 11.31 29.01 -15.89
CA ALA A 823 12.45 28.81 -16.78
C ALA A 823 13.06 27.39 -16.65
N ASP A 824 12.24 26.39 -16.95
CA ASP A 824 12.58 24.97 -16.91
C ASP A 824 12.77 24.44 -18.34
N LEU A 825 13.99 24.07 -18.71
CA LEU A 825 14.29 23.54 -20.05
C LEU A 825 15.43 22.52 -20.02
N VAL A 826 15.53 21.76 -21.10
CA VAL A 826 16.58 20.76 -21.31
C VAL A 826 17.24 21.00 -22.67
N VAL A 827 18.56 21.09 -22.69
CA VAL A 827 19.38 21.09 -23.91
C VAL A 827 19.85 19.66 -24.16
N TRP A 828 19.66 19.14 -25.38
CA TRP A 828 19.95 17.74 -25.71
C TRP A 828 21.13 17.60 -26.70
N ASP A 829 21.83 16.47 -26.63
CA ASP A 829 22.92 16.13 -27.55
C ASP A 829 22.42 15.75 -28.96
N ARG A 830 21.20 15.25 -29.05
CA ARG A 830 20.47 14.88 -30.27
C ARG A 830 18.97 15.02 -30.04
N HIS A 831 18.16 14.64 -31.02
CA HIS A 831 16.71 14.67 -30.86
C HIS A 831 16.28 13.75 -29.69
N PRO A 832 15.41 14.20 -28.75
CA PRO A 832 15.07 13.45 -27.52
C PRO A 832 14.37 12.11 -27.77
N LEU A 833 13.77 11.91 -28.95
CA LEU A 833 13.18 10.62 -29.37
C LEU A 833 14.16 9.67 -30.09
N ARG A 834 15.48 9.82 -29.90
CA ARG A 834 16.51 8.91 -30.45
C ARG A 834 17.10 8.05 -29.34
N VAL A 835 17.50 6.82 -29.69
CA VAL A 835 18.17 5.91 -28.74
C VAL A 835 19.37 6.62 -28.12
N GLY A 836 19.44 6.61 -26.80
CA GLY A 836 20.55 7.20 -26.04
C GLY A 836 20.66 8.73 -26.06
N ALA A 837 19.60 9.43 -26.46
CA ALA A 837 19.55 10.89 -26.32
C ALA A 837 19.82 11.31 -24.86
N THR A 838 20.78 12.20 -24.69
CA THR A 838 21.34 12.57 -23.38
C THR A 838 21.19 14.08 -23.16
N PRO A 839 20.63 14.51 -22.02
CA PRO A 839 20.64 15.91 -21.61
C PRO A 839 22.06 16.45 -21.45
N LEU A 840 22.34 17.61 -22.02
CA LEU A 840 23.62 18.31 -21.88
C LEU A 840 23.58 19.36 -20.80
N GLU A 841 22.46 20.08 -20.70
CA GLU A 841 22.18 21.00 -19.61
C GLU A 841 20.69 20.92 -19.26
N VAL A 842 20.40 20.91 -17.96
CA VAL A 842 19.04 21.00 -17.42
C VAL A 842 18.94 22.28 -16.61
N TYR A 843 17.91 23.07 -16.88
CA TYR A 843 17.60 24.30 -16.18
C TYR A 843 16.34 24.08 -15.34
N ILE A 844 16.37 24.52 -14.08
CA ILE A 844 15.21 24.61 -13.20
C ILE A 844 15.18 26.00 -12.58
N ASP A 845 14.04 26.68 -12.65
CA ASP A 845 13.85 28.06 -12.18
C ASP A 845 14.95 29.00 -12.74
N GLY A 846 15.36 28.78 -13.99
CA GLY A 846 16.37 29.59 -14.70
C GLY A 846 17.83 29.32 -14.29
N LYS A 847 18.09 28.36 -13.40
CA LYS A 847 19.43 27.96 -12.96
C LYS A 847 19.80 26.61 -13.53
N VAL A 848 21.06 26.44 -13.93
CA VAL A 848 21.62 25.15 -14.36
C VAL A 848 21.63 24.20 -13.16
N SER A 849 20.81 23.15 -13.20
CA SER A 849 20.76 22.09 -12.18
C SER A 849 21.72 20.95 -12.52
N VAL A 850 21.86 20.63 -13.81
CA VAL A 850 22.76 19.60 -14.34
C VAL A 850 23.48 20.17 -15.56
N ARG A 851 24.79 19.87 -15.65
CA ARG A 851 25.63 20.19 -16.80
C ARG A 851 26.53 18.99 -17.10
N ALA A 852 26.50 18.57 -18.36
CA ALA A 852 27.32 17.48 -18.88
C ALA A 852 28.80 17.86 -19.01
N TYR A 853 29.65 16.85 -19.08
CA TYR A 853 31.08 16.99 -19.34
C TYR A 853 31.34 17.60 -20.73
N GLU A 854 32.39 18.42 -20.85
CA GLU A 854 32.77 19.10 -22.10
C GLU A 854 33.05 18.13 -23.28
N SER A 855 33.44 16.89 -23.00
CA SER A 855 33.62 15.86 -24.04
C SER A 855 32.30 15.45 -24.71
N LEU A 856 31.18 15.43 -23.97
CA LEU A 856 29.85 15.15 -24.51
C LEU A 856 29.37 16.28 -25.42
N TRP A 857 29.68 17.53 -25.06
CA TRP A 857 29.43 18.70 -25.92
C TRP A 857 30.18 18.57 -27.25
N LYS A 858 31.46 18.18 -27.23
CA LYS A 858 32.27 18.03 -28.45
C LYS A 858 31.83 16.87 -29.35
N ARG A 859 31.44 15.73 -28.77
CA ARG A 859 30.99 14.54 -29.52
C ARG A 859 29.67 14.77 -30.28
N SER A 860 28.85 15.70 -29.82
CA SER A 860 27.46 15.89 -30.25
C SER A 860 27.29 16.71 -31.55
N LEU A 861 28.37 17.21 -32.17
CA LEU A 861 28.31 18.12 -33.32
C LEU A 861 28.03 17.45 -34.69
N GLU A 862 27.82 16.13 -34.76
CA GLU A 862 27.57 15.41 -36.02
C GLU A 862 26.15 15.70 -36.57
N PRO A 863 26.04 16.37 -37.73
CA PRO A 863 24.79 16.92 -38.24
C PRO A 863 24.12 15.95 -39.21
N SER A 864 23.15 15.17 -38.75
CA SER A 864 21.94 14.99 -39.57
C SER A 864 20.78 14.43 -38.75
N TYR A 865 19.83 15.30 -38.44
CA TYR A 865 18.44 14.87 -38.35
C TYR A 865 18.02 14.41 -39.75
N ARG A 866 18.28 13.14 -40.09
CA ARG A 866 17.49 12.49 -41.13
C ARG A 866 16.15 12.20 -40.50
N ASN A 867 15.06 12.70 -41.11
CA ASN A 867 13.72 12.24 -40.79
C ASN A 867 13.77 10.72 -40.70
N VAL A 868 13.55 10.16 -39.51
CA VAL A 868 13.36 8.72 -39.37
C VAL A 868 12.13 8.41 -40.22
N PRO A 869 12.23 7.61 -41.29
CA PRO A 869 11.06 7.31 -42.10
C PRO A 869 10.00 6.69 -41.19
N THR A 870 8.79 7.26 -41.19
CA THR A 870 7.63 6.60 -40.63
C THR A 870 7.33 5.39 -41.52
N HIS A 871 7.90 4.23 -41.20
CA HIS A 871 7.56 3.00 -41.90
C HIS A 871 6.12 2.61 -41.52
N SER A 872 5.20 2.93 -42.43
CA SER A 872 3.75 2.93 -42.22
C SER A 872 3.10 1.55 -42.33
N ARG A 873 3.76 0.47 -41.85
CA ARG A 873 3.07 -0.82 -41.76
C ARG A 873 2.20 -0.81 -40.52
N LEU A 874 0.93 -0.42 -40.70
CA LEU A 874 -0.12 -0.63 -39.71
C LEU A 874 -0.18 -2.13 -39.33
N PRO A 875 -0.56 -2.47 -38.09
CA PRO A 875 -0.88 -3.85 -37.71
C PRO A 875 -1.85 -4.48 -38.74
N GLY A 876 -1.51 -5.67 -39.25
CA GLY A 876 -2.43 -6.49 -40.05
C GLY A 876 -2.60 -6.17 -41.55
N LYS A 877 -1.83 -5.27 -42.19
CA LYS A 877 -2.00 -4.99 -43.64
C LYS A 877 -0.71 -4.86 -44.47
N LYS A 878 -0.07 -6.01 -44.73
CA LYS A 878 0.55 -6.45 -46.01
C LYS A 878 1.31 -7.75 -45.71
N ILE A 879 0.79 -8.90 -46.13
CA ILE A 879 1.59 -10.13 -46.19
C ILE A 879 2.74 -9.82 -47.15
N LEU A 880 3.99 -10.05 -46.72
CA LEU A 880 5.14 -10.00 -47.62
C LEU A 880 4.90 -11.01 -48.74
N GLU A 881 4.69 -10.54 -49.97
CA GLU A 881 4.49 -11.41 -51.12
C GLU A 881 5.66 -12.39 -51.25
N GLY A 882 5.35 -13.66 -51.50
CA GLY A 882 6.35 -14.73 -51.62
C GLY A 882 6.91 -15.27 -50.30
N CYS A 883 6.44 -14.78 -49.14
CA CYS A 883 6.82 -15.28 -47.82
C CYS A 883 5.80 -16.28 -47.27
N HIS A 884 6.23 -17.51 -47.00
CA HIS A 884 5.38 -18.56 -46.42
C HIS A 884 6.11 -19.35 -45.33
N HIS A 885 5.38 -19.74 -44.28
CA HIS A 885 5.90 -20.62 -43.22
C HIS A 885 6.37 -21.97 -43.80
N GLY A 886 7.49 -22.49 -43.29
CA GLY A 886 8.10 -23.76 -43.70
C GLY A 886 8.96 -23.70 -44.96
N GLN A 887 9.10 -22.52 -45.57
CA GLN A 887 9.86 -22.34 -46.81
C GLN A 887 11.39 -22.40 -46.55
N ALA A 888 12.10 -23.25 -47.31
CA ALA A 888 13.55 -23.44 -47.22
C ALA A 888 14.34 -22.82 -48.40
N ASP A 889 13.66 -22.50 -49.50
CA ASP A 889 14.23 -21.90 -50.71
C ASP A 889 13.56 -20.54 -50.96
N PHE A 890 14.32 -19.45 -50.91
CA PHE A 890 13.82 -18.10 -51.17
C PHE A 890 14.93 -17.11 -51.52
N VAL A 891 14.55 -16.02 -52.19
CA VAL A 891 15.42 -14.88 -52.47
C VAL A 891 14.90 -13.67 -51.71
N ILE A 892 15.77 -12.94 -51.01
CA ILE A 892 15.41 -11.68 -50.34
C ILE A 892 16.00 -10.51 -51.11
N ARG A 893 15.16 -9.57 -51.55
CA ARG A 893 15.57 -8.31 -52.18
C ARG A 893 15.27 -7.13 -51.25
N GLY A 894 16.03 -6.05 -51.38
CA GLY A 894 15.82 -4.83 -50.59
C GLY A 894 16.70 -4.69 -49.36
N ILE A 895 17.69 -5.56 -49.18
CA ILE A 895 18.63 -5.49 -48.05
C ILE A 895 19.54 -4.27 -48.23
N THR A 896 19.68 -3.46 -47.20
CA THR A 896 20.59 -2.30 -47.15
C THR A 896 21.80 -2.58 -46.27
N LYS A 897 21.66 -3.41 -45.24
CA LYS A 897 22.78 -3.83 -44.37
C LYS A 897 22.65 -5.30 -43.95
N SER A 898 23.77 -6.04 -43.93
CA SER A 898 23.81 -7.42 -43.44
C SER A 898 24.95 -7.63 -42.45
N PHE A 899 24.64 -8.33 -41.36
CA PHE A 899 25.55 -8.74 -40.30
C PHE A 899 25.80 -10.25 -40.29
N VAL A 900 25.33 -10.96 -41.32
CA VAL A 900 25.51 -12.41 -41.47
C VAL A 900 26.60 -12.70 -42.51
N ASN A 901 27.40 -13.76 -42.30
CA ASN A 901 28.50 -14.23 -43.17
C ASN A 901 29.66 -13.23 -43.45
N GLY A 902 30.10 -12.47 -42.45
CA GLY A 902 31.34 -11.66 -42.55
C GLY A 902 31.21 -10.37 -43.39
N SER A 903 30.01 -10.05 -43.88
CA SER A 903 29.67 -8.87 -44.69
C SER A 903 29.75 -7.54 -43.94
N ALA A 904 30.03 -7.55 -42.62
CA ALA A 904 30.09 -6.36 -41.78
C ALA A 904 31.14 -5.32 -42.25
N HIS A 905 32.04 -5.71 -43.16
CA HIS A 905 33.12 -4.87 -43.70
C HIS A 905 32.84 -4.23 -45.07
N LEU A 906 31.62 -4.30 -45.62
CA LEU A 906 31.25 -3.51 -46.81
C LEU A 906 30.99 -2.02 -46.48
N GLU A 907 31.65 -1.47 -45.46
CA GLU A 907 31.42 -0.10 -44.99
C GLU A 907 32.17 0.98 -45.79
N ASN A 908 32.95 0.65 -46.82
CA ASN A 908 33.84 1.67 -47.40
C ASN A 908 34.02 1.76 -48.92
N ASN A 909 33.24 1.11 -49.77
CA ASN A 909 33.19 1.51 -51.18
C ASN A 909 31.95 0.96 -51.89
N TYR A 910 31.21 1.86 -52.54
CA TYR A 910 29.95 1.67 -53.26
C TYR A 910 28.69 1.55 -52.39
N SER A 911 27.87 2.59 -52.52
CA SER A 911 26.44 2.65 -52.24
C SER A 911 25.65 1.62 -53.06
N ILE A 912 25.83 0.33 -52.80
CA ILE A 912 24.95 -0.71 -53.33
C ILE A 912 23.66 -0.67 -52.51
N LYS A 913 22.79 0.28 -52.83
CA LYS A 913 21.38 0.20 -52.41
C LYS A 913 20.81 -1.05 -53.07
N ASN A 914 20.14 -1.91 -52.30
CA ASN A 914 19.41 -3.11 -52.77
C ASN A 914 20.27 -4.39 -52.93
N ILE A 915 20.92 -4.81 -51.84
CA ILE A 915 21.56 -6.13 -51.71
C ILE A 915 20.52 -7.24 -51.81
N THR A 916 20.86 -8.33 -52.48
CA THR A 916 20.04 -9.54 -52.58
C THR A 916 20.70 -10.71 -51.84
N ALA A 917 19.93 -11.48 -51.08
CA ALA A 917 20.36 -12.72 -50.45
C ALA A 917 19.64 -13.92 -51.08
N VAL A 918 20.36 -15.02 -51.30
CA VAL A 918 19.80 -16.26 -51.86
C VAL A 918 19.92 -17.38 -50.82
N ILE A 919 18.79 -17.98 -50.47
CA ILE A 919 18.69 -19.08 -49.51
C ILE A 919 18.22 -20.32 -50.27
N ARG A 920 18.97 -21.42 -50.13
CA ARG A 920 18.64 -22.73 -50.74
C ARG A 920 18.88 -23.85 -49.74
N ASN A 921 17.98 -24.83 -49.70
CA ASN A 921 17.96 -25.94 -48.76
C ASN A 921 18.18 -25.48 -47.31
N GLY A 922 17.62 -24.31 -46.97
CA GLY A 922 17.76 -23.67 -45.67
C GLY A 922 19.14 -23.12 -45.32
N GLN A 923 20.02 -22.99 -46.30
CA GLN A 923 21.35 -22.38 -46.14
C GLN A 923 21.44 -21.07 -46.92
N ILE A 924 22.11 -20.09 -46.32
CA ILE A 924 22.47 -18.84 -46.99
C ILE A 924 23.60 -19.15 -47.99
N ILE A 925 23.28 -19.10 -49.28
CA ILE A 925 24.24 -19.38 -50.36
C ILE A 925 25.08 -18.14 -50.67
N CYS A 926 24.45 -16.96 -50.71
CA CYS A 926 25.14 -15.69 -50.92
C CYS A 926 24.34 -14.51 -50.36
N VAL A 927 25.06 -13.42 -50.03
CA VAL A 927 24.49 -12.13 -49.61
C VAL A 927 25.26 -11.01 -50.31
N GLY A 928 24.69 -10.47 -51.38
CA GLY A 928 25.32 -9.40 -52.16
C GLY A 928 26.62 -9.78 -52.89
N GLY A 929 27.15 -8.81 -53.63
CA GLY A 929 28.38 -8.98 -54.42
C GLY A 929 28.18 -9.66 -55.78
N ILE A 930 29.20 -9.56 -56.64
CA ILE A 930 29.21 -10.07 -58.02
C ILE A 930 29.01 -11.59 -58.07
N GLU A 931 29.52 -12.31 -57.07
CA GLU A 931 29.37 -13.77 -56.98
C GLU A 931 27.91 -14.21 -56.73
N CYS A 932 27.08 -13.33 -56.17
CA CYS A 932 25.67 -13.63 -55.89
C CYS A 932 24.80 -13.58 -57.17
N ASP A 933 25.23 -12.88 -58.23
CA ASP A 933 24.48 -12.75 -59.49
C ASP A 933 24.22 -14.11 -60.17
N ILE A 934 25.16 -15.06 -60.06
CA ILE A 934 25.02 -16.41 -60.61
C ILE A 934 23.89 -17.15 -59.88
N PHE A 935 23.88 -17.09 -58.55
CA PHE A 935 22.87 -17.74 -57.73
C PHE A 935 21.51 -17.08 -57.87
N ILE A 936 21.44 -15.76 -58.06
CA ILE A 936 20.20 -15.03 -58.34
C ILE A 936 19.61 -15.49 -59.67
N LYS A 937 20.40 -15.53 -60.75
CA LYS A 937 19.94 -16.02 -62.07
C LYS A 937 19.51 -17.48 -62.01
N GLN A 938 20.19 -18.31 -61.21
CA GLN A 938 19.79 -19.70 -61.02
C GLN A 938 18.47 -19.81 -60.24
N ALA A 939 18.31 -19.04 -59.17
CA ALA A 939 17.07 -18.99 -58.40
C ALA A 939 15.87 -18.51 -59.23
N GLU A 940 16.09 -17.53 -60.14
CA GLU A 940 15.07 -17.09 -61.11
C GLU A 940 14.66 -18.20 -62.08
N ARG A 941 15.63 -18.99 -62.58
CA ARG A 941 15.35 -20.17 -63.44
C ARG A 941 14.60 -21.27 -62.70
N ASP A 942 14.94 -21.47 -61.44
CA ASP A 942 14.33 -22.48 -60.56
C ASP A 942 12.97 -22.02 -60.02
N ASN A 943 12.52 -20.80 -60.37
CA ASN A 943 11.27 -20.18 -59.91
C ASN A 943 11.16 -20.12 -58.37
N VAL A 944 12.29 -19.85 -57.71
CA VAL A 944 12.38 -19.70 -56.26
C VAL A 944 11.61 -18.43 -55.83
N PRO A 945 10.74 -18.48 -54.80
CA PRO A 945 9.97 -17.31 -54.41
C PRO A 945 10.84 -16.14 -53.93
N VAL A 946 10.43 -14.92 -54.29
CA VAL A 946 11.16 -13.68 -53.97
C VAL A 946 10.39 -12.90 -52.92
N ILE A 947 11.05 -12.62 -51.80
CA ILE A 947 10.57 -11.77 -50.71
C ILE A 947 11.23 -10.39 -50.87
N THR A 948 10.43 -9.33 -50.94
CA THR A 948 10.94 -7.95 -51.05
C THR A 948 10.71 -7.20 -49.76
N VAL A 949 11.77 -6.60 -49.20
CA VAL A 949 11.72 -5.77 -48.00
C VAL A 949 12.13 -4.33 -48.31
N GLU A 950 11.67 -3.37 -47.51
CA GLU A 950 12.03 -1.96 -47.62
C GLU A 950 13.06 -1.58 -46.54
N ASP A 951 14.25 -1.12 -46.95
CA ASP A 951 15.36 -0.81 -46.04
C ASP A 951 15.72 -1.99 -45.11
N GLY A 952 16.03 -3.14 -45.73
CA GLY A 952 16.20 -4.41 -45.04
C GLY A 952 17.51 -4.54 -44.26
N TYR A 953 17.43 -4.86 -42.97
CA TYR A 953 18.55 -5.19 -42.10
C TYR A 953 18.56 -6.68 -41.79
N MET A 954 19.61 -7.40 -42.22
CA MET A 954 19.77 -8.84 -41.98
C MET A 954 20.70 -9.09 -40.79
N LEU A 955 20.16 -9.62 -39.69
CA LEU A 955 20.89 -9.91 -38.46
C LEU A 955 20.87 -11.42 -38.16
N PRO A 956 21.86 -11.98 -37.44
CA PRO A 956 21.69 -13.28 -36.80
C PRO A 956 20.56 -13.20 -35.76
N GLY A 957 19.90 -14.33 -35.47
CA GLY A 957 18.96 -14.41 -34.36
C GLY A 957 19.63 -14.04 -33.03
N LEU A 958 18.94 -13.26 -32.20
CA LEU A 958 19.52 -12.80 -30.93
C LEU A 958 19.54 -13.94 -29.90
N THR A 959 20.63 -14.03 -29.15
CA THR A 959 20.86 -15.02 -28.10
C THR A 959 21.00 -14.30 -26.75
N VAL A 960 19.97 -14.38 -25.91
CA VAL A 960 19.88 -13.57 -24.67
C VAL A 960 19.82 -14.46 -23.43
N VAL A 961 20.53 -14.08 -22.37
CA VAL A 961 20.42 -14.70 -21.05
C VAL A 961 19.33 -13.97 -20.28
N THR A 962 18.48 -14.69 -19.54
CA THR A 962 17.37 -14.12 -18.77
C THR A 962 17.31 -14.74 -17.38
N ARG A 963 16.57 -14.10 -16.46
CA ARG A 963 16.35 -14.62 -15.12
C ARG A 963 15.38 -15.81 -15.08
N GLN A 964 14.28 -15.73 -15.83
CA GLN A 964 13.11 -16.57 -15.58
C GLN A 964 12.22 -16.85 -16.82
N HIS A 965 12.60 -16.44 -18.04
CA HIS A 965 11.80 -16.71 -19.24
C HIS A 965 11.64 -18.22 -19.48
N GLY A 966 10.43 -18.65 -19.78
CA GLY A 966 10.05 -20.07 -19.87
C GLY A 966 9.81 -20.74 -18.51
N LEU A 967 10.28 -20.17 -17.39
CA LEU A 967 9.99 -20.68 -16.04
C LEU A 967 8.91 -19.87 -15.32
N THR A 968 8.59 -18.67 -15.79
CA THR A 968 7.63 -17.76 -15.17
C THR A 968 6.82 -17.07 -16.25
N GLU A 969 5.49 -17.15 -16.13
CA GLU A 969 4.57 -16.42 -17.01
C GLU A 969 4.11 -15.10 -16.37
N MET A 970 3.65 -15.13 -15.11
CA MET A 970 3.32 -13.94 -14.31
C MET A 970 3.98 -14.06 -12.94
N ARG A 971 5.00 -13.26 -12.65
CA ARG A 971 5.78 -13.39 -11.40
C ARG A 971 4.94 -13.24 -10.15
N GLN A 972 3.96 -12.33 -10.15
CA GLN A 972 3.11 -12.09 -8.98
C GLN A 972 1.93 -13.07 -8.87
N GLU A 973 1.82 -14.05 -9.77
CA GLU A 973 0.87 -15.16 -9.70
C GLU A 973 1.63 -16.49 -9.55
N PRO A 974 1.86 -16.97 -8.31
CA PRO A 974 2.71 -18.13 -8.04
C PRO A 974 2.34 -19.38 -8.85
N SER A 975 1.05 -19.58 -9.17
CA SER A 975 0.57 -20.73 -9.95
C SER A 975 1.06 -20.76 -11.40
N THR A 976 1.62 -19.65 -11.89
CA THR A 976 2.21 -19.55 -13.23
C THR A 976 3.73 -19.61 -13.26
N THR A 977 4.36 -19.85 -12.11
CA THR A 977 5.81 -20.00 -11.98
C THR A 977 6.20 -21.47 -11.83
N ASP A 978 7.45 -21.82 -12.16
CA ASP A 978 8.06 -23.13 -11.85
C ASP A 978 8.33 -23.30 -10.34
N GLY A 979 8.20 -22.21 -9.57
CA GLY A 979 8.52 -22.15 -8.14
C GLY A 979 10.01 -21.88 -7.89
N PHE A 980 10.33 -21.45 -6.67
CA PHE A 980 11.71 -21.19 -6.26
C PHE A 980 12.24 -22.34 -5.41
N SER A 981 13.42 -22.87 -5.74
CA SER A 981 14.11 -23.79 -4.85
C SER A 981 14.54 -23.09 -3.56
N THR A 982 14.33 -23.75 -2.42
CA THR A 982 14.83 -23.30 -1.11
C THR A 982 15.99 -24.16 -0.67
N GLY A 983 17.04 -23.52 -0.14
CA GLY A 983 18.22 -24.21 0.32
C GLY A 983 19.18 -24.57 -0.80
N ASN A 984 20.06 -25.52 -0.48
CA ASN A 984 21.43 -25.49 -0.92
C ASN A 984 21.82 -26.94 -1.28
N ILE A 985 21.12 -27.50 -2.27
CA ILE A 985 21.15 -28.94 -2.62
C ILE A 985 22.30 -29.22 -3.58
N TRP A 986 23.53 -29.26 -3.06
CA TRP A 986 24.74 -29.42 -3.88
C TRP A 986 24.83 -30.79 -4.54
N ASN A 987 24.45 -31.85 -3.81
CA ASN A 987 24.62 -33.23 -4.27
C ASN A 987 23.76 -33.58 -5.50
N ARG A 988 22.75 -32.76 -5.82
CA ARG A 988 21.84 -32.95 -6.96
C ARG A 988 21.54 -31.60 -7.62
N PRO A 989 22.42 -31.09 -8.49
CA PRO A 989 22.18 -29.82 -9.16
C PRO A 989 20.87 -29.85 -9.96
N LEU A 990 20.08 -28.78 -9.86
CA LEU A 990 18.85 -28.58 -10.61
C LEU A 990 19.16 -28.16 -12.04
N PHE A 991 18.28 -28.47 -12.99
CA PHE A 991 18.41 -28.07 -14.40
C PHE A 991 17.10 -27.44 -14.86
N SER A 992 17.17 -26.25 -15.44
CA SER A 992 15.96 -25.53 -15.88
C SER A 992 15.22 -26.22 -17.02
N LYS A 993 15.88 -27.09 -17.80
CA LYS A 993 15.29 -27.92 -18.87
C LYS A 993 14.08 -28.74 -18.43
N HIS A 994 13.93 -28.99 -17.12
CA HIS A 994 12.81 -29.73 -16.57
C HIS A 994 11.57 -28.86 -16.26
N GLY A 995 11.77 -27.55 -16.11
CA GLY A 995 10.71 -26.59 -15.76
C GLY A 995 10.30 -25.66 -16.91
N ILE A 996 11.08 -25.60 -18.00
CA ILE A 996 10.78 -24.72 -19.14
C ILE A 996 9.43 -25.09 -19.75
N LYS A 997 8.50 -24.13 -19.67
CA LYS A 997 7.23 -24.07 -20.39
C LYS A 997 7.44 -23.28 -21.67
N PHE A 998 6.96 -23.85 -22.77
CA PHE A 998 6.97 -23.25 -24.09
C PHE A 998 5.63 -22.57 -24.37
N ASP A 999 5.55 -21.81 -25.46
CA ASP A 999 4.31 -21.15 -25.92
C ASP A 999 3.71 -20.08 -24.98
N GLY A 1000 4.48 -19.58 -24.01
CA GLY A 1000 4.10 -18.43 -23.17
C GLY A 1000 4.11 -17.10 -23.93
N ILE A 1001 3.31 -16.12 -23.52
CA ILE A 1001 3.20 -14.83 -24.24
C ILE A 1001 4.53 -14.08 -24.21
N HIS A 1002 5.29 -14.16 -23.11
CA HIS A 1002 6.62 -13.55 -23.02
C HIS A 1002 7.59 -14.12 -24.05
N LEU A 1003 7.58 -15.45 -24.24
CA LEU A 1003 8.40 -16.13 -25.25
C LEU A 1003 7.98 -15.75 -26.68
N GLN A 1004 6.67 -15.73 -26.94
CA GLN A 1004 6.12 -15.36 -28.24
C GLN A 1004 6.48 -13.91 -28.61
N ARG A 1005 6.32 -12.94 -27.70
CA ARG A 1005 6.67 -11.53 -27.97
C ARG A 1005 8.18 -11.33 -28.14
N ALA A 1006 8.99 -12.05 -27.36
CA ALA A 1006 10.45 -12.04 -27.54
C ALA A 1006 10.85 -12.59 -28.91
N HIS A 1007 10.28 -13.73 -29.31
CA HIS A 1007 10.50 -14.37 -30.61
C HIS A 1007 10.16 -13.44 -31.77
N ARG A 1008 8.97 -12.84 -31.74
CA ARG A 1008 8.49 -11.88 -32.76
C ARG A 1008 9.29 -10.59 -32.82
N SER A 1009 10.07 -10.30 -31.79
CA SER A 1009 11.01 -9.18 -31.73
C SER A 1009 12.42 -9.56 -32.18
N GLY A 1010 12.63 -10.80 -32.63
CA GLY A 1010 13.91 -11.30 -33.18
C GLY A 1010 14.85 -11.97 -32.19
N VAL A 1011 14.41 -12.19 -30.94
CA VAL A 1011 15.13 -13.04 -29.96
C VAL A 1011 14.78 -14.49 -30.23
N THR A 1012 15.66 -15.25 -30.89
CA THR A 1012 15.38 -16.66 -31.28
C THR A 1012 15.89 -17.67 -30.27
N ARG A 1013 16.86 -17.29 -29.43
CA ARG A 1013 17.55 -18.18 -28.49
C ARG A 1013 17.59 -17.56 -27.10
N ILE A 1014 17.15 -18.32 -26.09
CA ILE A 1014 17.10 -17.87 -24.70
C ILE A 1014 17.89 -18.83 -23.80
N ILE A 1015 18.64 -18.29 -22.85
CA ILE A 1015 19.27 -19.04 -21.76
C ILE A 1015 18.61 -18.66 -20.43
N THR A 1016 18.06 -19.65 -19.71
CA THR A 1016 17.40 -19.43 -18.41
C THR A 1016 17.94 -20.41 -17.35
N PRO A 1017 18.42 -19.94 -16.18
CA PRO A 1017 18.74 -20.80 -15.02
C PRO A 1017 17.50 -21.15 -14.19
N PRO A 1018 17.58 -22.18 -13.31
CA PRO A 1018 16.52 -22.42 -12.33
C PRO A 1018 16.30 -21.23 -11.39
N LEU A 1019 15.07 -21.09 -10.89
CA LEU A 1019 14.71 -20.08 -9.90
C LEU A 1019 15.10 -20.55 -8.49
N THR A 1020 15.68 -19.67 -7.68
CA THR A 1020 16.08 -19.98 -6.29
C THR A 1020 15.92 -18.78 -5.37
N LYS A 1021 15.73 -19.04 -4.07
CA LYS A 1021 15.86 -18.05 -2.99
C LYS A 1021 17.21 -18.15 -2.26
N GLY A 1022 18.00 -19.17 -2.57
CA GLY A 1022 19.31 -19.44 -1.95
C GLY A 1022 20.48 -19.03 -2.83
N SER A 1023 21.69 -19.49 -2.48
CA SER A 1023 22.91 -19.13 -3.20
C SER A 1023 23.15 -19.96 -4.45
N LEU A 1024 22.72 -21.22 -4.50
CA LEU A 1024 22.83 -22.06 -5.69
C LEU A 1024 21.50 -22.08 -6.44
N HIS A 1025 21.54 -21.75 -7.73
CA HIS A 1025 20.40 -21.91 -8.65
C HIS A 1025 20.41 -23.31 -9.25
N GLY A 1026 21.53 -23.71 -9.85
CA GLY A 1026 21.65 -24.90 -10.67
C GLY A 1026 22.14 -24.58 -12.08
N ILE A 1027 21.70 -25.36 -13.06
CA ILE A 1027 22.22 -25.39 -14.42
C ILE A 1027 21.22 -24.76 -15.39
N SER A 1028 21.67 -23.77 -16.15
CA SER A 1028 20.87 -23.13 -17.19
C SER A 1028 20.79 -23.95 -18.48
N THR A 1029 19.74 -23.66 -19.24
CA THR A 1029 19.37 -24.34 -20.49
C THR A 1029 19.24 -23.31 -21.60
N LEU A 1030 19.78 -23.62 -22.77
CA LEU A 1030 19.58 -22.88 -24.02
C LEU A 1030 18.42 -23.52 -24.80
N PHE A 1031 17.40 -22.72 -25.11
CA PHE A 1031 16.20 -23.17 -25.82
C PHE A 1031 15.73 -22.12 -26.84
N ARG A 1032 14.88 -22.54 -27.78
CA ARG A 1032 14.25 -21.68 -28.78
C ARG A 1032 13.03 -20.96 -28.20
N SER A 1033 12.96 -19.65 -28.40
CA SER A 1033 11.82 -18.85 -27.95
C SER A 1033 10.54 -19.11 -28.75
N GLY A 1034 10.68 -19.48 -30.03
CA GLY A 1034 9.56 -19.78 -30.93
C GLY A 1034 9.04 -21.23 -30.86
N ALA A 1035 9.55 -22.07 -29.96
CA ALA A 1035 9.05 -23.44 -29.83
C ALA A 1035 7.73 -23.48 -29.06
N HIS A 1036 6.86 -24.43 -29.39
CA HIS A 1036 5.55 -24.65 -28.76
C HIS A 1036 5.58 -25.81 -27.75
N SER A 1037 6.52 -26.74 -27.91
CA SER A 1037 6.69 -27.88 -27.02
C SER A 1037 8.15 -28.26 -26.86
N VAL A 1038 8.48 -28.89 -25.73
CA VAL A 1038 9.78 -29.55 -25.52
C VAL A 1038 10.06 -30.66 -26.54
N LEU A 1039 9.01 -31.19 -27.17
CA LEU A 1039 9.08 -32.22 -28.20
C LEU A 1039 9.41 -31.64 -29.58
N ASP A 1040 9.32 -30.33 -29.77
CA ASP A 1040 9.63 -29.70 -31.04
C ASP A 1040 11.12 -29.86 -31.35
N ARG A 1041 11.42 -29.99 -32.64
CA ARG A 1041 12.79 -30.14 -33.09
C ARG A 1041 13.60 -28.90 -32.67
N GLY A 1042 14.72 -29.14 -32.01
CA GLY A 1042 15.60 -28.06 -31.56
C GLY A 1042 15.04 -27.19 -30.44
N ALA A 1043 13.89 -27.54 -29.82
CA ALA A 1043 13.29 -26.78 -28.73
C ALA A 1043 14.32 -26.53 -27.61
N ILE A 1044 14.96 -27.59 -27.12
CA ILE A 1044 16.15 -27.50 -26.27
C ILE A 1044 17.38 -27.70 -27.16
N GLN A 1045 18.15 -26.64 -27.36
CA GLN A 1045 19.38 -26.69 -28.15
C GLN A 1045 20.55 -27.22 -27.33
N GLN A 1046 20.64 -26.83 -26.04
CA GLN A 1046 21.66 -27.32 -25.12
C GLN A 1046 21.14 -27.34 -23.67
N GLY A 1047 21.05 -28.54 -23.09
CA GLY A 1047 20.51 -28.77 -21.74
C GLY A 1047 21.48 -28.51 -20.58
N GLU A 1048 22.75 -28.18 -20.86
CA GLU A 1048 23.77 -27.84 -19.87
C GLU A 1048 24.60 -26.66 -20.38
N VAL A 1049 24.26 -25.43 -19.97
CA VAL A 1049 24.96 -24.21 -20.42
C VAL A 1049 25.96 -23.71 -19.37
N ALA A 1050 25.48 -23.31 -18.20
CA ALA A 1050 26.32 -22.77 -17.13
C ALA A 1050 25.76 -23.13 -15.74
N LEU A 1051 26.64 -23.16 -14.74
CA LEU A 1051 26.28 -23.32 -13.33
C LEU A 1051 26.12 -21.94 -12.69
N HIS A 1052 24.97 -21.66 -12.07
CA HIS A 1052 24.63 -20.34 -11.55
C HIS A 1052 24.60 -20.28 -10.02
N PHE A 1053 25.20 -19.22 -9.46
CA PHE A 1053 25.16 -18.86 -8.04
C PHE A 1053 24.79 -17.39 -7.86
N THR A 1054 24.09 -17.06 -6.77
CA THR A 1054 23.91 -15.69 -6.30
C THR A 1054 24.71 -15.48 -5.02
N ILE A 1055 25.51 -14.40 -4.99
CA ILE A 1055 26.27 -13.99 -3.80
C ILE A 1055 25.90 -12.55 -3.46
N GLY A 1056 25.25 -12.38 -2.31
CA GLY A 1056 24.68 -11.11 -1.89
C GLY A 1056 23.71 -11.26 -0.70
N HIS A 1057 23.10 -10.14 -0.34
CA HIS A 1057 22.09 -10.01 0.69
C HIS A 1057 20.81 -10.78 0.31
N GLU A 1058 20.39 -10.73 -0.95
CA GLU A 1058 19.18 -11.45 -1.42
C GLU A 1058 19.28 -12.97 -1.28
N ALA A 1059 20.50 -13.53 -1.35
CA ALA A 1059 20.74 -14.96 -1.23
C ALA A 1059 20.91 -15.44 0.23
N LYS A 1060 20.74 -14.57 1.24
CA LYS A 1060 20.88 -14.96 2.65
C LYS A 1060 19.70 -15.84 3.08
N GLN A 1061 20.02 -17.04 3.53
CA GLN A 1061 19.08 -18.04 4.03
C GLN A 1061 19.67 -18.74 5.27
N PRO A 1062 18.89 -19.49 6.07
CA PRO A 1062 19.43 -20.24 7.21
C PRO A 1062 20.66 -21.11 6.89
N GLU A 1063 20.73 -21.71 5.70
CA GLU A 1063 21.83 -22.56 5.23
C GLU A 1063 23.03 -21.77 4.65
N SER A 1064 22.87 -20.47 4.42
CA SER A 1064 23.91 -19.56 3.91
C SER A 1064 23.69 -18.14 4.45
N PRO A 1065 23.79 -17.94 5.77
CA PRO A 1065 23.29 -16.74 6.45
C PRO A 1065 24.14 -15.49 6.20
N SER A 1066 25.32 -15.66 5.60
CA SER A 1066 26.29 -14.59 5.36
C SER A 1066 26.94 -14.70 3.99
N ILE A 1067 27.39 -13.57 3.43
CA ILE A 1067 28.20 -13.53 2.22
C ILE A 1067 29.45 -14.43 2.38
N THR A 1068 30.05 -14.44 3.58
CA THR A 1068 31.17 -15.34 3.92
C THR A 1068 30.81 -16.81 3.72
N SER A 1069 29.69 -17.28 4.24
CA SER A 1069 29.23 -18.67 4.04
C SER A 1069 28.94 -18.98 2.57
N GLN A 1070 28.40 -18.02 1.81
CA GLN A 1070 28.10 -18.17 0.39
C GLN A 1070 29.39 -18.34 -0.43
N ILE A 1071 30.40 -17.49 -0.19
CA ILE A 1071 31.70 -17.55 -0.86
C ILE A 1071 32.46 -18.83 -0.45
N SER A 1072 32.45 -19.20 0.84
CA SER A 1072 33.13 -20.42 1.32
C SER A 1072 32.60 -21.66 0.63
N LEU A 1073 31.28 -21.78 0.55
CA LEU A 1073 30.62 -22.83 -0.18
C LEU A 1073 31.03 -22.88 -1.67
N LEU A 1074 30.99 -21.73 -2.37
CA LEU A 1074 31.37 -21.70 -3.78
C LEU A 1074 32.83 -22.17 -3.95
N ARG A 1075 33.73 -21.74 -3.07
CA ARG A 1075 35.12 -22.18 -3.05
C ARG A 1075 35.24 -23.69 -2.87
N ASP A 1076 34.50 -24.28 -1.94
CA ASP A 1076 34.50 -25.73 -1.71
C ASP A 1076 34.04 -26.49 -2.96
N LEU A 1077 33.00 -26.01 -3.65
CA LEU A 1077 32.49 -26.61 -4.88
C LEU A 1077 33.43 -26.42 -6.09
N LEU A 1078 34.26 -25.38 -6.09
CA LEU A 1078 35.25 -25.11 -7.14
C LEU A 1078 36.64 -25.69 -6.82
N THR A 1079 36.80 -26.34 -5.67
CA THR A 1079 38.04 -27.05 -5.32
C THR A 1079 37.93 -28.51 -5.80
N PRO A 1080 38.88 -29.02 -6.61
CA PRO A 1080 38.80 -30.39 -7.12
C PRO A 1080 38.71 -31.44 -6.00
N SER A 1081 37.61 -32.19 -5.97
CA SER A 1081 37.39 -33.33 -5.06
C SER A 1081 36.69 -34.47 -5.80
N PRO A 1082 37.08 -35.74 -5.58
CA PRO A 1082 36.44 -36.90 -6.21
C PRO A 1082 35.00 -37.13 -5.74
N ASP A 1083 34.64 -36.63 -4.56
CA ASP A 1083 33.32 -36.81 -3.94
C ASP A 1083 32.27 -35.84 -4.47
N LEU A 1084 32.69 -34.82 -5.23
CA LEU A 1084 31.79 -33.84 -5.84
C LEU A 1084 31.10 -34.43 -7.08
N HIS A 1085 29.86 -33.98 -7.33
CA HIS A 1085 29.14 -34.29 -8.56
C HIS A 1085 29.99 -33.93 -9.80
N PRO A 1086 29.98 -34.74 -10.89
CA PRO A 1086 30.85 -34.53 -12.07
C PRO A 1086 30.80 -33.12 -12.66
N LEU A 1087 29.65 -32.45 -12.57
CA LEU A 1087 29.49 -31.06 -13.01
C LEU A 1087 30.42 -30.08 -12.27
N TYR A 1088 30.49 -30.16 -10.95
CA TYR A 1088 31.40 -29.31 -10.16
C TYR A 1088 32.86 -29.67 -10.45
N GLN A 1089 33.17 -30.95 -10.73
CA GLN A 1089 34.51 -31.32 -11.16
C GLN A 1089 34.90 -30.69 -12.50
N ARG A 1090 33.95 -30.56 -13.46
CA ARG A 1090 34.20 -29.83 -14.72
C ARG A 1090 34.37 -28.33 -14.45
N ALA A 1091 33.54 -27.75 -13.57
CA ALA A 1091 33.61 -26.34 -13.19
C ALA A 1091 34.95 -25.99 -12.50
N ALA A 1092 35.38 -26.80 -11.52
CA ALA A 1092 36.65 -26.70 -10.83
C ALA A 1092 37.87 -26.83 -11.77
N LYS A 1093 37.72 -27.55 -12.89
CA LYS A 1093 38.76 -27.68 -13.94
C LYS A 1093 38.71 -26.56 -14.99
N GLY A 1094 37.82 -25.57 -14.83
CA GLY A 1094 37.62 -24.49 -15.80
C GLY A 1094 36.96 -24.93 -17.12
N ARG A 1095 36.38 -26.14 -17.17
CA ARG A 1095 35.77 -26.72 -18.38
C ARG A 1095 34.26 -26.51 -18.49
N PHE A 1096 33.65 -25.91 -17.47
CA PHE A 1096 32.22 -25.60 -17.45
C PHE A 1096 32.02 -24.19 -16.88
N PRO A 1097 31.30 -23.29 -17.56
CA PRO A 1097 31.09 -21.91 -17.09
C PRO A 1097 30.39 -21.85 -15.73
N VAL A 1098 30.87 -20.94 -14.86
CA VAL A 1098 30.29 -20.65 -13.55
C VAL A 1098 29.87 -19.19 -13.52
N ILE A 1099 28.56 -18.94 -13.48
CA ILE A 1099 28.00 -17.59 -13.42
C ILE A 1099 27.73 -17.24 -11.96
N VAL A 1100 28.26 -16.11 -11.51
CA VAL A 1100 28.03 -15.55 -10.19
C VAL A 1100 27.26 -14.25 -10.34
N HIS A 1101 26.01 -14.26 -9.88
CA HIS A 1101 25.12 -13.09 -9.80
C HIS A 1101 25.52 -12.22 -8.61
N THR A 1102 26.02 -11.02 -8.89
CA THR A 1102 26.36 -10.03 -7.87
C THR A 1102 26.58 -8.65 -8.49
N ASN A 1103 26.23 -7.60 -7.76
CA ASN A 1103 26.50 -6.21 -8.17
C ASN A 1103 27.65 -5.56 -7.42
N ASN A 1104 28.03 -6.09 -6.25
CA ASN A 1104 28.91 -5.40 -5.31
C ASN A 1104 30.41 -5.56 -5.66
N LYS A 1105 31.17 -4.46 -5.64
CA LYS A 1105 32.58 -4.45 -6.05
C LYS A 1105 33.45 -5.43 -5.25
N ASP A 1106 33.19 -5.59 -3.95
CA ASP A 1106 34.05 -6.38 -3.06
C ASP A 1106 33.76 -7.87 -3.25
N VAL A 1107 32.51 -8.25 -3.49
CA VAL A 1107 32.15 -9.61 -3.91
C VAL A 1107 32.79 -9.95 -5.26
N ILE A 1108 32.73 -9.04 -6.24
CA ILE A 1108 33.37 -9.25 -7.55
C ILE A 1108 34.89 -9.40 -7.40
N ALA A 1109 35.53 -8.61 -6.54
CA ALA A 1109 36.96 -8.75 -6.25
C ALA A 1109 37.29 -10.12 -5.62
N HIS A 1110 36.44 -10.64 -4.74
CA HIS A 1110 36.56 -12.01 -4.23
C HIS A 1110 36.41 -13.06 -5.34
N MET A 1111 35.55 -12.83 -6.33
CA MET A 1111 35.43 -13.75 -7.49
C MET A 1111 36.67 -13.72 -8.38
N VAL A 1112 37.30 -12.55 -8.56
CA VAL A 1112 38.61 -12.43 -9.24
C VAL A 1112 39.69 -13.24 -8.51
N ALA A 1113 39.74 -13.13 -7.17
CA ALA A 1113 40.67 -13.89 -6.35
C ALA A 1113 40.39 -15.40 -6.43
N LEU A 1114 39.12 -15.80 -6.34
CA LEU A 1114 38.71 -17.20 -6.40
C LEU A 1114 39.00 -17.84 -7.77
N LYS A 1115 38.80 -17.10 -8.87
CA LYS A 1115 39.19 -17.52 -10.22
C LYS A 1115 40.70 -17.78 -10.30
N SER A 1116 41.49 -16.89 -9.72
CA SER A 1116 42.96 -17.02 -9.70
C SER A 1116 43.42 -18.21 -8.85
N GLU A 1117 42.71 -18.51 -7.76
CA GLU A 1117 43.01 -19.63 -6.87
C GLU A 1117 42.65 -21.01 -7.49
N THR A 1118 41.45 -21.11 -8.07
CA THR A 1118 40.88 -22.40 -8.48
C THR A 1118 41.10 -22.73 -9.96
N GLY A 1119 41.33 -21.71 -10.80
CA GLY A 1119 41.34 -21.86 -12.25
C GLY A 1119 39.95 -22.05 -12.88
N ALA A 1120 38.87 -21.90 -12.09
CA ALA A 1120 37.50 -22.02 -12.59
C ALA A 1120 37.15 -20.92 -13.60
N ASN A 1121 36.31 -21.24 -14.58
CA ASN A 1121 35.81 -20.26 -15.55
C ASN A 1121 34.64 -19.45 -14.93
N ILE A 1122 34.99 -18.48 -14.09
CA ILE A 1122 34.01 -17.60 -13.45
C ILE A 1122 33.62 -16.45 -14.39
N ILE A 1123 32.32 -16.18 -14.46
CA ILE A 1123 31.67 -15.08 -15.19
C ILE A 1123 30.81 -14.32 -14.19
N ILE A 1124 30.85 -12.99 -14.23
CA ILE A 1124 29.94 -12.17 -13.41
C ILE A 1124 28.67 -11.93 -14.20
N MET A 1125 27.52 -12.11 -13.55
CA MET A 1125 26.24 -11.61 -14.03
C MET A 1125 25.70 -10.57 -13.05
N GLY A 1126 25.14 -9.49 -13.58
CA GLY A 1126 24.97 -8.25 -12.82
C GLY A 1126 26.18 -7.35 -13.03
N GLY A 1127 26.86 -6.96 -11.96
CA GLY A 1127 28.06 -6.13 -12.06
C GLY A 1127 27.80 -4.62 -12.06
N GLY A 1128 26.75 -4.16 -11.37
CA GLY A 1128 26.47 -2.72 -11.21
C GLY A 1128 27.69 -1.89 -10.73
N GLU A 1129 28.53 -2.44 -9.85
CA GLU A 1129 29.76 -1.80 -9.38
C GLU A 1129 31.05 -2.34 -10.04
N ALA A 1130 30.94 -3.20 -11.08
CA ALA A 1130 32.11 -3.81 -11.73
C ALA A 1130 33.08 -2.77 -12.34
N HIS A 1131 32.54 -1.63 -12.78
CA HIS A 1131 33.30 -0.50 -13.31
C HIS A 1131 34.33 0.06 -12.31
N LEU A 1132 34.13 -0.11 -11.00
CA LEU A 1132 35.07 0.36 -9.96
C LEU A 1132 36.37 -0.45 -9.91
N ILE A 1133 36.39 -1.65 -10.51
CA ILE A 1133 37.54 -2.56 -10.51
C ILE A 1133 37.78 -3.15 -11.92
N SER A 1134 37.38 -2.43 -12.97
CA SER A 1134 37.45 -2.87 -14.37
C SER A 1134 38.82 -3.41 -14.78
N GLU A 1135 39.91 -2.75 -14.39
CA GLU A 1135 41.28 -3.17 -14.66
C GLU A 1135 41.62 -4.55 -14.08
N HIS A 1136 41.10 -4.87 -12.89
CA HIS A 1136 41.32 -6.16 -12.24
C HIS A 1136 40.52 -7.26 -12.94
N ILE A 1137 39.29 -6.95 -13.34
CA ILE A 1137 38.42 -7.85 -14.12
C ILE A 1137 39.07 -8.16 -15.48
N ALA A 1138 39.57 -7.13 -16.18
CA ALA A 1138 40.23 -7.26 -17.47
C ALA A 1138 41.51 -8.10 -17.35
N LYS A 1139 42.37 -7.81 -16.37
CA LYS A 1139 43.59 -8.58 -16.11
C LYS A 1139 43.30 -10.06 -15.80
N ALA A 1140 42.19 -10.35 -15.13
CA ALA A 1140 41.74 -11.70 -14.84
C ALA A 1140 41.05 -12.40 -16.03
N SER A 1141 40.87 -11.71 -17.16
CA SER A 1141 40.09 -12.18 -18.31
C SER A 1141 38.74 -12.76 -17.86
N MET A 1142 38.06 -12.03 -16.98
CA MET A 1142 36.78 -12.42 -16.41
C MET A 1142 35.65 -11.68 -17.14
N PRO A 1143 34.78 -12.38 -17.90
CA PRO A 1143 33.68 -11.72 -18.59
C PRO A 1143 32.59 -11.23 -17.63
N VAL A 1144 31.84 -10.21 -18.08
CA VAL A 1144 30.72 -9.64 -17.32
C VAL A 1144 29.47 -9.59 -18.21
N ILE A 1145 28.37 -10.18 -17.77
CA ILE A 1145 27.04 -10.04 -18.37
C ILE A 1145 26.27 -9.02 -17.53
N LEU A 1146 26.14 -7.79 -18.04
CA LEU A 1146 25.49 -6.69 -17.34
C LEU A 1146 23.98 -6.87 -17.29
N ALA A 1147 23.41 -6.77 -16.09
CA ALA A 1147 22.05 -7.17 -15.76
C ALA A 1147 21.57 -6.55 -14.41
N PRO A 1148 20.89 -5.39 -14.40
CA PRO A 1148 20.57 -4.55 -15.55
C PRO A 1148 21.80 -3.84 -16.11
N TRP A 1149 21.67 -3.34 -17.34
CA TRP A 1149 22.75 -2.66 -18.04
C TRP A 1149 22.94 -1.19 -17.62
N GLY A 1150 21.86 -0.56 -17.14
CA GLY A 1150 21.90 0.77 -16.52
C GLY A 1150 21.98 0.70 -15.00
N CYS A 1151 22.29 1.84 -14.40
CA CYS A 1151 22.49 1.96 -12.96
C CYS A 1151 21.33 2.70 -12.32
N GLU A 1152 20.54 1.97 -11.54
CA GLU A 1152 19.68 2.53 -10.51
C GLU A 1152 20.22 2.05 -9.15
N PRO A 1153 20.76 2.92 -8.30
CA PRO A 1153 21.36 2.56 -7.01
C PRO A 1153 20.29 2.20 -5.96
N LEU A 1154 19.30 1.40 -6.36
CA LEU A 1154 18.12 1.04 -5.59
C LEU A 1154 18.46 0.20 -4.36
N PHE A 1155 19.47 -0.68 -4.44
CA PHE A 1155 19.84 -1.57 -3.34
C PHE A 1155 21.21 -1.23 -2.76
N TRP A 1156 21.45 -1.67 -1.52
CA TRP A 1156 22.73 -1.42 -0.84
C TRP A 1156 23.93 -2.00 -1.62
N GLU A 1157 23.74 -3.11 -2.32
CA GLU A 1157 24.79 -3.83 -3.06
C GLU A 1157 25.25 -3.14 -4.34
N ASN A 1158 24.44 -2.22 -4.88
CA ASN A 1158 24.75 -1.47 -6.09
C ASN A 1158 24.70 0.06 -5.88
N ARG A 1159 24.73 0.54 -4.63
CA ARG A 1159 24.65 1.97 -4.28
C ARG A 1159 25.74 2.84 -4.92
N ASN A 1160 26.90 2.26 -5.29
CA ASN A 1160 27.97 2.97 -5.98
C ASN A 1160 27.99 2.70 -7.49
N CYS A 1161 26.88 2.23 -8.09
CA CYS A 1161 26.81 2.08 -9.53
C CYS A 1161 26.96 3.45 -10.23
N PHE A 1162 27.37 3.44 -11.51
CA PHE A 1162 27.54 4.68 -12.29
C PHE A 1162 26.21 5.17 -12.88
N PRO A 1163 25.66 6.33 -12.47
CA PRO A 1163 24.35 6.83 -12.93
C PRO A 1163 24.32 7.20 -14.42
N GLY A 1164 25.48 7.20 -15.08
CA GLY A 1164 25.59 7.45 -16.52
C GLY A 1164 25.56 8.93 -16.89
N PRO A 1165 25.72 9.22 -18.19
CA PRO A 1165 25.57 10.57 -18.71
C PRO A 1165 24.20 11.17 -18.41
N PRO A 1166 24.13 12.47 -18.07
CA PRO A 1166 25.23 13.44 -18.01
C PRO A 1166 25.98 13.53 -16.67
N LEU A 1167 25.57 12.79 -15.63
CA LEU A 1167 26.22 12.86 -14.31
C LEU A 1167 27.64 12.26 -14.30
N THR A 1168 27.88 11.27 -15.16
CA THR A 1168 29.21 10.73 -15.46
C THR A 1168 29.49 10.82 -16.96
N GLU A 1169 30.77 10.87 -17.35
CA GLU A 1169 31.15 10.97 -18.77
C GLU A 1169 30.78 9.70 -19.57
N ARG A 1170 30.82 8.54 -18.92
CA ARG A 1170 30.60 7.22 -19.52
C ARG A 1170 29.56 6.43 -18.74
N LEU A 1171 28.94 5.47 -19.41
CA LEU A 1171 28.19 4.38 -18.76
C LEU A 1171 29.16 3.38 -18.13
N GLY A 1172 28.73 2.67 -17.09
CA GLY A 1172 29.54 1.59 -16.48
C GLY A 1172 29.95 0.52 -17.50
N ALA A 1173 29.06 0.19 -18.43
CA ALA A 1173 29.34 -0.72 -19.54
C ALA A 1173 30.49 -0.23 -20.44
N GLN A 1174 30.52 1.08 -20.75
CA GLN A 1174 31.57 1.68 -21.57
C GLN A 1174 32.91 1.69 -20.84
N THR A 1175 32.92 1.95 -19.52
CA THR A 1175 34.14 1.86 -18.70
C THR A 1175 34.74 0.44 -18.70
N LEU A 1176 33.90 -0.60 -18.70
CA LEU A 1176 34.35 -1.98 -18.80
C LEU A 1176 34.93 -2.30 -20.20
N LEU A 1177 34.26 -1.85 -21.27
CA LEU A 1177 34.74 -2.00 -22.64
C LEU A 1177 36.09 -1.31 -22.85
N ASP A 1178 36.24 -0.08 -22.37
CA ASP A 1178 37.48 0.71 -22.48
C ASP A 1178 38.65 0.02 -21.74
N ALA A 1179 38.39 -0.68 -20.64
CA ALA A 1179 39.37 -1.49 -19.92
C ALA A 1179 39.68 -2.85 -20.59
N GLY A 1180 39.00 -3.20 -21.69
CA GLY A 1180 39.18 -4.46 -22.41
C GLY A 1180 38.41 -5.65 -21.82
N VAL A 1181 37.42 -5.41 -20.95
CA VAL A 1181 36.55 -6.46 -20.43
C VAL A 1181 35.58 -6.91 -21.53
N LYS A 1182 35.52 -8.21 -21.80
CA LYS A 1182 34.49 -8.80 -22.67
C LYS A 1182 33.14 -8.74 -21.94
N ILE A 1183 32.21 -7.96 -22.48
CA ILE A 1183 30.88 -7.79 -21.87
C ILE A 1183 29.75 -8.32 -22.75
N GLY A 1184 28.72 -8.85 -22.10
CA GLY A 1184 27.40 -9.05 -22.68
C GLY A 1184 26.37 -8.19 -21.95
N VAL A 1185 25.21 -7.97 -22.58
CA VAL A 1185 24.08 -7.26 -21.99
C VAL A 1185 22.91 -8.24 -21.91
N SER A 1186 22.26 -8.24 -20.77
CA SER A 1186 21.09 -9.04 -20.48
C SER A 1186 20.05 -8.16 -19.80
N ASN A 1187 18.79 -8.39 -20.16
CA ASN A 1187 17.70 -7.87 -19.38
C ASN A 1187 17.41 -8.86 -18.23
N TRP A 1188 17.72 -8.42 -17.02
CA TRP A 1188 17.55 -9.18 -15.79
C TRP A 1188 16.51 -8.48 -14.91
N ASP A 1189 15.39 -8.10 -15.55
CA ASP A 1189 14.21 -7.66 -14.85
C ASP A 1189 13.50 -8.85 -14.18
N ASP A 1190 12.73 -8.53 -13.15
CA ASP A 1190 11.83 -9.48 -12.51
C ASP A 1190 10.46 -9.53 -13.23
N THR A 1191 10.25 -8.71 -14.27
CA THR A 1191 8.96 -8.52 -14.96
C THR A 1191 8.83 -9.28 -16.28
N ASN A 1192 9.92 -9.86 -16.80
CA ASN A 1192 10.03 -10.62 -18.06
C ASN A 1192 9.69 -9.86 -19.35
N ASN A 1193 9.34 -8.58 -19.29
CA ASN A 1193 8.70 -7.88 -20.39
C ASN A 1193 9.69 -7.10 -21.28
N HIS A 1194 10.89 -6.79 -20.81
CA HIS A 1194 11.80 -5.92 -21.55
C HIS A 1194 12.84 -6.65 -22.40
N ILE A 1195 12.83 -7.98 -22.48
CA ILE A 1195 13.82 -8.72 -23.29
C ILE A 1195 13.84 -8.28 -24.76
N ARG A 1196 12.68 -7.89 -25.30
CA ARG A 1196 12.56 -7.39 -26.68
C ARG A 1196 13.30 -6.07 -26.93
N ASN A 1197 13.60 -5.33 -25.86
CA ASN A 1197 14.27 -4.03 -25.92
C ASN A 1197 15.80 -4.16 -25.95
N SER A 1198 16.35 -5.37 -25.73
CA SER A 1198 17.79 -5.64 -25.57
C SER A 1198 18.66 -5.00 -26.67
N ILE A 1199 18.21 -5.01 -27.93
CA ILE A 1199 18.99 -4.44 -29.03
C ILE A 1199 19.08 -2.91 -28.95
N TRP A 1200 18.07 -2.22 -28.44
CA TRP A 1200 18.09 -0.76 -28.24
C TRP A 1200 18.98 -0.38 -27.06
N GLU A 1201 18.92 -1.16 -25.97
CA GLU A 1201 19.78 -1.00 -24.80
C GLU A 1201 21.26 -1.16 -25.17
N ALA A 1202 21.56 -2.20 -25.95
CA ALA A 1202 22.89 -2.41 -26.51
C ALA A 1202 23.33 -1.29 -27.47
N SER A 1203 22.39 -0.75 -28.26
CA SER A 1203 22.64 0.37 -29.17
C SER A 1203 22.96 1.65 -28.41
N TRP A 1204 22.30 1.90 -27.27
CA TRP A 1204 22.64 3.00 -26.40
C TRP A 1204 24.08 2.87 -25.87
N ILE A 1205 24.46 1.69 -25.37
CA ILE A 1205 25.81 1.44 -24.85
C ILE A 1205 26.87 1.63 -25.94
N ALA A 1206 26.65 1.06 -27.12
CA ALA A 1206 27.57 1.12 -28.24
C ALA A 1206 27.69 2.54 -28.84
N GLY A 1207 26.61 3.31 -28.76
CA GLY A 1207 26.47 4.60 -29.42
C GLY A 1207 26.00 4.46 -30.89
N PRO A 1208 25.56 5.57 -31.50
CA PRO A 1208 24.83 5.57 -32.78
C PRO A 1208 25.63 5.01 -33.97
N ASP A 1209 26.96 5.08 -33.92
CA ASP A 1209 27.83 4.74 -35.05
C ASP A 1209 28.38 3.30 -34.99
N ASN A 1210 28.16 2.56 -33.90
CA ASN A 1210 28.77 1.24 -33.69
C ASN A 1210 27.75 0.10 -33.57
N GLN A 1211 27.01 -0.12 -34.65
CA GLN A 1211 25.98 -1.16 -34.75
C GLN A 1211 26.54 -2.58 -34.58
N THR A 1212 27.77 -2.82 -35.02
CA THR A 1212 28.46 -4.10 -34.85
C THR A 1212 28.66 -4.41 -33.36
N LEU A 1213 29.14 -3.45 -32.58
CA LEU A 1213 29.27 -3.59 -31.13
C LEU A 1213 27.90 -3.78 -30.46
N ALA A 1214 26.87 -3.05 -30.87
CA ALA A 1214 25.53 -3.24 -30.33
C ALA A 1214 25.04 -4.70 -30.51
N LEU A 1215 25.23 -5.28 -31.69
CA LEU A 1215 24.92 -6.68 -31.94
C LEU A 1215 25.83 -7.65 -31.16
N ASP A 1216 27.10 -7.30 -30.95
CA ASP A 1216 28.02 -8.08 -30.13
C ASP A 1216 27.50 -8.23 -28.70
N LEU A 1217 26.97 -7.16 -28.10
CA LEU A 1217 26.56 -7.14 -26.69
C LEU A 1217 25.40 -8.10 -26.37
N VAL A 1218 24.43 -8.33 -27.27
CA VAL A 1218 23.21 -9.13 -26.99
C VAL A 1218 23.11 -10.44 -27.78
N SER A 1219 24.18 -10.81 -28.48
CA SER A 1219 24.25 -12.11 -29.16
C SER A 1219 25.69 -12.62 -29.17
N ARG A 1220 26.57 -12.04 -30.01
CA ARG A 1220 27.87 -12.68 -30.27
C ARG A 1220 28.76 -12.81 -29.03
N ASN A 1221 28.81 -11.82 -28.14
CA ASN A 1221 29.56 -11.93 -26.90
C ASN A 1221 28.91 -12.92 -25.92
N ILE A 1222 27.58 -12.99 -25.84
CA ILE A 1222 26.88 -13.98 -25.00
C ILE A 1222 27.25 -15.40 -25.42
N GLU A 1223 27.21 -15.69 -26.72
CA GLU A 1223 27.59 -16.99 -27.26
C GLU A 1223 29.06 -17.32 -26.96
N GLU A 1224 29.98 -16.37 -27.13
CA GLU A 1224 31.41 -16.56 -26.82
C GLU A 1224 31.66 -16.79 -25.32
N ILE A 1225 31.06 -15.95 -24.46
CA ILE A 1225 31.22 -16.00 -23.01
C ILE A 1225 30.79 -17.38 -22.46
N LEU A 1226 29.70 -17.93 -23.01
CA LEU A 1226 29.13 -19.20 -22.58
C LEU A 1226 29.63 -20.42 -23.39
N GLY A 1227 30.49 -20.21 -24.39
CA GLY A 1227 31.03 -21.29 -25.22
C GLY A 1227 29.97 -21.97 -26.10
N LEU A 1228 28.97 -21.22 -26.55
CA LEU A 1228 27.87 -21.71 -27.38
C LEU A 1228 28.20 -21.61 -28.88
N PRO A 1229 27.63 -22.48 -29.74
CA PRO A 1229 27.73 -22.33 -31.17
C PRO A 1229 27.03 -21.05 -31.65
N ARG A 1230 27.57 -20.44 -32.71
CA ARG A 1230 26.94 -19.32 -33.41
C ARG A 1230 25.55 -19.69 -33.90
N SER A 1231 24.60 -18.78 -33.72
CA SER A 1231 23.27 -18.97 -34.28
C SER A 1231 23.33 -19.09 -35.80
N SER A 1232 22.70 -20.13 -36.35
CA SER A 1232 22.41 -20.24 -37.78
C SER A 1232 21.09 -19.56 -38.16
N ASP A 1233 20.31 -19.14 -37.16
CA ASP A 1233 19.06 -18.43 -37.36
C ASP A 1233 19.36 -16.99 -37.79
N PHE A 1234 18.47 -16.40 -38.57
CA PHE A 1234 18.58 -14.99 -38.95
C PHE A 1234 17.22 -14.32 -39.01
N VAL A 1235 17.24 -13.00 -38.79
CA VAL A 1235 16.06 -12.13 -38.73
C VAL A 1235 16.27 -10.97 -39.70
N ILE A 1236 15.24 -10.65 -40.47
CA ILE A 1236 15.21 -9.46 -41.32
C ILE A 1236 14.33 -8.42 -40.65
N TYR A 1237 14.85 -7.21 -40.50
CA TYR A 1237 14.09 -6.03 -40.08
C TYR A 1237 13.89 -5.09 -41.26
N GLU A 1238 12.78 -4.36 -41.30
CA GLU A 1238 12.62 -3.15 -42.10
C GLU A 1238 12.91 -1.93 -41.23
N GLY A 1239 13.88 -1.13 -41.67
CA GLY A 1239 14.48 -0.08 -40.86
C GLY A 1239 15.55 -0.62 -39.90
N SER A 1240 16.39 0.28 -39.38
CA SER A 1240 17.51 -0.07 -38.50
C SER A 1240 17.03 -0.61 -37.14
N PRO A 1241 17.31 -1.88 -36.77
CA PRO A 1241 16.92 -2.44 -35.47
C PRO A 1241 17.65 -1.80 -34.27
N PHE A 1242 18.69 -1.01 -34.55
CA PHE A 1242 19.46 -0.26 -33.56
C PHE A 1242 18.83 1.10 -33.20
N GLU A 1243 17.68 1.42 -33.78
CA GLU A 1243 16.91 2.65 -33.54
C GLU A 1243 15.41 2.31 -33.38
N PHE A 1244 14.66 3.22 -32.77
CA PHE A 1244 13.21 3.07 -32.68
C PHE A 1244 12.53 3.21 -34.05
N GLY A 1245 11.45 2.46 -34.26
CA GLY A 1245 10.65 2.49 -35.50
C GLY A 1245 10.92 1.36 -36.49
N SER A 1246 11.93 0.51 -36.26
CA SER A 1246 12.14 -0.71 -37.05
C SER A 1246 11.07 -1.78 -36.79
N LYS A 1247 10.81 -2.65 -37.76
CA LYS A 1247 9.90 -3.81 -37.57
C LYS A 1247 10.52 -5.09 -38.08
N VAL A 1248 10.23 -6.22 -37.43
CA VAL A 1248 10.63 -7.53 -37.94
C VAL A 1248 9.81 -7.86 -39.19
N ALA A 1249 10.49 -8.18 -40.28
CA ALA A 1249 9.91 -8.58 -41.55
C ALA A 1249 9.87 -10.09 -41.72
N LEU A 1250 10.91 -10.81 -41.26
CA LEU A 1250 11.03 -12.25 -41.44
C LEU A 1250 11.87 -12.86 -40.31
N ILE A 1251 11.46 -14.01 -39.79
CA ILE A 1251 12.27 -14.84 -38.88
C ILE A 1251 12.51 -16.20 -39.53
N VAL A 1252 13.77 -16.63 -39.57
CA VAL A 1252 14.20 -17.90 -40.16
C VAL A 1252 14.97 -18.68 -39.11
N GLU A 1253 14.49 -19.88 -38.80
CA GLU A 1253 15.09 -20.78 -37.81
C GLU A 1253 15.19 -22.19 -38.39
N GLU A 1254 16.26 -22.91 -38.04
CA GLU A 1254 16.53 -24.26 -38.59
C GLU A 1254 16.52 -24.31 -40.13
N GLY A 1255 16.84 -23.19 -40.79
CA GLY A 1255 16.86 -23.08 -42.25
C GLY A 1255 15.48 -22.94 -42.90
N ILE A 1256 14.40 -22.74 -42.14
CA ILE A 1256 13.07 -22.50 -42.70
C ILE A 1256 12.46 -21.20 -42.17
N VAL A 1257 11.64 -20.57 -42.99
CA VAL A 1257 10.85 -19.40 -42.59
C VAL A 1257 9.85 -19.82 -41.50
N GLN A 1258 9.95 -19.18 -40.33
CA GLN A 1258 9.02 -19.39 -39.22
C GLN A 1258 7.90 -18.36 -39.21
N LEU A 1259 8.25 -17.07 -39.33
CA LEU A 1259 7.27 -15.97 -39.27
C LEU A 1259 7.50 -14.98 -40.40
N CYS A 1260 6.40 -14.53 -41.01
CA CYS A 1260 6.35 -13.50 -42.05
C CYS A 1260 5.63 -12.26 -41.52
N ALA A 1261 6.32 -11.12 -41.50
CA ALA A 1261 5.85 -9.84 -40.97
C ALA A 1261 5.12 -9.97 -39.62
N PRO A 1262 5.76 -10.59 -38.60
CA PRO A 1262 5.10 -10.81 -37.31
C PRO A 1262 4.70 -9.49 -36.66
N ASP A 1263 3.48 -9.44 -36.14
CA ASP A 1263 3.09 -8.41 -35.18
C ASP A 1263 3.50 -8.86 -33.79
N VAL A 1264 4.14 -7.98 -33.02
CA VAL A 1264 4.73 -8.34 -31.72
C VAL A 1264 3.66 -8.81 -30.73
N ASP A 1265 2.44 -8.27 -30.82
CA ASP A 1265 1.31 -8.59 -29.94
C ASP A 1265 0.37 -9.69 -30.52
N GLY A 1266 0.53 -10.06 -31.80
CA GLY A 1266 -0.52 -10.71 -32.60
C GLY A 1266 -0.69 -12.23 -32.54
#